data_AF-A0A4V2A6J0-F1
#
_entry.id   AF-A0A4V2A6J0-F1
#
_cell.length_a   1.000
_cell.length_b   1.000
_cell.length_c   1.000
_cell.angle_alpha   90.00
_cell.angle_beta   90.00
_cell.angle_gamma   90.00
#
_symmetry.space_group_name_H-M   'P 1'
#
loop_
_entity.id
_entity.type
_entity.pdbx_description
1 polymer ?
#
loop_
_entity_poly.entity_id
_entity_poly.type
_entity_poly.pdbx_seq_one_letter_code
_entity_poly.pdbx_strand_id
1 'polypeptide(L)'
;MWYLFTISLTATYRHALKAACLSWVAALCLFIPLQSTAQPPAKDYLFRHITTANGLVSNQVSTAVQDAQGYIWIGTQTGLQRYDGKRFITYLADIHDSTALQSDWINTIFEDSRKRLWIGTSVAGASLMDRSTGHFFNFNRNMPAGRQPINGIWQFFEDSRGRIWIVAYDAIYLYNEKTNSLDPANQLLNIPANVTPSSLAADNRGNLWFCFTDGVRMLDIQTQRVFDRSHNPDRLSILSGTFPAGAIAFDHHGFIWLSTGFDQLLYRFRANSSPPVLYSFDIKPSASTPVATIRKEFIGSPFITSGKEFLIPLISRGLAIYDYVSEQFSLVEADNDVPNKLHLSLHTSGGLSIQEDREQNIWMASDRGLNIFKIKPPAFTTLGLPQTSYAETQVSNAIEAKDGDIYVAYYFAGGGIKRFDKNMKLKKQYRWEGPRNERYDENQLWYMFQDRDGLIWAPNQAGNILVLDPVSGQVKLWKDSTFRGAMNEIKQDKNDEIWIAHNHKGLLRMDPATKKIRVYDQFINPRPGKVKRVMCMLFDENKIWVGTIGNGLQLFDIKSGKFEQAWMMDEKNPGSISNNDIVGLLSYNKDSIIVGTLGGLNILNVHTGKFTSILSRDGLPNNLVQAITLDAKRNLWAAFAGGLSRIDLRSGAISNFGETDGVIDNRFNHPFLNMRDGRILIGAVNSMLLFDPASIPQTSVAGEVTISGFRVFENPVFVDSLIATNRELVLTHSENSLSIDFAALQFGADGELRYAYQLEGVDQDWITAGPEQAANYSQLPAGHYRFKVRAINRNGEPGEKTTILKVRIRPPFWQTWWFISILAALAILFLYYFIRWRELSIRTAESGKTRLQQLTAETYKTQFETEQINNFFSTALLNINNVDDVLWEVAKNLIARLGLVDCIIYLWNDDHTKLIQKAGYGPKGSLQTLEEHHFDVVPGQGIVGIVAQTKKPMIIPDTSVDSRYRVDDLHRLSEICVPIIYNDQLVGVIDSEHHERNFFNRNHLRNLVSIATLVASKIKSIEAEQRLRKQKAELADINQQLAEVQLAALRSQMNPHFIFNALNSIKKFVIANEPVNAEKYLGKFSRLIRSILDNSQTSLVRLEKELQLLGLYLELEQLRFGDRLTYLIEVDESLDVSAIMIPSMIVQPFVENAMLHGIMHREHGGHVAIKFIQHPDWMEVVIEDNGVGRKKSMEYKAGNAEPHKSIGIEVAVKRLAALKINEDTPSGIRIIDLVDEQGEGLGTKVIISIPVA
;
A
#
# COMPACT_ATOMS: atom_id res chain seq x y z
N MET A 1 7.33 -34.28 84.56
CA MET A 1 7.19 -35.39 83.61
C MET A 1 5.83 -36.06 83.81
N TRP A 2 4.73 -35.32 83.58
CA TRP A 2 3.33 -35.71 83.86
C TRP A 2 2.33 -34.89 83.01
N TYR A 3 2.64 -34.66 81.72
CA TYR A 3 1.82 -33.82 80.82
C TYR A 3 1.66 -34.36 79.40
N LEU A 4 1.84 -35.66 79.20
CA LEU A 4 1.76 -36.31 77.88
C LEU A 4 0.73 -37.45 77.80
N PHE A 5 -0.28 -37.51 78.68
CA PHE A 5 -1.23 -38.63 78.71
C PHE A 5 -2.73 -38.30 78.67
N THR A 6 -3.15 -37.08 78.31
CA THR A 6 -4.59 -36.71 78.37
C THR A 6 -5.17 -35.93 77.18
N ILE A 7 -4.61 -35.99 75.97
CA ILE A 7 -5.26 -35.42 74.77
C ILE A 7 -5.12 -36.33 73.54
N SER A 8 -5.64 -37.56 73.61
CA SER A 8 -5.71 -38.48 72.45
C SER A 8 -7.05 -39.22 72.30
N LEU A 9 -8.13 -38.75 72.95
CA LEU A 9 -9.43 -39.46 72.96
C LEU A 9 -10.64 -38.66 72.42
N THR A 10 -10.42 -37.49 71.79
CA THR A 10 -11.52 -36.68 71.21
C THR A 10 -11.46 -36.50 69.68
N ALA A 11 -10.50 -37.12 68.98
CA ALA A 11 -10.35 -36.95 67.52
C ALA A 11 -11.17 -37.95 66.67
N THR A 12 -11.52 -39.11 67.21
CA THR A 12 -12.11 -40.21 66.41
C THR A 12 -13.64 -40.13 66.23
N TYR A 13 -14.37 -39.34 67.03
CA TYR A 13 -15.83 -39.22 66.91
C TYR A 13 -16.33 -38.13 65.94
N ARG A 14 -15.48 -37.16 65.55
CA ARG A 14 -15.89 -36.08 64.62
C ARG A 14 -15.83 -36.48 63.13
N HIS A 15 -15.12 -37.54 62.78
CA HIS A 15 -15.01 -37.98 61.38
C HIS A 15 -16.20 -38.84 60.90
N ALA A 16 -16.83 -39.62 61.77
CA ALA A 16 -17.96 -40.47 61.39
C ALA A 16 -19.24 -39.66 61.08
N LEU A 17 -19.49 -38.57 61.81
CA LEU A 17 -20.66 -37.69 61.59
C LEU A 17 -20.55 -36.82 60.33
N LYS A 18 -19.33 -36.47 59.89
CA LYS A 18 -19.13 -35.75 58.61
C LYS A 18 -19.32 -36.64 57.39
N ALA A 19 -18.94 -37.92 57.46
CA ALA A 19 -19.10 -38.85 56.35
C ALA A 19 -20.58 -39.21 56.07
N ALA A 20 -21.42 -39.30 57.13
CA ALA A 20 -22.85 -39.56 56.99
C ALA A 20 -23.65 -38.36 56.45
N CYS A 21 -23.22 -37.12 56.76
CA CYS A 21 -23.84 -35.90 56.22
C CYS A 21 -23.51 -35.68 54.74
N LEU A 22 -22.28 -36.00 54.28
CA LEU A 22 -21.90 -35.88 52.88
C LEU A 22 -22.63 -36.88 51.95
N SER A 23 -22.97 -38.06 52.46
CA SER A 23 -23.69 -39.07 51.69
C SER A 23 -25.18 -38.73 51.50
N TRP A 24 -25.79 -38.01 52.45
CA TRP A 24 -27.16 -37.51 52.31
C TRP A 24 -27.30 -36.31 51.37
N VAL A 25 -26.29 -35.42 51.31
CA VAL A 25 -26.29 -34.28 50.37
C VAL A 25 -26.03 -34.74 48.93
N ALA A 26 -25.22 -35.78 48.73
CA ALA A 26 -25.00 -36.37 47.40
C ALA A 26 -26.26 -37.04 46.81
N ALA A 27 -27.13 -37.60 47.66
CA ALA A 27 -28.38 -38.24 47.22
C ALA A 27 -29.48 -37.23 46.82
N LEU A 28 -29.48 -36.01 47.40
CA LEU A 28 -30.46 -34.97 47.05
C LEU A 28 -30.12 -34.20 45.76
N CYS A 29 -28.86 -34.19 45.32
CA CYS A 29 -28.45 -33.54 44.07
C CYS A 29 -28.74 -34.39 42.80
N LEU A 30 -29.17 -35.64 42.95
CA LEU A 30 -29.47 -36.57 41.84
C LEU A 30 -30.89 -36.44 41.26
N PHE A 31 -31.71 -35.49 41.76
CA PHE A 31 -33.10 -35.29 41.32
C PHE A 31 -33.38 -33.95 40.61
N ILE A 32 -32.37 -33.30 40.03
CA ILE A 32 -32.60 -32.24 39.04
C ILE A 32 -32.56 -32.89 37.66
N PRO A 33 -33.67 -32.91 36.89
CA PRO A 33 -33.67 -33.49 35.57
C PRO A 33 -32.83 -32.60 34.64
N LEU A 34 -31.59 -33.01 34.38
CA LEU A 34 -30.81 -32.54 33.23
C LEU A 34 -31.52 -33.06 31.97
N GLN A 35 -32.40 -32.22 31.40
CA GLN A 35 -32.98 -32.50 30.10
C GLN A 35 -31.85 -32.52 29.06
N SER A 36 -31.43 -33.72 28.67
CA SER A 36 -30.63 -33.98 27.49
C SER A 36 -31.50 -33.78 26.25
N THR A 37 -31.71 -32.53 25.83
CA THR A 37 -32.27 -32.21 24.52
C THR A 37 -31.13 -32.14 23.51
N ALA A 38 -31.29 -32.83 22.38
CA ALA A 38 -30.32 -32.82 21.28
C ALA A 38 -29.99 -31.37 20.86
N GLN A 39 -28.70 -31.06 20.71
CA GLN A 39 -28.26 -29.75 20.24
C GLN A 39 -28.89 -29.46 18.86
N PRO A 40 -29.44 -28.26 18.65
CA PRO A 40 -29.86 -27.85 17.32
C PRO A 40 -28.66 -27.89 16.35
N PRO A 41 -28.86 -28.21 15.07
CA PRO A 41 -27.77 -28.29 14.10
C PRO A 41 -27.00 -26.96 14.03
N ALA A 42 -25.67 -27.03 13.98
CA ALA A 42 -24.81 -25.86 13.85
C ALA A 42 -25.16 -25.08 12.58
N LYS A 43 -25.35 -23.77 12.71
CA LYS A 43 -25.51 -22.87 11.56
C LYS A 43 -24.12 -22.52 11.04
N ASP A 44 -23.90 -22.69 9.74
CA ASP A 44 -22.66 -22.28 9.10
C ASP A 44 -22.70 -20.78 8.80
N TYR A 45 -21.87 -20.01 9.51
CA TYR A 45 -21.62 -18.59 9.25
C TYR A 45 -20.38 -18.41 8.39
N LEU A 46 -20.40 -17.37 7.55
CA LEU A 46 -19.25 -16.95 6.75
C LEU A 46 -18.53 -15.82 7.50
N PHE A 47 -17.24 -16.04 7.78
CA PHE A 47 -16.39 -15.05 8.43
C PHE A 47 -15.44 -14.41 7.41
N ARG A 48 -15.29 -13.10 7.51
CA ARG A 48 -14.22 -12.32 6.88
C ARG A 48 -13.22 -11.91 7.95
N HIS A 49 -11.94 -11.96 7.62
CA HIS A 49 -10.87 -11.62 8.55
C HIS A 49 -10.15 -10.34 8.16
N ILE A 50 -9.84 -9.50 9.15
CA ILE A 50 -8.88 -8.40 9.02
C ILE A 50 -7.70 -8.72 9.93
N THR A 51 -6.52 -8.84 9.34
CA THR A 51 -5.26 -9.22 10.00
C THR A 51 -4.15 -8.24 9.65
N THR A 52 -2.94 -8.47 10.17
CA THR A 52 -1.73 -7.72 9.80
C THR A 52 -1.44 -7.76 8.30
N ALA A 53 -1.87 -8.81 7.58
CA ALA A 53 -1.77 -8.87 6.13
C ALA A 53 -2.61 -7.79 5.42
N ASN A 54 -3.66 -7.28 6.08
CA ASN A 54 -4.53 -6.23 5.56
C ASN A 54 -4.09 -4.82 5.99
N GLY A 55 -3.06 -4.67 6.83
CA GLY A 55 -2.59 -3.37 7.35
C GLY A 55 -2.95 -3.10 8.83
N LEU A 56 -3.55 -4.06 9.51
CA LEU A 56 -3.74 -4.01 10.96
C LEU A 56 -2.37 -3.97 11.67
N VAL A 57 -2.21 -3.15 12.70
CA VAL A 57 -0.92 -2.98 13.40
C VAL A 57 -0.52 -4.24 14.19
N SER A 58 -1.50 -4.98 14.71
CA SER A 58 -1.31 -6.26 15.39
C SER A 58 -2.57 -7.10 15.34
N ASN A 59 -2.39 -8.42 15.22
CA ASN A 59 -3.49 -9.39 15.29
C ASN A 59 -4.08 -9.53 16.70
N GLN A 60 -3.42 -9.00 17.74
CA GLN A 60 -3.95 -9.00 19.09
C GLN A 60 -4.90 -7.82 19.29
N VAL A 61 -6.14 -8.00 18.84
CA VAL A 61 -7.19 -6.97 18.89
C VAL A 61 -7.98 -7.12 20.18
N SER A 62 -8.10 -6.04 20.94
CA SER A 62 -8.87 -6.01 22.18
C SER A 62 -10.28 -5.50 21.96
N THR A 63 -10.47 -4.53 21.05
CA THR A 63 -11.75 -3.85 20.83
C THR A 63 -11.87 -3.27 19.44
N ALA A 64 -13.09 -3.20 18.91
CA ALA A 64 -13.42 -2.51 17.68
C ALA A 64 -14.79 -1.84 17.79
N VAL A 65 -14.89 -0.53 17.58
CA VAL A 65 -16.14 0.24 17.76
C VAL A 65 -16.37 1.16 16.57
N GLN A 66 -17.62 1.25 16.08
CA GLN A 66 -17.99 2.23 15.07
C GLN A 66 -18.35 3.58 15.69
N ASP A 67 -17.77 4.67 15.18
CA ASP A 67 -18.09 6.03 15.64
C ASP A 67 -19.34 6.64 14.97
N ALA A 68 -19.72 7.86 15.37
CA ALA A 68 -20.84 8.61 14.81
C ALA A 68 -20.68 8.99 13.33
N GLN A 69 -19.45 9.11 12.83
CA GLN A 69 -19.18 9.41 11.42
C GLN A 69 -19.24 8.14 10.56
N GLY A 70 -19.01 6.97 11.15
CA GLY A 70 -19.04 5.66 10.51
C GLY A 70 -17.69 4.95 10.48
N TYR A 71 -16.59 5.53 10.98
CA TYR A 71 -15.29 4.86 11.02
C TYR A 71 -15.26 3.76 12.07
N ILE A 72 -14.50 2.69 11.81
CA ILE A 72 -14.21 1.67 12.79
C ILE A 72 -12.91 2.03 13.52
N TRP A 73 -12.99 2.15 14.84
CA TRP A 73 -11.84 2.35 15.72
C TRP A 73 -11.44 1.03 16.33
N ILE A 74 -10.18 0.64 16.15
CA ILE A 74 -9.66 -0.67 16.53
C ILE A 74 -8.56 -0.45 17.57
N GLY A 75 -8.76 -1.02 18.74
CA GLY A 75 -7.76 -1.07 19.79
C GLY A 75 -7.00 -2.39 19.72
N THR A 76 -5.68 -2.31 19.72
CA THR A 76 -4.79 -3.47 19.78
C THR A 76 -3.88 -3.37 20.99
N GLN A 77 -3.07 -4.39 21.24
CA GLN A 77 -2.00 -4.31 22.24
C GLN A 77 -0.82 -3.43 21.80
N THR A 78 -0.78 -2.99 20.54
CA THR A 78 0.36 -2.28 19.94
C THR A 78 -0.06 -1.01 19.22
N GLY A 79 -1.18 -0.41 19.61
CA GLY A 79 -1.63 0.88 19.11
C GLY A 79 -3.13 0.94 18.84
N LEU A 80 -3.59 2.18 18.60
CA LEU A 80 -4.94 2.51 18.19
C LEU A 80 -4.97 2.71 16.67
N GLN A 81 -5.95 2.13 15.98
CA GLN A 81 -6.14 2.35 14.54
C GLN A 81 -7.55 2.84 14.22
N ARG A 82 -7.66 3.76 13.26
CA ARG A 82 -8.92 4.13 12.61
C ARG A 82 -8.98 3.48 11.23
N TYR A 83 -10.10 2.85 10.91
CA TYR A 83 -10.32 2.10 9.67
C TYR A 83 -11.52 2.67 8.91
N ASP A 84 -11.33 2.97 7.62
CA ASP A 84 -12.36 3.55 6.74
C ASP A 84 -13.02 2.53 5.79
N GLY A 85 -12.67 1.26 5.92
CA GLY A 85 -13.12 0.17 5.03
C GLY A 85 -12.02 -0.31 4.07
N LYS A 86 -10.93 0.45 3.94
CA LYS A 86 -9.77 0.05 3.15
C LYS A 86 -8.43 0.43 3.79
N ARG A 87 -8.32 1.64 4.31
CA ARG A 87 -7.11 2.22 4.88
C ARG A 87 -7.15 2.24 6.39
N PHE A 88 -5.96 2.13 6.98
CA PHE A 88 -5.74 2.28 8.42
C PHE A 88 -4.95 3.57 8.69
N ILE A 89 -5.40 4.34 9.68
CA ILE A 89 -4.61 5.42 10.29
C ILE A 89 -4.22 4.95 11.68
N THR A 90 -2.92 4.86 11.94
CA THR A 90 -2.38 4.38 13.22
C THR A 90 -1.99 5.54 14.12
N TYR A 91 -2.45 5.51 15.36
CA TYR A 91 -2.07 6.41 16.44
C TYR A 91 -1.23 5.62 17.43
N LEU A 92 0.07 5.94 17.49
CA LEU A 92 1.03 5.32 18.40
C LEU A 92 1.27 6.21 19.62
N ALA A 93 1.69 5.59 20.70
CA ALA A 93 2.01 6.28 21.93
C ALA A 93 3.35 7.03 21.84
N ASP A 94 3.38 8.25 22.39
CA ASP A 94 4.60 9.01 22.62
C ASP A 94 4.56 9.61 24.03
N ILE A 95 5.46 9.13 24.88
CA ILE A 95 5.57 9.57 26.27
C ILE A 95 6.17 10.98 26.39
N HIS A 96 6.81 11.50 25.35
CA HIS A 96 7.41 12.84 25.34
C HIS A 96 6.44 13.90 24.84
N ASP A 97 5.49 13.54 23.97
CA ASP A 97 4.42 14.43 23.52
C ASP A 97 3.18 14.33 24.42
N SER A 98 2.83 15.42 25.10
CA SER A 98 1.64 15.49 25.95
C SER A 98 0.31 15.34 25.21
N THR A 99 0.32 15.60 23.90
CA THR A 99 -0.85 15.56 23.01
C THR A 99 -0.99 14.23 22.28
N ALA A 100 -0.01 13.34 22.40
CA ALA A 100 -0.07 11.99 21.87
C ALA A 100 -0.71 11.01 22.86
N LEU A 101 -1.08 9.84 22.36
CA LEU A 101 -1.48 8.70 23.18
C LEU A 101 -0.31 8.31 24.12
N GLN A 102 -0.60 7.79 25.31
CA GLN A 102 0.43 7.51 26.32
C GLN A 102 0.71 6.01 26.53
N SER A 103 -0.07 5.14 25.89
CA SER A 103 0.16 3.69 25.87
C SER A 103 -0.47 3.08 24.64
N ASP A 104 0.28 2.19 23.99
CA ASP A 104 -0.19 1.43 22.83
C ASP A 104 -1.13 0.27 23.21
N TRP A 105 -1.19 -0.10 24.49
CA TRP A 105 -2.04 -1.20 24.93
C TRP A 105 -3.45 -0.69 25.22
N ILE A 106 -4.27 -0.69 24.17
CA ILE A 106 -5.67 -0.30 24.24
C ILE A 106 -6.50 -1.47 24.76
N ASN A 107 -7.38 -1.21 25.73
CA ASN A 107 -8.30 -2.20 26.28
C ASN A 107 -9.73 -1.99 25.79
N THR A 108 -10.17 -0.73 25.71
CA THR A 108 -11.56 -0.38 25.38
C THR A 108 -11.64 0.98 24.71
N ILE A 109 -12.62 1.14 23.83
CA ILE A 109 -12.91 2.38 23.10
C ILE A 109 -14.39 2.67 23.27
N PHE A 110 -14.76 3.93 23.46
CA PHE A 110 -16.15 4.34 23.65
C PHE A 110 -16.40 5.71 23.05
N GLU A 111 -17.55 5.87 22.38
CA GLU A 111 -18.04 7.18 21.95
C GLU A 111 -19.25 7.57 22.81
N ASP A 112 -19.19 8.76 23.41
CA ASP A 112 -20.33 9.29 24.17
C ASP A 112 -21.37 9.99 23.27
N SER A 113 -22.54 10.32 23.85
CA SER A 113 -23.63 11.03 23.18
C SER A 113 -23.20 12.38 22.60
N ARG A 114 -22.13 12.99 23.14
CA ARG A 114 -21.54 14.27 22.69
C ARG A 114 -20.46 14.09 21.62
N LYS A 115 -20.29 12.87 21.12
CA LYS A 115 -19.38 12.49 20.02
C LYS A 115 -17.91 12.64 20.38
N ARG A 116 -17.57 12.57 21.67
CA ARG A 116 -16.19 12.49 22.13
C ARG A 116 -15.74 11.04 22.17
N LEU A 117 -14.52 10.79 21.72
CA LEU A 117 -13.95 9.45 21.70
C LEU A 117 -13.07 9.23 22.93
N TRP A 118 -13.42 8.22 23.72
CA TRP A 118 -12.76 7.80 24.95
C TRP A 118 -11.92 6.55 24.68
N ILE A 119 -10.67 6.57 25.11
CA ILE A 119 -9.70 5.51 24.93
C ILE A 119 -9.25 5.05 26.31
N GLY A 120 -9.43 3.76 26.58
CA GLY A 120 -9.03 3.13 27.84
C GLY A 120 -7.80 2.28 27.61
N THR A 121 -6.74 2.55 28.36
CA THR A 121 -5.47 1.82 28.25
C THR A 121 -5.22 0.95 29.48
N SER A 122 -4.36 -0.06 29.30
CA SER A 122 -4.00 -0.96 30.39
C SER A 122 -3.16 -0.28 31.47
N VAL A 123 -2.26 0.64 31.09
CA VAL A 123 -1.26 1.22 32.02
C VAL A 123 -1.22 2.75 32.08
N ALA A 124 -1.79 3.47 31.11
CA ALA A 124 -1.75 4.93 31.07
C ALA A 124 -3.09 5.60 31.44
N GLY A 125 -4.08 4.79 31.84
CA GLY A 125 -5.41 5.26 32.22
C GLY A 125 -6.29 5.60 31.03
N ALA A 126 -7.21 6.55 31.23
CA ALA A 126 -8.10 7.04 30.19
C ALA A 126 -7.47 8.20 29.42
N SER A 127 -7.84 8.31 28.14
CA SER A 127 -7.53 9.44 27.26
C SER A 127 -8.77 9.85 26.47
N LEU A 128 -8.92 11.14 26.20
CA LEU A 128 -10.00 11.70 25.39
C LEU A 128 -9.41 12.26 24.09
N MET A 129 -9.88 11.80 22.93
CA MET A 129 -9.37 12.26 21.65
C MET A 129 -10.18 13.42 21.09
N ASP A 130 -9.48 14.51 20.72
CA ASP A 130 -10.00 15.56 19.87
C ASP A 130 -9.86 15.13 18.40
N ARG A 131 -11.00 14.87 17.77
CA ARG A 131 -11.07 14.40 16.37
C ARG A 131 -10.66 15.45 15.35
N SER A 132 -10.75 16.73 15.69
CA SER A 132 -10.44 17.82 14.76
C SER A 132 -8.94 17.98 14.54
N THR A 133 -8.15 17.66 15.57
CA THR A 133 -6.70 17.82 15.59
C THR A 133 -5.94 16.49 15.62
N GLY A 134 -6.60 15.41 16.06
CA GLY A 134 -5.95 14.12 16.32
C GLY A 134 -5.25 14.04 17.68
N HIS A 135 -5.36 15.08 18.52
CA HIS A 135 -4.69 15.15 19.82
C HIS A 135 -5.48 14.44 20.93
N PHE A 136 -4.77 14.03 21.97
CA PHE A 136 -5.28 13.33 23.14
C PHE A 136 -5.14 14.17 24.41
N PHE A 137 -6.22 14.31 25.15
CA PHE A 137 -6.20 14.76 26.53
C PHE A 137 -6.04 13.53 27.45
N ASN A 138 -4.87 13.43 28.10
CA ASN A 138 -4.49 12.29 28.92
C ASN A 138 -4.78 12.55 30.40
N PHE A 139 -5.68 11.78 31.02
CA PHE A 139 -6.14 12.06 32.38
C PHE A 139 -5.02 11.91 33.42
N ASN A 140 -4.24 10.82 33.37
CA ASN A 140 -3.15 10.58 34.33
C ASN A 140 -2.04 11.65 34.27
N ARG A 141 -1.75 12.24 33.10
CA ARG A 141 -0.75 13.33 32.99
C ARG A 141 -1.25 14.64 33.59
N ASN A 142 -2.56 14.87 33.55
CA ASN A 142 -3.20 16.08 34.06
C ASN A 142 -3.70 15.91 35.51
N MET A 143 -3.33 14.82 36.19
CA MET A 143 -3.70 14.61 37.59
C MET A 143 -2.90 15.51 38.55
N PRO A 144 -3.52 15.95 39.66
CA PRO A 144 -2.81 16.65 40.72
C PRO A 144 -1.68 15.80 41.33
N ALA A 145 -0.58 16.43 41.69
CA ALA A 145 0.56 15.77 42.33
C ALA A 145 0.14 15.03 43.61
N GLY A 146 0.55 13.77 43.75
CA GLY A 146 0.28 12.92 44.92
C GLY A 146 -0.93 11.98 44.80
N ARG A 147 -1.71 12.04 43.72
CA ARG A 147 -2.71 10.98 43.41
C ARG A 147 -2.05 9.79 42.72
N GLN A 148 -2.55 8.59 43.02
CA GLN A 148 -2.13 7.37 42.32
C GLN A 148 -2.69 7.37 40.88
N PRO A 149 -1.91 6.93 39.87
CA PRO A 149 -2.40 6.79 38.51
C PRO A 149 -3.56 5.79 38.43
N ILE A 150 -4.57 6.12 37.63
CA ILE A 150 -5.68 5.19 37.37
C ILE A 150 -5.28 4.29 36.22
N ASN A 151 -5.24 2.98 36.44
CA ASN A 151 -4.77 1.99 35.47
C ASN A 151 -5.86 0.94 35.20
N GLY A 152 -5.68 0.19 34.11
CA GLY A 152 -6.58 -0.89 33.71
C GLY A 152 -7.99 -0.39 33.46
N ILE A 153 -8.17 0.49 32.46
CA ILE A 153 -9.52 0.91 32.08
C ILE A 153 -10.11 -0.15 31.16
N TRP A 154 -11.16 -0.84 31.61
CA TRP A 154 -11.74 -1.98 30.86
C TRP A 154 -13.11 -1.65 30.27
N GLN A 155 -13.84 -0.67 30.82
CA GLN A 155 -15.15 -0.26 30.32
C GLN A 155 -15.45 1.22 30.58
N PHE A 156 -16.03 1.89 29.58
CA PHE A 156 -16.71 3.17 29.73
C PHE A 156 -18.22 2.96 29.56
N PHE A 157 -19.03 3.75 30.28
CA PHE A 157 -20.48 3.67 30.20
C PHE A 157 -21.11 5.05 30.41
N GLU A 158 -22.05 5.43 29.56
CA GLU A 158 -22.84 6.66 29.72
C GLU A 158 -24.22 6.32 30.29
N ASP A 159 -24.59 6.97 31.40
CA ASP A 159 -25.91 6.78 32.00
C ASP A 159 -27.01 7.63 31.32
N SER A 160 -28.27 7.38 31.68
CA SER A 160 -29.43 8.10 31.12
C SER A 160 -29.45 9.61 31.40
N ARG A 161 -28.56 10.12 32.26
CA ARG A 161 -28.38 11.55 32.54
C ARG A 161 -27.17 12.15 31.81
N GLY A 162 -26.49 11.37 30.97
CA GLY A 162 -25.31 11.78 30.22
C GLY A 162 -24.03 11.86 31.06
N ARG A 163 -23.97 11.17 32.22
CA ARG A 163 -22.74 11.08 33.03
C ARG A 163 -21.91 9.90 32.56
N ILE A 164 -20.59 10.10 32.49
CA ILE A 164 -19.64 9.08 32.05
C ILE A 164 -19.06 8.36 33.28
N TRP A 165 -19.31 7.06 33.34
CA TRP A 165 -18.79 6.12 34.31
C TRP A 165 -17.62 5.36 33.70
N ILE A 166 -16.57 5.18 34.48
CA ILE A 166 -15.33 4.54 34.05
C ILE A 166 -15.02 3.40 35.01
N VAL A 167 -14.97 2.18 34.49
CA VAL A 167 -14.60 0.99 35.25
C VAL A 167 -13.09 0.76 35.07
N ALA A 168 -12.34 1.00 36.14
CA ALA A 168 -10.90 0.77 36.21
C ALA A 168 -10.60 -0.50 37.02
N TYR A 169 -9.33 -0.92 37.07
CA TYR A 169 -8.93 -2.12 37.81
C TYR A 169 -9.16 -2.00 39.33
N ASP A 170 -8.96 -0.81 39.88
CA ASP A 170 -9.00 -0.52 41.31
C ASP A 170 -10.38 -0.03 41.80
N ALA A 171 -11.08 0.73 40.96
CA ALA A 171 -12.27 1.47 41.37
C ALA A 171 -13.17 1.84 40.18
N ILE A 172 -14.36 2.36 40.51
CA ILE A 172 -15.26 2.98 39.53
C ILE A 172 -15.16 4.48 39.69
N TYR A 173 -14.98 5.19 38.57
CA TYR A 173 -14.82 6.64 38.54
C TYR A 173 -15.97 7.31 37.79
N LEU A 174 -16.29 8.53 38.19
CA LEU A 174 -17.22 9.42 37.52
C LEU A 174 -16.44 10.58 36.89
N TYR A 175 -16.68 10.87 35.62
CA TYR A 175 -16.06 12.01 34.95
C TYR A 175 -16.71 13.32 35.35
N ASN A 176 -15.88 14.27 35.78
CA ASN A 176 -16.28 15.63 36.12
C ASN A 176 -15.87 16.61 35.02
N GLU A 177 -16.85 17.09 34.25
CA GLU A 177 -16.62 17.96 33.10
C GLU A 177 -16.07 19.34 33.47
N LYS A 178 -16.35 19.85 34.68
CA LYS A 178 -15.92 21.20 35.07
C LYS A 178 -14.43 21.25 35.38
N THR A 179 -13.91 20.16 35.95
CA THR A 179 -12.53 20.06 36.41
C THR A 179 -11.67 19.19 35.51
N ASN A 180 -12.26 18.52 34.52
CA ASN A 180 -11.64 17.46 33.72
C ASN A 180 -10.95 16.39 34.59
N SER A 181 -11.58 16.04 35.72
CA SER A 181 -11.06 15.04 36.67
C SER A 181 -11.91 13.78 36.70
N LEU A 182 -11.29 12.68 37.13
CA LEU A 182 -11.97 11.41 37.42
C LEU A 182 -12.12 11.28 38.93
N ASP A 183 -13.37 11.30 39.40
CA ASP A 183 -13.69 11.30 40.82
C ASP A 183 -14.17 9.90 41.24
N PRO A 184 -13.58 9.26 42.27
CA PRO A 184 -13.92 7.89 42.64
C PRO A 184 -15.34 7.79 43.20
N ALA A 185 -16.12 6.85 42.70
CA ALA A 185 -17.50 6.58 43.10
C ALA A 185 -17.63 5.51 44.20
N ASN A 186 -16.52 5.02 44.76
CA ASN A 186 -16.52 3.91 45.72
C ASN A 186 -17.35 4.19 46.98
N GLN A 187 -17.33 5.42 47.48
CA GLN A 187 -18.15 5.82 48.63
C GLN A 187 -19.65 5.84 48.30
N LEU A 188 -20.02 6.24 47.09
CA LEU A 188 -21.42 6.22 46.64
C LEU A 188 -21.94 4.78 46.54
N LEU A 189 -21.08 3.85 46.10
CA LEU A 189 -21.44 2.46 45.84
C LEU A 189 -21.19 1.53 47.05
N ASN A 190 -20.77 2.06 48.20
CA ASN A 190 -20.38 1.28 49.39
C ASN A 190 -19.40 0.14 49.09
N ILE A 191 -18.39 0.39 48.24
CA ILE A 191 -17.43 -0.62 47.80
C ILE A 191 -16.32 -0.80 48.86
N PRO A 192 -16.13 -2.01 49.41
CA PRO A 192 -14.99 -2.32 50.27
C PRO A 192 -13.66 -2.27 49.51
N ALA A 193 -12.57 -1.91 50.18
CA ALA A 193 -11.26 -1.74 49.53
C ALA A 193 -10.67 -3.02 48.88
N ASN A 194 -11.16 -4.20 49.25
CA ASN A 194 -10.72 -5.50 48.72
C ASN A 194 -11.58 -6.03 47.56
N VAL A 195 -12.60 -5.27 47.14
CA VAL A 195 -13.54 -5.67 46.09
C VAL A 195 -13.20 -4.91 44.82
N THR A 196 -12.98 -5.64 43.74
CA THR A 196 -12.66 -5.06 42.43
C THR A 196 -13.90 -5.04 41.53
N PRO A 197 -14.14 -3.95 40.81
CA PRO A 197 -15.21 -3.90 39.82
C PRO A 197 -14.84 -4.73 38.58
N SER A 198 -15.85 -5.26 37.89
CA SER A 198 -15.66 -6.07 36.68
C SER A 198 -16.40 -5.50 35.48
N SER A 199 -17.65 -5.09 35.64
CA SER A 199 -18.44 -4.49 34.56
C SER A 199 -19.63 -3.67 35.07
N LEU A 200 -20.24 -2.93 34.16
CA LEU A 200 -21.40 -2.08 34.37
C LEU A 200 -22.39 -2.23 33.21
N ALA A 201 -23.69 -2.29 33.52
CA ALA A 201 -24.76 -2.18 32.52
C ALA A 201 -25.97 -1.42 33.10
N ALA A 202 -26.89 -0.98 32.24
CA ALA A 202 -28.17 -0.43 32.66
C ALA A 202 -29.33 -1.37 32.34
N ASP A 203 -30.35 -1.39 33.18
CA ASP A 203 -31.61 -2.07 32.89
C ASP A 203 -32.54 -1.20 32.02
N ASN A 204 -33.68 -1.77 31.59
CA ASN A 204 -34.68 -1.07 30.77
C ASN A 204 -35.33 0.13 31.47
N ARG A 205 -35.18 0.29 32.79
CA ARG A 205 -35.67 1.45 33.57
C ARG A 205 -34.59 2.52 33.72
N GLY A 206 -33.37 2.25 33.26
CA GLY A 206 -32.21 3.12 33.38
C GLY A 206 -31.51 3.01 34.73
N ASN A 207 -31.79 2.00 35.56
CA ASN A 207 -30.99 1.75 36.77
C ASN A 207 -29.64 1.15 36.39
N LEU A 208 -28.59 1.47 37.13
CA LEU A 208 -27.24 0.97 36.87
C LEU A 208 -26.99 -0.28 37.69
N TRP A 209 -26.41 -1.30 37.06
CA TRP A 209 -26.06 -2.56 37.66
C TRP A 209 -24.56 -2.77 37.53
N PHE A 210 -23.91 -2.99 38.67
CA PHE A 210 -22.47 -3.08 38.81
C PHE A 210 -22.08 -4.50 39.23
N CYS A 211 -21.15 -5.09 38.50
CA CYS A 211 -20.57 -6.39 38.78
C CYS A 211 -19.24 -6.24 39.52
N PHE A 212 -19.06 -7.06 40.55
CA PHE A 212 -17.87 -7.09 41.37
C PHE A 212 -17.46 -8.53 41.66
N THR A 213 -16.22 -8.70 42.16
CA THR A 213 -15.72 -10.01 42.60
C THR A 213 -16.50 -10.62 43.77
N ASP A 214 -17.31 -9.83 44.49
CA ASP A 214 -18.15 -10.29 45.60
C ASP A 214 -19.66 -10.36 45.28
N GLY A 215 -20.07 -10.03 44.05
CA GLY A 215 -21.45 -10.11 43.60
C GLY A 215 -21.91 -8.89 42.79
N VAL A 216 -23.21 -8.65 42.77
CA VAL A 216 -23.85 -7.58 41.98
C VAL A 216 -24.48 -6.53 42.89
N ARG A 217 -24.36 -5.25 42.51
CA ARG A 217 -25.05 -4.12 43.17
C ARG A 217 -25.87 -3.35 42.13
N MET A 218 -27.02 -2.81 42.54
CA MET A 218 -27.86 -1.96 41.69
C MET A 218 -27.94 -0.55 42.28
N LEU A 219 -27.75 0.48 41.46
CA LEU A 219 -28.00 1.87 41.79
C LEU A 219 -29.26 2.34 41.06
N ASP A 220 -30.30 2.66 41.83
CA ASP A 220 -31.45 3.39 41.32
C ASP A 220 -31.03 4.84 41.02
N ILE A 221 -31.03 5.22 39.74
CA ILE A 221 -30.61 6.56 39.33
C ILE A 221 -31.58 7.63 39.86
N GLN A 222 -32.88 7.33 39.94
CA GLN A 222 -33.89 8.29 40.37
C GLN A 222 -33.74 8.60 41.85
N THR A 223 -33.65 7.58 42.70
CA THR A 223 -33.57 7.75 44.16
C THR A 223 -32.14 7.87 44.69
N GLN A 224 -31.12 7.61 43.86
CA GLN A 224 -29.71 7.50 44.26
C GLN A 224 -29.48 6.48 45.39
N ARG A 225 -30.30 5.42 45.44
CA ARG A 225 -30.19 4.37 46.46
C ARG A 225 -29.47 3.17 45.87
N VAL A 226 -28.56 2.60 46.65
CA VAL A 226 -27.84 1.37 46.31
C VAL A 226 -28.54 0.19 46.94
N PHE A 227 -28.80 -0.82 46.13
CA PHE A 227 -29.34 -2.12 46.52
C PHE A 227 -28.25 -3.17 46.32
N ASP A 228 -28.01 -3.93 47.37
CA ASP A 228 -27.02 -4.99 47.41
C ASP A 228 -27.54 -6.14 48.27
N ARG A 229 -26.69 -7.12 48.57
CA ARG A 229 -27.06 -8.26 49.40
C ARG A 229 -27.55 -7.87 50.80
N SER A 230 -26.98 -6.82 51.40
CA SER A 230 -27.35 -6.31 52.72
C SER A 230 -28.64 -5.48 52.68
N HIS A 231 -28.94 -4.86 51.53
CA HIS A 231 -30.10 -4.01 51.30
C HIS A 231 -30.90 -4.46 50.05
N ASN A 232 -31.65 -5.57 50.18
CA ASN A 232 -32.46 -6.18 49.11
C ASN A 232 -33.95 -6.32 49.51
N PRO A 233 -34.72 -5.23 49.61
CA PRO A 233 -36.12 -5.26 50.07
C PRO A 233 -37.05 -6.05 49.13
N ASP A 234 -36.75 -6.03 47.83
CA ASP A 234 -37.54 -6.72 46.80
C ASP A 234 -37.15 -8.20 46.62
N ARG A 235 -36.22 -8.70 47.44
CA ARG A 235 -35.72 -10.10 47.43
C ARG A 235 -35.30 -10.58 46.04
N LEU A 236 -34.65 -9.72 45.28
CA LEU A 236 -34.13 -10.06 43.96
C LEU A 236 -33.06 -11.16 44.09
N SER A 237 -33.27 -12.28 43.40
CA SER A 237 -32.38 -13.45 43.49
C SER A 237 -30.96 -13.14 43.01
N ILE A 238 -30.81 -12.27 42.01
CA ILE A 238 -29.52 -11.82 41.47
C ILE A 238 -28.64 -11.08 42.50
N LEU A 239 -29.24 -10.28 43.40
CA LEU A 239 -28.51 -9.55 44.45
C LEU A 239 -28.13 -10.43 45.65
N SER A 240 -28.66 -11.66 45.71
CA SER A 240 -28.44 -12.57 46.83
C SER A 240 -27.24 -13.51 46.62
N GLY A 241 -26.68 -13.53 45.40
CA GLY A 241 -25.53 -14.34 45.03
C GLY A 241 -24.23 -13.88 45.70
N THR A 242 -23.32 -14.83 45.95
CA THR A 242 -21.97 -14.58 46.50
C THR A 242 -20.87 -14.98 45.54
N PHE A 243 -21.22 -15.22 44.27
CA PHE A 243 -20.30 -15.61 43.22
C PHE A 243 -19.66 -14.36 42.58
N PRO A 244 -18.42 -14.45 42.07
CA PRO A 244 -17.79 -13.36 41.33
C PRO A 244 -18.57 -13.04 40.06
N ALA A 245 -19.14 -11.84 40.00
CA ALA A 245 -19.86 -11.36 38.83
C ALA A 245 -18.87 -10.77 37.82
N GLY A 246 -18.82 -11.34 36.61
CA GLY A 246 -17.96 -10.87 35.52
C GLY A 246 -18.67 -9.80 34.69
N ALA A 247 -19.66 -10.22 33.88
CA ALA A 247 -20.43 -9.35 33.00
C ALA A 247 -21.94 -9.58 33.14
N ILE A 248 -22.72 -8.48 33.05
CA ILE A 248 -24.18 -8.52 33.11
C ILE A 248 -24.80 -7.89 31.86
N ALA A 249 -25.87 -8.48 31.36
CA ALA A 249 -26.65 -7.94 30.25
C ALA A 249 -28.16 -8.14 30.44
N PHE A 250 -28.95 -7.20 29.92
CA PHE A 250 -30.40 -7.21 30.00
C PHE A 250 -30.99 -7.45 28.62
N ASP A 251 -31.71 -8.55 28.48
CA ASP A 251 -32.34 -8.93 27.22
C ASP A 251 -33.77 -8.39 27.11
N HIS A 252 -34.19 -8.13 25.88
CA HIS A 252 -35.51 -7.61 25.52
C HIS A 252 -36.66 -8.61 25.82
N HIS A 253 -36.39 -9.91 25.98
CA HIS A 253 -37.37 -10.87 26.49
C HIS A 253 -37.53 -10.82 28.02
N GLY A 254 -36.84 -9.90 28.71
CA GLY A 254 -36.91 -9.74 30.16
C GLY A 254 -36.01 -10.71 30.95
N PHE A 255 -35.07 -11.36 30.27
CA PHE A 255 -34.01 -12.14 30.91
C PHE A 255 -32.86 -11.24 31.34
N ILE A 256 -32.25 -11.59 32.48
CA ILE A 256 -31.00 -10.99 32.94
C ILE A 256 -29.92 -12.06 32.84
N TRP A 257 -28.88 -11.79 32.07
CA TRP A 257 -27.78 -12.69 31.84
C TRP A 257 -26.57 -12.23 32.63
N LEU A 258 -25.95 -13.15 33.36
CA LEU A 258 -24.78 -12.87 34.17
C LEU A 258 -23.71 -13.93 33.93
N SER A 259 -22.58 -13.54 33.37
CA SER A 259 -21.40 -14.41 33.28
C SER A 259 -20.52 -14.23 34.51
N THR A 260 -19.98 -15.33 35.03
CA THR A 260 -19.00 -15.32 36.11
C THR A 260 -17.61 -15.47 35.52
N GLY A 261 -16.67 -14.60 35.88
CA GLY A 261 -15.31 -14.62 35.32
C GLY A 261 -14.56 -15.91 35.65
N PHE A 262 -14.24 -16.13 36.92
CA PHE A 262 -13.43 -17.29 37.35
C PHE A 262 -14.21 -18.58 37.48
N ASP A 263 -15.51 -18.51 37.78
CA ASP A 263 -16.35 -19.68 37.97
C ASP A 263 -16.83 -20.29 36.64
N GLN A 264 -16.66 -19.56 35.52
CA GLN A 264 -16.86 -20.05 34.15
C GLN A 264 -18.28 -20.57 33.87
N LEU A 265 -19.26 -19.92 34.49
CA LEU A 265 -20.68 -20.22 34.40
C LEU A 265 -21.47 -19.02 33.86
N LEU A 266 -22.56 -19.32 33.16
CA LEU A 266 -23.53 -18.33 32.69
C LEU A 266 -24.86 -18.56 33.41
N TYR A 267 -25.34 -17.52 34.09
CA TYR A 267 -26.61 -17.52 34.80
C TYR A 267 -27.65 -16.73 34.02
N ARG A 268 -28.85 -17.30 33.90
CA ARG A 268 -30.03 -16.63 33.37
C ARG A 268 -31.06 -16.45 34.47
N PHE A 269 -31.40 -15.20 34.77
CA PHE A 269 -32.42 -14.82 35.74
C PHE A 269 -33.67 -14.29 35.04
N ARG A 270 -34.81 -14.38 35.73
CA ARG A 270 -36.01 -13.58 35.46
C ARG A 270 -36.24 -12.64 36.64
N ALA A 271 -36.74 -11.44 36.37
CA ALA A 271 -36.97 -10.40 37.38
C ALA A 271 -37.88 -10.87 38.54
N ASN A 272 -38.79 -11.82 38.29
CA ASN A 272 -39.73 -12.33 39.29
C ASN A 272 -39.31 -13.72 39.81
N SER A 273 -38.36 -13.74 40.76
CA SER A 273 -38.21 -14.76 41.82
C SER A 273 -38.04 -16.25 41.46
N SER A 274 -37.75 -16.64 40.22
CA SER A 274 -37.30 -18.01 39.91
C SER A 274 -35.82 -18.21 40.30
N PRO A 275 -35.39 -19.43 40.69
CA PRO A 275 -33.97 -19.74 40.76
C PRO A 275 -33.34 -19.55 39.37
N PRO A 276 -32.07 -19.10 39.29
CA PRO A 276 -31.41 -18.92 38.01
C PRO A 276 -31.26 -20.24 37.26
N VAL A 277 -31.35 -20.19 35.94
CA VAL A 277 -30.94 -21.31 35.07
C VAL A 277 -29.45 -21.17 34.82
N LEU A 278 -28.73 -22.27 34.99
CA LEU A 278 -27.26 -22.34 34.86
C LEU A 278 -26.87 -22.99 33.54
N TYR A 279 -25.91 -22.39 32.85
CA TYR A 279 -25.28 -22.95 31.65
C TYR A 279 -23.77 -23.09 31.87
N SER A 280 -23.21 -24.23 31.43
CA SER A 280 -21.76 -24.47 31.31
C SER A 280 -21.43 -24.96 29.90
N PHE A 281 -20.22 -24.64 29.43
CA PHE A 281 -19.77 -24.93 28.06
C PHE A 281 -18.58 -25.89 28.03
N ASP A 282 -18.51 -26.80 29.00
CA ASP A 282 -17.37 -27.70 29.22
C ASP A 282 -17.04 -28.55 27.99
N ILE A 283 -15.74 -28.68 27.69
CA ILE A 283 -15.24 -29.48 26.56
C ILE A 283 -15.23 -30.97 26.98
N LYS A 284 -16.01 -31.82 26.29
CA LYS A 284 -15.92 -33.28 26.46
C LYS A 284 -14.64 -33.80 25.79
N PRO A 285 -13.88 -34.71 26.42
CA PRO A 285 -12.69 -35.29 25.79
C PRO A 285 -13.05 -36.03 24.49
N SER A 286 -12.29 -35.78 23.42
CA SER A 286 -12.31 -36.60 22.21
C SER A 286 -11.56 -37.91 22.47
N ALA A 287 -12.03 -39.02 21.88
CA ALA A 287 -11.46 -40.36 22.02
C ALA A 287 -9.97 -40.48 21.60
N SER A 288 -9.40 -39.48 20.92
CA SER A 288 -8.02 -39.44 20.45
C SER A 288 -7.02 -38.69 21.35
N THR A 289 -7.46 -38.14 22.49
CA THR A 289 -6.59 -37.35 23.39
C THR A 289 -6.26 -38.15 24.66
N PRO A 290 -4.98 -38.43 24.98
CA PRO A 290 -4.63 -39.20 26.16
C PRO A 290 -4.76 -38.33 27.42
N VAL A 291 -5.51 -38.85 28.40
CA VAL A 291 -5.65 -38.39 29.79
C VAL A 291 -6.49 -37.10 29.99
N ALA A 292 -7.58 -37.29 30.72
CA ALA A 292 -8.64 -36.34 31.01
C ALA A 292 -8.18 -35.11 31.81
N THR A 293 -8.28 -33.94 31.20
CA THR A 293 -8.62 -32.70 31.90
C THR A 293 -9.81 -32.08 31.19
N ILE A 294 -10.97 -32.02 31.86
CA ILE A 294 -12.08 -31.18 31.41
C ILE A 294 -11.58 -29.75 31.53
N ARG A 295 -11.19 -29.14 30.41
CA ARG A 295 -10.90 -27.71 30.38
C ARG A 295 -12.24 -27.00 30.47
N LYS A 296 -12.49 -26.33 31.60
CA LYS A 296 -13.62 -25.42 31.71
C LYS A 296 -13.39 -24.26 30.73
N GLU A 297 -14.45 -23.80 30.10
CA GLU A 297 -14.42 -22.75 29.07
C GLU A 297 -14.63 -21.37 29.70
N PHE A 298 -13.78 -20.40 29.37
CA PHE A 298 -13.95 -19.04 29.89
C PHE A 298 -15.02 -18.30 29.08
N ILE A 299 -16.05 -17.86 29.80
CA ILE A 299 -17.20 -17.17 29.22
C ILE A 299 -16.92 -15.67 29.23
N GLY A 300 -16.97 -15.03 28.06
CA GLY A 300 -16.76 -13.60 27.94
C GLY A 300 -18.00 -12.76 28.30
N SER A 301 -18.04 -11.53 27.79
CA SER A 301 -19.14 -10.60 28.05
C SER A 301 -20.35 -10.92 27.16
N PRO A 302 -21.57 -11.04 27.73
CA PRO A 302 -22.78 -11.22 26.93
C PRO A 302 -23.03 -10.01 26.02
N PHE A 303 -23.46 -10.27 24.80
CA PHE A 303 -23.76 -9.26 23.79
C PHE A 303 -25.15 -9.51 23.19
N ILE A 304 -25.93 -8.43 23.01
CA ILE A 304 -27.27 -8.49 22.42
C ILE A 304 -27.26 -7.59 21.19
N THR A 305 -27.67 -8.14 20.06
CA THR A 305 -27.75 -7.38 18.80
C THR A 305 -29.00 -6.50 18.75
N SER A 306 -28.97 -5.53 17.82
CA SER A 306 -30.13 -4.79 17.35
C SER A 306 -31.24 -5.71 16.81
N GLY A 307 -30.82 -6.84 16.23
CA GLY A 307 -31.67 -7.93 15.73
C GLY A 307 -32.27 -8.81 16.82
N LYS A 308 -32.01 -8.51 18.10
CA LYS A 308 -32.55 -9.19 19.28
C LYS A 308 -31.97 -10.59 19.54
N GLU A 309 -30.86 -10.93 18.91
CA GLU A 309 -30.13 -12.17 19.16
C GLU A 309 -29.17 -12.01 20.36
N PHE A 310 -29.02 -13.07 21.15
CA PHE A 310 -28.09 -13.10 22.28
C PHE A 310 -26.86 -13.95 21.95
N LEU A 311 -25.70 -13.36 22.14
CA LEU A 311 -24.39 -13.90 21.80
C LEU A 311 -23.52 -13.93 23.04
N ILE A 312 -22.74 -15.00 23.19
CA ILE A 312 -21.76 -15.12 24.25
C ILE A 312 -20.45 -15.68 23.68
N PRO A 313 -19.35 -14.91 23.72
CA PRO A 313 -18.05 -15.40 23.28
C PRO A 313 -17.51 -16.45 24.26
N LEU A 314 -16.94 -17.52 23.70
CA LEU A 314 -16.26 -18.60 24.40
C LEU A 314 -14.76 -18.48 24.09
N ILE A 315 -13.99 -18.00 25.07
CA ILE A 315 -12.61 -17.50 24.87
C ILE A 315 -11.68 -18.52 24.21
N SER A 316 -11.87 -19.82 24.47
CA SER A 316 -11.04 -20.89 23.89
C SER A 316 -11.77 -21.80 22.92
N ARG A 317 -12.98 -21.46 22.46
CA ARG A 317 -13.77 -22.32 21.56
C ARG A 317 -14.44 -21.59 20.41
N GLY A 318 -14.86 -20.36 20.61
CA GLY A 318 -15.54 -19.57 19.59
C GLY A 318 -16.70 -18.75 20.14
N LEU A 319 -17.92 -19.06 19.71
CA LEU A 319 -19.10 -18.24 19.98
C LEU A 319 -20.32 -19.15 20.24
N ALA A 320 -21.13 -18.81 21.23
CA ALA A 320 -22.44 -19.43 21.43
C ALA A 320 -23.57 -18.42 21.18
N ILE A 321 -24.60 -18.85 20.46
CA ILE A 321 -25.76 -18.04 20.09
C ILE A 321 -27.00 -18.70 20.66
N TYR A 322 -27.76 -17.95 21.45
CA TYR A 322 -28.95 -18.45 22.12
C TYR A 322 -30.17 -18.43 21.20
N ASP A 323 -30.87 -19.55 21.13
CA ASP A 323 -32.14 -19.67 20.43
C ASP A 323 -33.30 -19.63 21.44
N TYR A 324 -34.08 -18.55 21.38
CA TYR A 324 -35.24 -18.35 22.27
C TYR A 324 -36.38 -19.35 22.04
N VAL A 325 -36.45 -20.02 20.88
CA VAL A 325 -37.50 -20.99 20.58
C VAL A 325 -37.18 -22.34 21.19
N SER A 326 -35.93 -22.81 21.02
CA SER A 326 -35.48 -24.09 21.59
C SER A 326 -34.99 -23.95 23.05
N GLU A 327 -34.77 -22.72 23.53
CA GLU A 327 -34.10 -22.40 24.78
C GLU A 327 -32.68 -23.00 24.93
N GLN A 328 -32.02 -23.28 23.80
CA GLN A 328 -30.69 -23.89 23.72
C GLN A 328 -29.66 -22.97 23.05
N PHE A 329 -28.38 -23.27 23.25
CA PHE A 329 -27.29 -22.62 22.54
C PHE A 329 -26.91 -23.40 21.28
N SER A 330 -26.78 -22.68 20.17
CA SER A 330 -26.04 -23.13 18.99
C SER A 330 -24.59 -22.67 19.12
N LEU A 331 -23.64 -23.55 18.80
CA LEU A 331 -22.21 -23.29 18.92
C LEU A 331 -21.59 -23.05 17.55
N VAL A 332 -20.77 -22.01 17.46
CA VAL A 332 -19.90 -21.71 16.32
C VAL A 332 -18.47 -21.87 16.79
N GLU A 333 -17.87 -22.99 16.41
CA GLU A 333 -16.52 -23.34 16.82
C GLU A 333 -15.49 -22.69 15.91
N ALA A 334 -14.34 -22.34 16.49
CA ALA A 334 -13.20 -21.83 15.74
C ALA A 334 -12.55 -22.93 14.89
N ASP A 335 -12.26 -22.62 13.64
CA ASP A 335 -11.54 -23.47 12.70
C ASP A 335 -10.56 -22.59 11.93
N ASN A 336 -9.32 -22.57 12.42
CA ASN A 336 -8.26 -21.71 11.89
C ASN A 336 -7.70 -22.19 10.54
N ASP A 337 -7.97 -23.45 10.16
CA ASP A 337 -7.45 -24.03 8.92
C ASP A 337 -8.33 -23.69 7.71
N VAL A 338 -9.59 -23.30 7.96
CA VAL A 338 -10.54 -22.91 6.92
C VAL A 338 -10.63 -21.37 6.83
N PRO A 339 -10.28 -20.76 5.67
CA PRO A 339 -10.17 -19.29 5.55
C PRO A 339 -11.43 -18.48 5.89
N ASN A 340 -12.63 -19.07 5.75
CA ASN A 340 -13.90 -18.35 5.93
C ASN A 340 -14.67 -18.81 7.18
N LYS A 341 -13.99 -19.50 8.10
CA LYS A 341 -14.52 -19.94 9.40
C LYS A 341 -13.97 -19.04 10.51
N LEU A 342 -14.52 -19.15 11.72
CA LEU A 342 -14.10 -18.33 12.84
C LEU A 342 -12.62 -18.58 13.20
N HIS A 343 -11.80 -17.52 13.24
CA HIS A 343 -10.37 -17.62 13.58
C HIS A 343 -10.11 -17.10 15.00
N LEU A 344 -9.57 -17.98 15.84
CA LEU A 344 -9.33 -17.74 17.27
C LEU A 344 -8.22 -18.67 17.77
N SER A 345 -7.28 -18.17 18.57
CA SER A 345 -6.32 -19.05 19.25
C SER A 345 -6.91 -19.67 20.52
N LEU A 346 -6.48 -20.90 20.82
CA LEU A 346 -6.99 -21.70 21.94
C LEU A 346 -6.20 -21.51 23.25
N HIS A 347 -5.23 -20.58 23.26
CA HIS A 347 -4.16 -20.53 24.28
C HIS A 347 -4.00 -19.20 25.01
N THR A 348 -4.81 -18.18 24.72
CA THR A 348 -4.65 -16.82 25.25
C THR A 348 -5.80 -16.43 26.18
N SER A 349 -5.48 -15.61 27.19
CA SER A 349 -6.40 -15.10 28.21
C SER A 349 -6.92 -13.69 27.89
N GLY A 350 -6.80 -13.24 26.64
CA GLY A 350 -7.30 -11.95 26.17
C GLY A 350 -8.82 -11.95 26.01
N GLY A 351 -9.50 -10.90 26.45
CA GLY A 351 -10.95 -10.79 26.31
C GLY A 351 -11.37 -10.63 24.85
N LEU A 352 -12.28 -11.49 24.40
CA LEU A 352 -13.00 -11.30 23.14
C LEU A 352 -14.04 -10.20 23.32
N SER A 353 -14.02 -9.21 22.44
CA SER A 353 -15.08 -8.20 22.39
C SER A 353 -15.88 -8.36 21.11
N ILE A 354 -17.19 -8.14 21.26
CA ILE A 354 -18.15 -8.18 20.16
C ILE A 354 -18.80 -6.82 20.08
N GLN A 355 -18.90 -6.29 18.87
CA GLN A 355 -19.63 -5.07 18.55
C GLN A 355 -20.43 -5.29 17.27
N GLU A 356 -21.52 -4.53 17.14
CA GLU A 356 -22.36 -4.53 15.94
C GLU A 356 -22.25 -3.15 15.28
N ASP A 357 -22.03 -3.13 13.96
CA ASP A 357 -22.06 -1.90 13.19
C ASP A 357 -23.47 -1.53 12.71
N ARG A 358 -23.61 -0.36 12.09
CA ARG A 358 -24.89 0.13 11.55
C ARG A 358 -25.51 -0.76 10.46
N GLU A 359 -24.74 -1.64 9.86
CA GLU A 359 -25.15 -2.55 8.80
C GLU A 359 -25.46 -3.96 9.34
N GLN A 360 -25.52 -4.10 10.66
CA GLN A 360 -25.73 -5.35 11.40
C GLN A 360 -24.62 -6.39 11.15
N ASN A 361 -23.41 -5.95 10.78
CA ASN A 361 -22.24 -6.82 10.82
C ASN A 361 -21.76 -6.93 12.27
N ILE A 362 -21.40 -8.15 12.66
CA ILE A 362 -20.82 -8.45 13.95
C ILE A 362 -19.30 -8.45 13.80
N TRP A 363 -18.66 -7.55 14.52
CA TRP A 363 -17.22 -7.40 14.63
C TRP A 363 -16.76 -8.07 15.92
N MET A 364 -15.98 -9.14 15.78
CA MET A 364 -15.45 -9.90 16.89
C MET A 364 -13.93 -9.78 16.92
N ALA A 365 -13.44 -9.03 17.90
CA ALA A 365 -12.01 -8.91 18.17
C ALA A 365 -11.48 -10.24 18.72
N SER A 366 -10.37 -10.71 18.16
CA SER A 366 -9.65 -11.89 18.61
C SER A 366 -8.15 -11.63 18.62
N ASP A 367 -7.40 -12.64 19.04
CA ASP A 367 -5.95 -12.62 19.00
C ASP A 367 -5.35 -13.05 17.65
N ARG A 368 -6.22 -13.37 16.68
CA ARG A 368 -5.86 -13.61 15.27
C ARG A 368 -6.40 -12.52 14.34
N GLY A 369 -6.72 -11.35 14.89
CA GLY A 369 -7.26 -10.20 14.16
C GLY A 369 -8.72 -9.95 14.47
N LEU A 370 -9.44 -9.39 13.49
CA LEU A 370 -10.89 -9.18 13.56
C LEU A 370 -11.62 -10.21 12.73
N ASN A 371 -12.66 -10.81 13.31
CA ASN A 371 -13.61 -11.67 12.63
C ASN A 371 -14.90 -10.88 12.37
N ILE A 372 -15.36 -10.86 11.13
CA ILE A 372 -16.55 -10.09 10.71
C ILE A 372 -17.55 -11.04 10.07
N PHE A 373 -18.79 -11.08 10.55
CA PHE A 373 -19.84 -11.93 10.01
C PHE A 373 -21.23 -11.31 10.20
N LYS A 374 -22.26 -11.86 9.55
CA LYS A 374 -23.68 -11.52 9.79
C LYS A 374 -24.41 -12.70 10.42
N ILE A 375 -25.34 -12.41 11.34
CA ILE A 375 -26.20 -13.43 11.95
C ILE A 375 -27.24 -13.98 10.96
N LYS A 376 -27.72 -13.13 10.05
CA LYS A 376 -28.61 -13.57 8.98
C LYS A 376 -27.80 -14.32 7.92
N PRO A 377 -28.30 -15.44 7.39
CA PRO A 377 -27.58 -16.23 6.39
C PRO A 377 -27.29 -15.39 5.14
N PRO A 378 -26.14 -15.62 4.49
CA PRO A 378 -25.79 -14.92 3.26
C PRO A 378 -26.79 -15.24 2.13
N ALA A 379 -26.93 -14.31 1.18
CA ALA A 379 -27.78 -14.49 0.01
C ALA A 379 -27.38 -15.70 -0.84
N PHE A 380 -26.08 -16.02 -0.85
CA PHE A 380 -25.50 -17.16 -1.53
C PHE A 380 -25.04 -18.18 -0.51
N THR A 381 -25.63 -19.37 -0.54
CA THR A 381 -25.26 -20.48 0.33
C THR A 381 -24.37 -21.44 -0.44
N THR A 382 -23.09 -21.51 -0.04
CA THR A 382 -22.16 -22.52 -0.57
C THR A 382 -22.39 -23.85 0.17
N LEU A 383 -22.77 -24.88 -0.58
CA LEU A 383 -22.96 -26.23 -0.12
C LEU A 383 -21.71 -27.05 -0.43
N GLY A 384 -20.92 -27.34 0.59
CA GLY A 384 -19.77 -28.26 0.55
C GLY A 384 -19.84 -29.18 1.76
N LEU A 385 -19.68 -30.49 1.55
CA LEU A 385 -19.87 -31.51 2.58
C LEU A 385 -18.90 -31.28 3.76
N PRO A 386 -19.38 -30.95 4.99
CA PRO A 386 -18.52 -30.98 6.14
C PRO A 386 -18.42 -32.40 6.68
N GLN A 387 -17.24 -32.70 7.20
CA GLN A 387 -16.86 -33.87 8.01
C GLN A 387 -16.39 -35.11 7.22
N THR A 388 -15.06 -35.25 7.25
CA THR A 388 -14.25 -36.44 6.95
C THR A 388 -13.94 -36.73 5.46
N SER A 389 -12.70 -36.42 5.09
CA SER A 389 -11.87 -37.27 4.22
C SER A 389 -12.47 -37.71 2.87
N TYR A 390 -13.01 -36.79 2.07
CA TYR A 390 -13.03 -36.95 0.61
C TYR A 390 -12.98 -35.56 -0.04
N ALA A 391 -11.77 -34.99 -0.11
CA ALA A 391 -11.49 -33.92 -1.06
C ALA A 391 -11.62 -34.52 -2.46
N GLU A 392 -12.74 -34.26 -3.16
CA GLU A 392 -12.93 -34.42 -4.62
C GLU A 392 -14.44 -34.23 -4.94
N THR A 393 -14.83 -33.02 -5.36
CA THR A 393 -16.26 -32.59 -5.44
C THR A 393 -16.59 -31.80 -6.70
N GLN A 394 -16.07 -32.20 -7.86
CA GLN A 394 -16.45 -31.59 -9.14
C GLN A 394 -17.88 -32.00 -9.52
N VAL A 395 -18.85 -31.14 -9.23
CA VAL A 395 -20.26 -31.32 -9.62
C VAL A 395 -20.40 -31.02 -11.10
N SER A 396 -20.85 -31.97 -11.90
CA SER A 396 -20.98 -31.78 -13.36
C SER A 396 -22.36 -31.31 -13.82
N ASN A 397 -23.41 -31.73 -13.14
CA ASN A 397 -24.76 -31.37 -13.50
C ASN A 397 -25.73 -31.63 -12.34
N ALA A 398 -26.86 -30.93 -12.34
CA ALA A 398 -27.95 -31.18 -11.41
C ALA A 398 -29.29 -31.07 -12.13
N ILE A 399 -30.25 -31.90 -11.75
CA ILE A 399 -31.64 -31.85 -12.21
C ILE A 399 -32.62 -31.98 -11.05
N GLU A 400 -33.76 -31.31 -11.17
CA GLU A 400 -34.92 -31.56 -10.30
C GLU A 400 -35.84 -32.57 -10.99
N ALA A 401 -35.93 -33.77 -10.43
CA ALA A 401 -36.70 -34.85 -11.01
C ALA A 401 -38.22 -34.64 -10.81
N LYS A 402 -39.05 -35.45 -11.48
CA LYS A 402 -40.52 -35.41 -11.34
C LYS A 402 -41.01 -35.59 -9.89
N ASP A 403 -40.28 -36.33 -9.07
CA ASP A 403 -40.59 -36.55 -7.65
C ASP A 403 -40.25 -35.36 -6.73
N GLY A 404 -39.64 -34.30 -7.27
CA GLY A 404 -39.28 -33.07 -6.54
C GLY A 404 -37.95 -33.16 -5.79
N ASP A 405 -37.25 -34.29 -5.87
CA ASP A 405 -35.90 -34.42 -5.33
C ASP A 405 -34.85 -33.92 -6.33
N ILE A 406 -33.70 -33.51 -5.79
CA ILE A 406 -32.58 -32.98 -6.57
C ILE A 406 -31.55 -34.08 -6.77
N TYR A 407 -31.24 -34.38 -8.02
CA TYR A 407 -30.21 -35.32 -8.39
C TYR A 407 -28.98 -34.55 -8.88
N VAL A 408 -27.81 -34.91 -8.36
CA VAL A 408 -26.53 -34.25 -8.65
C VAL A 408 -25.53 -35.28 -9.16
N ALA A 409 -24.95 -35.00 -10.33
CA ALA A 409 -23.91 -35.79 -10.96
C ALA A 409 -22.52 -35.20 -10.67
N TYR A 410 -21.51 -36.06 -10.66
CA TYR A 410 -20.14 -35.69 -10.33
C TYR A 410 -19.14 -36.21 -11.36
N TYR A 411 -18.11 -35.40 -11.65
CA TYR A 411 -17.06 -35.66 -12.62
C TYR A 411 -15.78 -36.18 -11.97
N PHE A 412 -15.89 -37.22 -11.13
CA PHE A 412 -14.73 -37.93 -10.59
C PHE A 412 -15.06 -39.41 -10.40
N ALA A 413 -14.04 -40.26 -10.24
CA ALA A 413 -14.17 -41.71 -10.27
C ALA A 413 -15.12 -42.26 -9.18
N GLY A 414 -15.13 -41.64 -8.01
CA GLY A 414 -16.05 -41.96 -6.93
C GLY A 414 -17.37 -41.17 -6.96
N GLY A 415 -17.68 -40.43 -8.02
CA GLY A 415 -18.80 -39.49 -8.02
C GLY A 415 -20.17 -40.16 -8.02
N GLY A 416 -20.54 -40.68 -9.19
CA GLY A 416 -21.88 -41.21 -9.44
C GLY A 416 -22.97 -40.13 -9.32
N ILE A 417 -24.17 -40.55 -8.96
CA ILE A 417 -25.33 -39.66 -8.75
C ILE A 417 -25.67 -39.62 -7.26
N LYS A 418 -25.81 -38.42 -6.69
CA LYS A 418 -26.36 -38.23 -5.33
C LYS A 418 -27.74 -37.61 -5.41
N ARG A 419 -28.66 -38.14 -4.61
CA ARG A 419 -30.04 -37.66 -4.48
C ARG A 419 -30.21 -36.91 -3.17
N PHE A 420 -30.75 -35.71 -3.27
CA PHE A 420 -31.04 -34.81 -2.17
C PHE A 420 -32.54 -34.51 -2.12
N ASP A 421 -33.05 -34.19 -0.93
CA ASP A 421 -34.35 -33.55 -0.85
C ASP A 421 -34.28 -32.08 -1.31
N LYS A 422 -35.45 -31.42 -1.36
CA LYS A 422 -35.54 -29.99 -1.67
C LYS A 422 -34.70 -29.07 -0.76
N ASN A 423 -34.36 -29.50 0.45
CA ASN A 423 -33.54 -28.73 1.39
C ASN A 423 -32.05 -29.07 1.29
N MET A 424 -31.65 -29.77 0.22
CA MET A 424 -30.28 -30.21 -0.03
C MET A 424 -29.73 -31.16 1.03
N LYS A 425 -30.61 -31.90 1.72
CA LYS A 425 -30.21 -33.00 2.61
C LYS A 425 -30.01 -34.27 1.80
N LEU A 426 -28.85 -34.90 1.94
CA LEU A 426 -28.51 -36.13 1.23
C LEU A 426 -29.46 -37.27 1.64
N LYS A 427 -30.14 -37.88 0.66
CA LYS A 427 -31.02 -39.04 0.86
C LYS A 427 -30.32 -40.35 0.50
N LYS A 428 -29.66 -40.39 -0.67
CA LYS A 428 -29.06 -41.62 -1.20
C LYS A 428 -27.97 -41.31 -2.23
N GLN A 429 -27.01 -42.21 -2.37
CA GLN A 429 -26.01 -42.19 -3.43
C GLN A 429 -26.17 -43.43 -4.33
N TYR A 430 -25.98 -43.23 -5.63
CA TYR A 430 -26.10 -44.23 -6.67
C TYR A 430 -24.80 -44.29 -7.46
N ARG A 431 -24.24 -45.49 -7.58
CA ARG A 431 -23.03 -45.78 -8.35
C ARG A 431 -23.22 -47.09 -9.11
N TRP A 432 -22.51 -47.22 -10.21
CA TRP A 432 -22.34 -48.47 -10.92
C TRP A 432 -21.25 -49.30 -10.24
N GLU A 433 -21.57 -50.56 -9.90
CA GLU A 433 -20.69 -51.48 -9.14
C GLU A 433 -19.97 -52.52 -10.04
N GLY A 434 -19.88 -52.27 -11.35
CA GLY A 434 -19.18 -53.17 -12.27
C GLY A 434 -17.65 -53.07 -12.22
N PRO A 435 -16.93 -53.93 -12.98
CA PRO A 435 -15.48 -53.89 -13.06
C PRO A 435 -15.00 -52.53 -13.58
N ARG A 436 -14.04 -51.91 -12.88
CA ARG A 436 -13.42 -50.65 -13.29
C ARG A 436 -12.64 -50.85 -14.59
N ASN A 437 -12.78 -49.91 -15.51
CA ASN A 437 -11.94 -49.82 -16.70
C ASN A 437 -10.65 -49.08 -16.34
N GLU A 438 -9.50 -49.60 -16.75
CA GLU A 438 -8.17 -49.03 -16.43
C GLU A 438 -7.97 -47.62 -17.00
N ARG A 439 -8.69 -47.26 -18.08
CA ARG A 439 -8.59 -45.93 -18.71
C ARG A 439 -9.53 -44.88 -18.14
N TYR A 440 -10.74 -45.24 -17.71
CA TYR A 440 -11.81 -44.31 -17.31
C TYR A 440 -12.74 -44.94 -16.27
N ASP A 441 -13.28 -44.17 -15.32
CA ASP A 441 -14.30 -44.68 -14.38
C ASP A 441 -15.72 -44.42 -14.93
N GLU A 442 -16.56 -45.46 -14.92
CA GLU A 442 -17.95 -45.41 -15.41
C GLU A 442 -18.87 -44.50 -14.56
N ASN A 443 -18.41 -44.09 -13.38
CA ASN A 443 -19.12 -43.17 -12.47
C ASN A 443 -18.69 -41.69 -12.62
N GLN A 444 -17.79 -41.38 -13.55
CA GLN A 444 -17.47 -40.00 -13.94
C GLN A 444 -18.52 -39.50 -14.93
N LEU A 445 -19.44 -38.66 -14.47
CA LEU A 445 -20.63 -38.26 -15.25
C LEU A 445 -20.48 -36.84 -15.81
N TRP A 446 -20.91 -36.62 -17.05
CA TRP A 446 -20.83 -35.33 -17.74
C TRP A 446 -22.09 -34.47 -17.61
N TYR A 447 -23.25 -35.11 -17.70
CA TYR A 447 -24.55 -34.45 -17.79
C TYR A 447 -25.63 -35.35 -17.18
N MET A 448 -26.82 -34.83 -16.95
CA MET A 448 -28.00 -35.64 -16.62
C MET A 448 -29.23 -35.17 -17.38
N PHE A 449 -30.05 -36.13 -17.77
CA PHE A 449 -31.30 -35.90 -18.46
C PHE A 449 -32.36 -36.87 -17.94
N GLN A 450 -33.56 -36.39 -17.61
CA GLN A 450 -34.69 -37.24 -17.27
C GLN A 450 -35.62 -37.38 -18.47
N ASP A 451 -35.87 -38.62 -18.91
CA ASP A 451 -36.79 -38.89 -20.00
C ASP A 451 -38.27 -38.80 -19.55
N ARG A 452 -39.20 -38.90 -20.52
CA ARG A 452 -40.64 -38.88 -20.21
C ARG A 452 -41.09 -40.08 -19.36
N ASP A 453 -40.41 -41.21 -19.41
CA ASP A 453 -40.70 -42.37 -18.56
C ASP A 453 -40.21 -42.20 -17.12
N GLY A 454 -39.39 -41.16 -16.87
CA GLY A 454 -38.87 -40.80 -15.56
C GLY A 454 -37.50 -41.39 -15.25
N LEU A 455 -36.88 -42.11 -16.19
CA LEU A 455 -35.51 -42.62 -16.04
C LEU A 455 -34.51 -41.48 -16.19
N ILE A 456 -33.46 -41.52 -15.38
CA ILE A 456 -32.36 -40.54 -15.41
C ILE A 456 -31.19 -41.13 -16.18
N TRP A 457 -30.80 -40.45 -17.24
CA TRP A 457 -29.68 -40.82 -18.10
C TRP A 457 -28.51 -39.91 -17.77
N ALA A 458 -27.39 -40.51 -17.43
CA ALA A 458 -26.15 -39.82 -17.09
C ALA A 458 -25.00 -40.33 -17.98
N PRO A 459 -24.69 -39.67 -19.10
CA PRO A 459 -23.53 -40.01 -19.91
C PRO A 459 -22.24 -39.88 -19.11
N ASN A 460 -21.33 -40.83 -19.29
CA ASN A 460 -20.09 -40.91 -18.53
C ASN A 460 -18.84 -40.73 -19.39
N GLN A 461 -17.69 -40.58 -18.72
CA GLN A 461 -16.39 -40.37 -19.37
C GLN A 461 -15.93 -41.55 -20.22
N ALA A 462 -16.35 -42.77 -19.87
CA ALA A 462 -16.05 -43.98 -20.63
C ALA A 462 -16.83 -44.07 -21.96
N GLY A 463 -17.78 -43.17 -22.21
CA GLY A 463 -18.60 -43.15 -23.43
C GLY A 463 -19.83 -44.07 -23.36
N ASN A 464 -20.30 -44.38 -22.16
CA ASN A 464 -21.53 -45.12 -21.89
C ASN A 464 -22.56 -44.21 -21.20
N ILE A 465 -23.80 -44.68 -21.08
CA ILE A 465 -24.86 -43.95 -20.35
C ILE A 465 -25.25 -44.75 -19.12
N LEU A 466 -25.11 -44.14 -17.94
CA LEU A 466 -25.63 -44.68 -16.70
C LEU A 466 -27.13 -44.34 -16.61
N VAL A 467 -27.97 -45.36 -16.55
CA VAL A 467 -29.43 -45.23 -16.49
C VAL A 467 -29.88 -45.58 -15.07
N LEU A 468 -30.45 -44.60 -14.38
CA LEU A 468 -31.02 -44.74 -13.04
C LEU A 468 -32.54 -44.71 -13.15
N ASP A 469 -33.20 -45.71 -12.56
CA ASP A 469 -34.62 -45.66 -12.27
C ASP A 469 -34.84 -45.05 -10.87
N PRO A 470 -35.42 -43.85 -10.75
CA PRO A 470 -35.66 -43.20 -9.46
C PRO A 470 -36.58 -43.97 -8.53
N VAL A 471 -37.49 -44.79 -9.07
CA VAL A 471 -38.53 -45.51 -8.33
C VAL A 471 -37.95 -46.78 -7.71
N SER A 472 -37.32 -47.63 -8.51
CA SER A 472 -36.68 -48.86 -8.01
C SER A 472 -35.31 -48.60 -7.37
N GLY A 473 -34.65 -47.50 -7.73
CA GLY A 473 -33.27 -47.19 -7.36
C GLY A 473 -32.24 -48.04 -8.10
N GLN A 474 -32.64 -48.82 -9.10
CA GLN A 474 -31.74 -49.67 -9.88
C GLN A 474 -30.90 -48.82 -10.83
N VAL A 475 -29.59 -49.09 -10.87
CA VAL A 475 -28.64 -48.48 -11.80
C VAL A 475 -28.23 -49.51 -12.85
N LYS A 476 -28.34 -49.16 -14.13
CA LYS A 476 -27.89 -49.97 -15.27
C LYS A 476 -26.93 -49.18 -16.13
N LEU A 477 -26.02 -49.86 -16.80
CA LEU A 477 -25.08 -49.26 -17.74
C LEU A 477 -25.51 -49.61 -19.17
N TRP A 478 -25.85 -48.59 -19.96
CA TRP A 478 -26.13 -48.74 -21.39
C TRP A 478 -24.86 -48.47 -22.19
N LYS A 479 -24.35 -49.54 -22.81
CA LYS A 479 -23.16 -49.51 -23.65
C LYS A 479 -23.53 -49.46 -25.13
N ASP A 480 -23.08 -48.43 -25.83
CA ASP A 480 -23.17 -48.34 -27.28
C ASP A 480 -21.97 -47.56 -27.82
N SER A 481 -21.29 -48.10 -28.85
CA SER A 481 -20.14 -47.45 -29.49
C SER A 481 -20.47 -46.07 -30.09
N THR A 482 -21.74 -45.83 -30.43
CA THR A 482 -22.23 -44.56 -30.96
C THR A 482 -22.17 -43.44 -29.93
N PHE A 483 -22.15 -43.76 -28.63
CA PHE A 483 -22.06 -42.83 -27.51
C PHE A 483 -20.62 -42.49 -27.09
N ARG A 484 -19.60 -43.09 -27.73
CA ARG A 484 -18.19 -42.76 -27.44
C ARG A 484 -17.91 -41.27 -27.65
N GLY A 485 -17.49 -40.61 -26.57
CA GLY A 485 -17.15 -39.19 -26.50
C GLY A 485 -17.96 -38.49 -25.42
N ALA A 486 -17.63 -37.21 -25.14
CA ALA A 486 -18.41 -36.41 -24.20
C ALA A 486 -19.72 -35.93 -24.84
N MET A 487 -20.81 -36.06 -24.07
CA MET A 487 -22.13 -35.50 -24.40
C MET A 487 -22.37 -34.28 -23.54
N ASN A 488 -22.55 -33.13 -24.18
CA ASN A 488 -22.61 -31.85 -23.49
C ASN A 488 -24.05 -31.50 -23.05
N GLU A 489 -25.05 -31.92 -23.83
CA GLU A 489 -26.46 -31.68 -23.53
C GLU A 489 -27.34 -32.76 -24.20
N ILE A 490 -28.39 -33.19 -23.52
CA ILE A 490 -29.40 -34.12 -24.05
C ILE A 490 -30.78 -33.50 -23.81
N LYS A 491 -31.61 -33.47 -24.85
CA LYS A 491 -33.00 -32.99 -24.77
C LYS A 491 -33.94 -33.90 -25.54
N GLN A 492 -35.20 -33.90 -25.13
CA GLN A 492 -36.26 -34.61 -25.84
C GLN A 492 -37.27 -33.62 -26.40
N ASP A 493 -37.63 -33.80 -27.67
CA ASP A 493 -38.56 -32.90 -28.35
C ASP A 493 -40.04 -33.28 -28.13
N LYS A 494 -40.95 -32.58 -28.83
CA LYS A 494 -42.40 -32.82 -28.72
C LYS A 494 -42.82 -34.19 -29.31
N ASN A 495 -42.08 -34.70 -30.30
CA ASN A 495 -42.35 -35.95 -31.00
C ASN A 495 -41.65 -37.16 -30.35
N ASP A 496 -41.17 -36.99 -29.11
CA ASP A 496 -40.40 -37.98 -28.36
C ASP A 496 -39.00 -38.31 -28.92
N GLU A 497 -38.54 -37.63 -29.97
CA GLU A 497 -37.17 -37.81 -30.45
C GLU A 497 -36.16 -37.19 -29.47
N ILE A 498 -35.00 -37.85 -29.31
CA ILE A 498 -33.95 -37.42 -28.40
C ILE A 498 -32.82 -36.78 -29.20
N TRP A 499 -32.44 -35.58 -28.82
CA TRP A 499 -31.38 -34.80 -29.45
C TRP A 499 -30.19 -34.69 -28.50
N ILE A 500 -28.99 -34.92 -29.03
CA ILE A 500 -27.75 -34.94 -28.23
C ILE A 500 -26.72 -33.99 -28.86
N ALA A 501 -26.23 -33.06 -28.04
CA ALA A 501 -25.09 -32.21 -28.34
C ALA A 501 -23.81 -33.01 -28.06
N HIS A 502 -23.08 -33.39 -29.10
CA HIS A 502 -21.89 -34.24 -28.96
C HIS A 502 -20.60 -33.44 -29.17
N ASN A 503 -19.60 -33.69 -28.33
CA ASN A 503 -18.32 -32.96 -28.36
C ASN A 503 -17.43 -33.32 -29.57
N HIS A 504 -17.73 -34.39 -30.31
CA HIS A 504 -16.91 -34.81 -31.45
C HIS A 504 -17.69 -35.11 -32.74
N LYS A 505 -19.01 -35.24 -32.67
CA LYS A 505 -19.83 -35.82 -33.76
C LYS A 505 -20.88 -34.83 -34.28
N GLY A 506 -20.89 -33.60 -33.79
CA GLY A 506 -21.94 -32.64 -34.13
C GLY A 506 -23.23 -32.88 -33.36
N LEU A 507 -24.36 -32.61 -34.03
CA LEU A 507 -25.70 -32.79 -33.48
C LEU A 507 -26.18 -34.21 -33.80
N LEU A 508 -26.66 -34.94 -32.80
CA LEU A 508 -27.20 -36.29 -32.97
C LEU A 508 -28.71 -36.28 -32.74
N ARG A 509 -29.42 -37.11 -33.51
CA ARG A 509 -30.84 -37.41 -33.29
C ARG A 509 -31.02 -38.91 -33.09
N MET A 510 -31.70 -39.28 -32.03
CA MET A 510 -31.98 -40.66 -31.66
C MET A 510 -33.48 -40.90 -31.58
N ASP A 511 -33.92 -41.94 -32.28
CA ASP A 511 -35.27 -42.48 -32.13
C ASP A 511 -35.32 -43.33 -30.84
N PRO A 512 -36.20 -43.00 -29.88
CA PRO A 512 -36.25 -43.69 -28.59
C PRO A 512 -36.73 -45.15 -28.70
N ALA A 513 -37.52 -45.50 -29.71
CA ALA A 513 -38.09 -46.82 -29.91
C ALA A 513 -37.12 -47.75 -30.66
N THR A 514 -36.51 -47.25 -31.73
CA THR A 514 -35.57 -48.07 -32.54
C THR A 514 -34.11 -47.97 -32.06
N LYS A 515 -33.80 -47.01 -31.18
CA LYS A 515 -32.44 -46.66 -30.72
C LYS A 515 -31.46 -46.31 -31.86
N LYS A 516 -31.96 -46.04 -33.07
CA LYS A 516 -31.13 -45.63 -34.21
C LYS A 516 -30.72 -44.16 -34.06
N ILE A 517 -29.44 -43.89 -34.27
CA ILE A 517 -28.85 -42.55 -34.17
C ILE A 517 -28.50 -42.04 -35.57
N ARG A 518 -28.94 -40.82 -35.88
CA ARG A 518 -28.52 -40.05 -37.06
C ARG A 518 -27.59 -38.92 -36.62
N VAL A 519 -26.55 -38.69 -37.41
CA VAL A 519 -25.49 -37.70 -37.13
C VAL A 519 -25.62 -36.54 -38.11
N TYR A 520 -25.62 -35.31 -37.61
CA TYR A 520 -25.66 -34.07 -38.37
C TYR A 520 -24.41 -33.23 -38.09
N ASP A 521 -23.51 -33.20 -39.06
CA ASP A 521 -22.17 -32.63 -38.90
C ASP A 521 -21.77 -31.71 -40.08
N GLN A 522 -22.68 -31.45 -41.01
CA GLN A 522 -22.46 -30.57 -42.17
C GLN A 522 -22.80 -29.12 -41.81
N PHE A 523 -21.96 -28.48 -40.99
CA PHE A 523 -22.12 -27.07 -40.59
C PHE A 523 -21.90 -26.11 -41.76
N ILE A 524 -22.55 -24.94 -41.71
CA ILE A 524 -22.34 -23.87 -42.67
C ILE A 524 -21.08 -23.08 -42.28
N ASN A 525 -20.24 -22.76 -43.26
CA ASN A 525 -18.95 -22.07 -43.11
C ASN A 525 -18.03 -22.68 -42.03
N PRO A 526 -17.76 -24.00 -42.07
CA PRO A 526 -16.95 -24.64 -41.06
C PRO A 526 -15.49 -24.17 -41.16
N ARG A 527 -14.86 -23.89 -40.01
CA ARG A 527 -13.42 -23.61 -40.00
C ARG A 527 -12.62 -24.88 -40.35
N PRO A 528 -11.63 -24.83 -41.26
CA PRO A 528 -10.79 -25.98 -41.58
C PRO A 528 -10.10 -26.56 -40.34
N GLY A 529 -10.10 -27.89 -40.21
CA GLY A 529 -9.35 -28.61 -39.16
C GLY A 529 -9.90 -28.54 -37.74
N LYS A 530 -11.02 -27.85 -37.47
CA LYS A 530 -11.65 -27.86 -36.14
C LYS A 530 -12.64 -29.03 -35.97
N VAL A 531 -12.64 -29.62 -34.79
CA VAL A 531 -13.61 -30.66 -34.39
C VAL A 531 -15.02 -30.07 -34.38
N LYS A 532 -15.99 -30.84 -34.87
CA LYS A 532 -17.41 -30.47 -34.98
C LYS A 532 -18.11 -30.57 -33.62
N ARG A 533 -17.78 -29.62 -32.73
CA ARG A 533 -18.23 -29.56 -31.34
C ARG A 533 -19.56 -28.84 -31.20
N VAL A 534 -20.57 -29.51 -30.66
CA VAL A 534 -21.84 -28.88 -30.23
C VAL A 534 -21.88 -28.85 -28.71
N MET A 535 -22.09 -27.67 -28.13
CA MET A 535 -22.13 -27.47 -26.68
C MET A 535 -23.55 -27.43 -26.14
N CYS A 536 -24.43 -26.70 -26.82
CA CYS A 536 -25.79 -26.47 -26.35
C CYS A 536 -26.78 -26.33 -27.52
N MET A 537 -28.06 -26.50 -27.21
CA MET A 537 -29.16 -26.42 -28.16
C MET A 537 -30.40 -25.74 -27.58
N LEU A 538 -31.11 -24.97 -28.41
CA LEU A 538 -32.36 -24.31 -28.06
C LEU A 538 -33.42 -24.59 -29.13
N PHE A 539 -34.53 -25.21 -28.75
CA PHE A 539 -35.64 -25.51 -29.66
C PHE A 539 -36.48 -24.28 -29.93
N ASP A 540 -36.83 -24.09 -31.19
CA ASP A 540 -37.70 -23.04 -31.70
C ASP A 540 -38.65 -23.63 -32.76
N GLU A 541 -39.78 -24.16 -32.27
CA GLU A 541 -40.77 -24.88 -33.08
C GLU A 541 -40.19 -26.01 -33.95
N ASN A 542 -39.98 -25.76 -35.25
CA ASN A 542 -39.41 -26.70 -36.21
C ASN A 542 -37.90 -26.52 -36.43
N LYS A 543 -37.26 -25.63 -35.67
CA LYS A 543 -35.84 -25.32 -35.78
C LYS A 543 -35.11 -25.54 -34.46
N ILE A 544 -33.81 -25.73 -34.55
CA ILE A 544 -32.90 -25.86 -33.42
C ILE A 544 -31.78 -24.86 -33.61
N TRP A 545 -31.65 -23.94 -32.66
CA TRP A 545 -30.46 -23.11 -32.51
C TRP A 545 -29.37 -23.94 -31.86
N VAL A 546 -28.20 -24.01 -32.49
CA VAL A 546 -27.10 -24.90 -32.12
C VAL A 546 -25.87 -24.07 -31.80
N GLY A 547 -25.44 -24.10 -30.54
CA GLY A 547 -24.23 -23.45 -30.07
C GLY A 547 -23.02 -24.35 -30.27
N THR A 548 -21.98 -23.85 -30.94
CA THR A 548 -20.78 -24.62 -31.27
C THR A 548 -19.52 -24.02 -30.66
N ILE A 549 -18.44 -24.81 -30.61
CA ILE A 549 -17.08 -24.30 -30.38
C ILE A 549 -16.39 -24.11 -31.72
N GLY A 550 -15.99 -22.88 -32.02
CA GLY A 550 -15.21 -22.49 -33.18
C GLY A 550 -15.98 -22.25 -34.46
N ASN A 551 -17.26 -22.65 -34.54
CA ASN A 551 -18.12 -22.48 -35.72
C ASN A 551 -19.36 -21.60 -35.42
N GLY A 552 -19.32 -20.81 -34.35
CA GLY A 552 -20.33 -19.82 -34.03
C GLY A 552 -21.71 -20.42 -33.78
N LEU A 553 -22.75 -19.62 -34.04
CA LEU A 553 -24.14 -20.01 -33.87
C LEU A 553 -24.67 -20.59 -35.18
N GLN A 554 -25.31 -21.75 -35.12
CA GLN A 554 -25.87 -22.43 -36.29
C GLN A 554 -27.38 -22.61 -36.11
N LEU A 555 -28.15 -22.51 -37.19
CA LEU A 555 -29.59 -22.79 -37.20
C LEU A 555 -29.85 -24.06 -37.99
N PHE A 556 -30.47 -25.05 -37.36
CA PHE A 556 -30.79 -26.35 -37.93
C PHE A 556 -32.29 -26.49 -38.13
N ASP A 557 -32.72 -26.88 -39.32
CA ASP A 557 -34.13 -27.14 -39.62
C ASP A 557 -34.44 -28.64 -39.51
N ILE A 558 -35.40 -28.98 -38.65
CA ILE A 558 -35.71 -30.37 -38.29
C ILE A 558 -36.31 -31.14 -39.47
N LYS A 559 -37.08 -30.47 -40.33
CA LYS A 559 -37.80 -31.11 -41.45
C LYS A 559 -36.86 -31.46 -42.60
N SER A 560 -36.04 -30.52 -43.01
CA SER A 560 -35.06 -30.66 -44.09
C SER A 560 -33.83 -31.47 -43.65
N GLY A 561 -33.54 -31.49 -42.34
CA GLY A 561 -32.37 -32.16 -41.78
C GLY A 561 -31.04 -31.48 -42.10
N LYS A 562 -31.06 -30.17 -42.38
CA LYS A 562 -29.89 -29.38 -42.78
C LYS A 562 -29.73 -28.13 -41.91
N PHE A 563 -28.48 -27.67 -41.80
CA PHE A 563 -28.19 -26.33 -41.30
C PHE A 563 -28.56 -25.31 -42.37
N GLU A 564 -29.31 -24.27 -42.01
CA GLU A 564 -29.81 -23.24 -42.93
C GLU A 564 -29.02 -21.93 -42.84
N GLN A 565 -28.54 -21.58 -41.66
CA GLN A 565 -27.85 -20.31 -41.40
C GLN A 565 -26.76 -20.46 -40.34
N ALA A 566 -25.72 -19.62 -40.45
CA ALA A 566 -24.65 -19.51 -39.47
C ALA A 566 -24.30 -18.05 -39.18
N TRP A 567 -23.99 -17.75 -37.92
CA TRP A 567 -23.47 -16.47 -37.47
C TRP A 567 -22.09 -16.65 -36.85
N MET A 568 -21.11 -15.98 -37.45
CA MET A 568 -19.71 -16.02 -37.06
C MET A 568 -19.26 -14.62 -36.64
N MET A 569 -18.25 -14.57 -35.78
CA MET A 569 -17.58 -13.34 -35.37
C MET A 569 -16.93 -12.67 -36.58
N ASP A 570 -17.20 -11.38 -36.74
CA ASP A 570 -16.59 -10.50 -37.72
C ASP A 570 -16.08 -9.25 -37.01
N GLU A 571 -14.76 -9.11 -36.90
CA GLU A 571 -14.10 -7.97 -36.24
C GLU A 571 -14.47 -6.61 -36.84
N LYS A 572 -14.89 -6.57 -38.11
CA LYS A 572 -15.27 -5.33 -38.79
C LYS A 572 -16.73 -4.95 -38.56
N ASN A 573 -17.55 -5.86 -38.05
CA ASN A 573 -18.98 -5.65 -37.84
C ASN A 573 -19.34 -5.75 -36.35
N PRO A 574 -19.55 -4.61 -35.67
CA PRO A 574 -19.96 -4.58 -34.26
C PRO A 574 -21.29 -5.28 -33.98
N GLY A 575 -22.13 -5.51 -35.01
CA GLY A 575 -23.39 -6.25 -34.90
C GLY A 575 -23.26 -7.75 -35.11
N SER A 576 -22.04 -8.28 -35.21
CA SER A 576 -21.76 -9.72 -35.24
C SER A 576 -21.63 -10.31 -33.83
N ILE A 577 -21.61 -11.64 -33.71
CA ILE A 577 -21.40 -12.32 -32.43
C ILE A 577 -20.00 -12.04 -31.88
N SER A 578 -19.87 -11.78 -30.57
CA SER A 578 -18.58 -11.38 -29.98
C SER A 578 -17.50 -12.46 -29.98
N ASN A 579 -17.89 -13.75 -30.05
CA ASN A 579 -16.96 -14.88 -30.15
C ASN A 579 -17.66 -16.09 -30.79
N ASN A 580 -16.87 -16.96 -31.45
CA ASN A 580 -17.36 -18.18 -32.11
C ASN A 580 -17.51 -19.39 -31.17
N ASP A 581 -17.10 -19.26 -29.91
CA ASP A 581 -17.19 -20.30 -28.89
C ASP A 581 -18.39 -20.03 -27.98
N ILE A 582 -19.49 -20.76 -28.23
CA ILE A 582 -20.78 -20.59 -27.54
C ILE A 582 -20.89 -21.59 -26.40
N VAL A 583 -21.20 -21.09 -25.21
CA VAL A 583 -21.34 -21.89 -23.98
C VAL A 583 -22.80 -22.11 -23.58
N GLY A 584 -23.72 -21.22 -23.97
CA GLY A 584 -25.12 -21.32 -23.59
C GLY A 584 -26.06 -20.50 -24.47
N LEU A 585 -27.31 -20.98 -24.58
CA LEU A 585 -28.39 -20.38 -25.36
C LEU A 585 -29.68 -20.31 -24.55
N LEU A 586 -30.33 -19.13 -24.52
CA LEU A 586 -31.60 -18.92 -23.84
C LEU A 586 -32.56 -18.08 -24.69
N SER A 587 -33.85 -18.44 -24.70
CA SER A 587 -34.88 -17.58 -25.28
C SER A 587 -35.29 -16.49 -24.27
N TYR A 588 -35.12 -15.22 -24.63
CA TYR A 588 -35.60 -14.10 -23.84
C TYR A 588 -37.02 -13.68 -24.21
N ASN A 589 -37.43 -13.84 -25.45
CA ASN A 589 -38.82 -13.76 -25.91
C ASN A 589 -38.89 -14.38 -27.32
N LYS A 590 -40.00 -14.21 -28.04
CA LYS A 590 -40.13 -14.72 -29.41
C LYS A 590 -39.19 -14.04 -30.41
N ASP A 591 -38.70 -12.85 -30.09
CA ASP A 591 -37.93 -12.00 -31.00
C ASP A 591 -36.44 -11.95 -30.63
N SER A 592 -36.05 -12.47 -29.48
CA SER A 592 -34.71 -12.29 -28.88
C SER A 592 -34.16 -13.54 -28.21
N ILE A 593 -32.92 -13.87 -28.56
CA ILE A 593 -32.15 -14.98 -28.00
C ILE A 593 -30.90 -14.43 -27.32
N ILE A 594 -30.60 -14.92 -26.11
CA ILE A 594 -29.38 -14.61 -25.38
C ILE A 594 -28.37 -15.71 -25.66
N VAL A 595 -27.15 -15.31 -26.03
CA VAL A 595 -26.05 -16.17 -26.41
C VAL A 595 -24.85 -15.86 -25.50
N GLY A 596 -24.49 -16.80 -24.64
CA GLY A 596 -23.29 -16.73 -23.82
C GLY A 596 -22.08 -17.26 -24.59
N THR A 597 -20.99 -16.51 -24.61
CA THR A 597 -19.77 -16.87 -25.34
C THR A 597 -18.51 -16.66 -24.51
N LEU A 598 -17.38 -17.22 -24.95
CA LEU A 598 -16.06 -16.93 -24.37
C LEU A 598 -15.54 -15.51 -24.70
N GLY A 599 -16.38 -14.63 -25.26
CA GLY A 599 -16.08 -13.22 -25.49
C GLY A 599 -17.22 -12.29 -25.08
N GLY A 600 -18.08 -12.71 -24.16
CA GLY A 600 -19.15 -11.90 -23.57
C GLY A 600 -20.56 -12.43 -23.85
N LEU A 601 -21.55 -11.66 -23.41
CA LEU A 601 -22.97 -11.97 -23.62
C LEU A 601 -23.46 -11.27 -24.88
N ASN A 602 -24.27 -11.95 -25.68
CA ASN A 602 -24.82 -11.38 -26.91
C ASN A 602 -26.33 -11.55 -26.94
N ILE A 603 -27.03 -10.52 -27.38
CA ILE A 603 -28.48 -10.53 -27.59
C ILE A 603 -28.71 -10.52 -29.10
N LEU A 604 -29.24 -11.62 -29.63
CA LEU A 604 -29.63 -11.77 -31.02
C LEU A 604 -31.07 -11.31 -31.21
N ASN A 605 -31.29 -10.33 -32.08
CA ASN A 605 -32.61 -10.08 -32.63
C ASN A 605 -32.87 -11.06 -33.79
N VAL A 606 -33.85 -11.95 -33.62
CA VAL A 606 -34.12 -13.06 -34.54
C VAL A 606 -34.61 -12.57 -35.90
N HIS A 607 -35.32 -11.44 -35.95
CA HIS A 607 -35.86 -10.88 -37.20
C HIS A 607 -34.79 -10.19 -38.03
N THR A 608 -33.87 -9.45 -37.39
CA THR A 608 -32.84 -8.69 -38.11
C THR A 608 -31.52 -9.45 -38.24
N GLY A 609 -31.33 -10.53 -37.48
CA GLY A 609 -30.07 -11.28 -37.41
C GLY A 609 -28.89 -10.49 -36.82
N LYS A 610 -29.16 -9.38 -36.10
CA LYS A 610 -28.13 -8.50 -35.52
C LYS A 610 -27.91 -8.85 -34.05
N PHE A 611 -26.65 -8.79 -33.62
CA PHE A 611 -26.25 -8.96 -32.23
C PHE A 611 -26.01 -7.62 -31.54
N THR A 612 -26.34 -7.56 -30.25
CA THR A 612 -25.88 -6.52 -29.33
C THR A 612 -25.09 -7.20 -28.22
N SER A 613 -23.81 -6.87 -28.09
CA SER A 613 -22.91 -7.49 -27.11
C SER A 613 -22.83 -6.68 -25.83
N ILE A 614 -22.89 -7.36 -24.69
CA ILE A 614 -22.60 -6.82 -23.36
C ILE A 614 -21.25 -7.40 -22.94
N LEU A 615 -20.27 -6.51 -22.70
CA LEU A 615 -18.87 -6.84 -22.43
C LEU A 615 -18.41 -6.23 -21.09
N SER A 616 -17.15 -6.47 -20.71
CA SER A 616 -16.52 -5.92 -19.50
C SER A 616 -16.52 -4.39 -19.45
N ARG A 617 -16.40 -3.73 -20.61
CA ARG A 617 -16.53 -2.26 -20.73
C ARG A 617 -17.92 -1.74 -20.34
N ASP A 618 -18.94 -2.59 -20.40
CA ASP A 618 -20.32 -2.24 -20.08
C ASP A 618 -20.66 -2.55 -18.60
N GLY A 619 -19.72 -3.17 -17.85
CA GLY A 619 -19.86 -3.43 -16.41
C GLY A 619 -19.74 -4.90 -15.99
N LEU A 620 -19.60 -5.84 -16.94
CA LEU A 620 -19.35 -7.25 -16.63
C LEU A 620 -17.99 -7.46 -15.94
N PRO A 621 -17.83 -8.47 -15.07
CA PRO A 621 -16.57 -8.71 -14.36
C PRO A 621 -15.45 -9.11 -15.33
N ASN A 622 -15.78 -9.87 -16.37
CA ASN A 622 -14.94 -10.19 -17.52
C ASN A 622 -15.80 -10.70 -18.68
N ASN A 623 -15.16 -11.05 -19.80
CA ASN A 623 -15.84 -11.52 -21.01
C ASN A 623 -15.96 -13.05 -21.10
N LEU A 624 -15.43 -13.81 -20.14
CA LEU A 624 -15.44 -15.28 -20.16
C LEU A 624 -16.70 -15.82 -19.49
N VAL A 625 -17.81 -15.85 -20.23
CA VAL A 625 -19.07 -16.43 -19.76
C VAL A 625 -18.91 -17.95 -19.64
N GLN A 626 -19.31 -18.51 -18.50
CA GLN A 626 -19.25 -19.95 -18.22
C GLN A 626 -20.63 -20.60 -18.28
N ALA A 627 -21.66 -19.94 -17.75
CA ALA A 627 -23.04 -20.40 -17.79
C ALA A 627 -24.00 -19.22 -17.77
N ILE A 628 -25.23 -19.41 -18.25
CA ILE A 628 -26.29 -18.40 -18.23
C ILE A 628 -27.64 -19.02 -17.85
N THR A 629 -28.50 -18.25 -17.18
CA THR A 629 -29.90 -18.62 -16.90
C THR A 629 -30.80 -17.38 -16.76
N LEU A 630 -32.12 -17.57 -16.76
CA LEU A 630 -33.10 -16.52 -16.43
C LEU A 630 -33.77 -16.86 -15.10
N ASP A 631 -33.98 -15.84 -14.26
CA ASP A 631 -34.84 -15.98 -13.07
C ASP A 631 -36.33 -15.84 -13.42
N ALA A 632 -37.21 -16.01 -12.42
CA ALA A 632 -38.66 -15.89 -12.59
C ALA A 632 -39.14 -14.49 -13.03
N LYS A 633 -38.37 -13.43 -12.74
CA LYS A 633 -38.64 -12.04 -13.18
C LYS A 633 -38.04 -11.74 -14.56
N ARG A 634 -37.35 -12.72 -15.17
CA ARG A 634 -36.59 -12.62 -16.42
C ARG A 634 -35.36 -11.73 -16.34
N ASN A 635 -34.73 -11.58 -15.18
CA ASN A 635 -33.35 -11.07 -15.15
C ASN A 635 -32.40 -12.17 -15.61
N LEU A 636 -31.36 -11.78 -16.35
CA LEU A 636 -30.33 -12.68 -16.81
C LEU A 636 -29.28 -12.87 -15.72
N TRP A 637 -29.06 -14.11 -15.33
CA TRP A 637 -27.95 -14.51 -14.47
C TRP A 637 -26.85 -15.14 -15.33
N ALA A 638 -25.62 -14.71 -15.12
CA ALA A 638 -24.46 -15.21 -15.84
C ALA A 638 -23.33 -15.52 -14.85
N ALA A 639 -22.67 -16.66 -15.05
CA ALA A 639 -21.49 -17.07 -14.32
C ALA A 639 -20.23 -16.74 -15.12
N PHE A 640 -19.21 -16.26 -14.43
CA PHE A 640 -17.91 -15.88 -15.00
C PHE A 640 -16.80 -16.49 -14.17
N ALA A 641 -15.61 -16.60 -14.76
CA ALA A 641 -14.41 -16.89 -13.97
C ALA A 641 -14.21 -15.78 -12.93
N GLY A 642 -14.44 -16.07 -11.65
CA GLY A 642 -14.31 -15.11 -10.56
C GLY A 642 -15.61 -14.58 -9.94
N GLY A 643 -16.81 -14.98 -10.41
CA GLY A 643 -18.06 -14.59 -9.76
C GLY A 643 -19.34 -14.77 -10.59
N LEU A 644 -20.43 -14.18 -10.12
CA LEU A 644 -21.74 -14.16 -10.78
C LEU A 644 -22.16 -12.73 -11.13
N SER A 645 -22.98 -12.56 -12.17
CA SER A 645 -23.65 -11.29 -12.47
C SER A 645 -25.14 -11.50 -12.68
N ARG A 646 -25.94 -10.57 -12.15
CA ARG A 646 -27.36 -10.38 -12.48
C ARG A 646 -27.48 -9.18 -13.39
N ILE A 647 -28.19 -9.33 -14.50
CA ILE A 647 -28.33 -8.33 -15.56
C ILE A 647 -29.81 -8.11 -15.83
N ASP A 648 -30.28 -6.90 -15.59
CA ASP A 648 -31.61 -6.47 -16.00
C ASP A 648 -31.55 -5.91 -17.43
N LEU A 649 -32.04 -6.69 -18.37
CA LEU A 649 -32.03 -6.33 -19.80
C LEU A 649 -32.97 -5.17 -20.16
N ARG A 650 -33.86 -4.74 -19.25
CA ARG A 650 -34.77 -3.61 -19.50
C ARG A 650 -34.12 -2.28 -19.13
N SER A 651 -33.46 -2.22 -17.98
CA SER A 651 -32.75 -1.02 -17.50
C SER A 651 -31.31 -0.95 -17.98
N GLY A 652 -30.71 -2.10 -18.32
CA GLY A 652 -29.28 -2.22 -18.58
C GLY A 652 -28.42 -2.38 -17.32
N ALA A 653 -29.03 -2.44 -16.13
CA ALA A 653 -28.31 -2.55 -14.87
C ALA A 653 -27.60 -3.90 -14.72
N ILE A 654 -26.34 -3.88 -14.29
CA ILE A 654 -25.50 -5.06 -14.05
C ILE A 654 -25.07 -5.07 -12.58
N SER A 655 -25.45 -6.10 -11.83
CA SER A 655 -25.01 -6.33 -10.45
C SER A 655 -24.04 -7.51 -10.41
N ASN A 656 -22.81 -7.30 -9.94
CA ASN A 656 -21.80 -8.37 -9.80
C ASN A 656 -21.73 -8.89 -8.36
N PHE A 657 -21.48 -10.19 -8.20
CA PHE A 657 -21.40 -10.89 -6.92
C PHE A 657 -20.13 -11.74 -6.87
N GLY A 658 -19.40 -11.64 -5.77
CA GLY A 658 -18.11 -12.32 -5.57
C GLY A 658 -18.00 -13.00 -4.21
N GLU A 659 -16.76 -13.25 -3.79
CA GLU A 659 -16.45 -13.95 -2.54
C GLU A 659 -17.04 -13.25 -1.32
N THR A 660 -16.99 -11.91 -1.30
CA THR A 660 -17.57 -11.07 -0.24
C THR A 660 -19.06 -11.32 -0.06
N ASP A 661 -19.81 -11.61 -1.14
CA ASP A 661 -21.25 -11.86 -1.11
C ASP A 661 -21.60 -13.29 -0.66
N GLY A 662 -20.61 -14.17 -0.50
CA GLY A 662 -20.79 -15.60 -0.18
C GLY A 662 -20.56 -16.54 -1.37
N VAL A 663 -20.06 -16.04 -2.50
CA VAL A 663 -19.63 -16.85 -3.65
C VAL A 663 -18.20 -17.36 -3.44
N ILE A 664 -18.03 -18.29 -2.50
CA ILE A 664 -16.71 -18.79 -2.05
C ILE A 664 -15.98 -19.54 -3.17
N ASP A 665 -16.67 -20.46 -3.83
CA ASP A 665 -16.11 -21.23 -4.96
C ASP A 665 -16.62 -20.64 -6.27
N ASN A 666 -15.83 -19.72 -6.81
CA ASN A 666 -16.17 -18.90 -7.98
C ASN A 666 -15.72 -19.53 -9.32
N ARG A 667 -15.44 -20.83 -9.33
CA ARG A 667 -15.05 -21.59 -10.52
C ARG A 667 -16.24 -22.43 -10.98
N PHE A 668 -17.06 -21.83 -11.84
CA PHE A 668 -18.24 -22.49 -12.39
C PHE A 668 -17.89 -23.17 -13.70
N ASN A 669 -18.24 -24.45 -13.84
CA ASN A 669 -17.97 -25.19 -15.07
C ASN A 669 -19.24 -25.77 -15.72
N HIS A 670 -20.40 -25.54 -15.11
CA HIS A 670 -21.61 -26.32 -15.36
C HIS A 670 -22.87 -25.44 -15.39
N PRO A 671 -23.93 -25.88 -16.09
CA PRO A 671 -25.14 -25.08 -16.26
C PRO A 671 -25.88 -24.89 -14.93
N PHE A 672 -26.63 -23.79 -14.85
CA PHE A 672 -27.56 -23.53 -13.76
C PHE A 672 -28.74 -24.51 -13.78
N LEU A 673 -29.20 -24.89 -12.60
CA LEU A 673 -30.49 -25.52 -12.36
C LEU A 673 -31.44 -24.48 -11.75
N ASN A 674 -32.49 -24.14 -12.49
CA ASN A 674 -33.62 -23.39 -11.94
C ASN A 674 -34.58 -24.37 -11.28
N MET A 675 -34.72 -24.27 -9.96
CA MET A 675 -35.62 -25.11 -9.17
C MET A 675 -37.07 -24.59 -9.26
N ARG A 676 -38.04 -25.48 -9.09
CA ARG A 676 -39.48 -25.16 -9.17
C ARG A 676 -39.96 -24.17 -8.11
N ASP A 677 -39.26 -24.09 -6.98
CA ASP A 677 -39.57 -23.14 -5.90
C ASP A 677 -38.97 -21.73 -6.12
N GLY A 678 -38.28 -21.52 -7.23
CA GLY A 678 -37.69 -20.24 -7.62
C GLY A 678 -36.20 -20.09 -7.26
N ARG A 679 -35.62 -21.03 -6.51
CA ARG A 679 -34.17 -21.02 -6.22
C ARG A 679 -33.33 -21.43 -7.43
N ILE A 680 -32.08 -21.00 -7.43
CA ILE A 680 -31.10 -21.34 -8.46
C ILE A 680 -29.94 -22.08 -7.81
N LEU A 681 -29.55 -23.22 -8.41
CA LEU A 681 -28.40 -24.02 -8.03
C LEU A 681 -27.37 -24.01 -9.17
N ILE A 682 -26.09 -23.82 -8.85
CA ILE A 682 -24.99 -24.00 -9.81
C ILE A 682 -23.86 -24.81 -9.19
N GLY A 683 -23.28 -25.72 -9.98
CA GLY A 683 -22.10 -26.49 -9.59
C GLY A 683 -20.82 -25.69 -9.76
N ALA A 684 -19.98 -25.70 -8.74
CA ALA A 684 -18.60 -25.21 -8.79
C ALA A 684 -17.62 -26.39 -8.67
N VAL A 685 -16.31 -26.12 -8.74
CA VAL A 685 -15.27 -27.18 -8.79
C VAL A 685 -15.22 -28.00 -7.51
N ASN A 686 -15.44 -27.37 -6.35
CA ASN A 686 -15.33 -27.99 -5.03
C ASN A 686 -16.65 -27.98 -4.26
N SER A 687 -17.70 -27.32 -4.76
CA SER A 687 -18.96 -27.11 -4.02
C SER A 687 -20.14 -26.87 -4.95
N MET A 688 -21.33 -26.67 -4.39
CA MET A 688 -22.49 -26.12 -5.11
C MET A 688 -22.89 -24.80 -4.51
N LEU A 689 -23.38 -23.88 -5.31
CA LEU A 689 -23.91 -22.61 -4.85
C LEU A 689 -25.42 -22.59 -5.03
N LEU A 690 -26.14 -22.34 -3.94
CA LEU A 690 -27.60 -22.24 -3.90
C LEU A 690 -28.01 -20.83 -3.46
N PHE A 691 -28.92 -20.20 -4.20
CA PHE A 691 -29.43 -18.88 -3.84
C PHE A 691 -30.88 -18.68 -4.32
N ASP A 692 -31.59 -17.76 -3.67
CA ASP A 692 -32.91 -17.30 -4.10
C ASP A 692 -32.78 -15.91 -4.75
N PRO A 693 -32.95 -15.77 -6.08
CA PRO A 693 -32.91 -14.48 -6.77
C PRO A 693 -33.91 -13.45 -6.23
N ALA A 694 -35.05 -13.89 -5.68
CA ALA A 694 -36.07 -13.00 -5.14
C ALA A 694 -35.66 -12.39 -3.79
N SER A 695 -34.81 -13.08 -3.03
CA SER A 695 -34.28 -12.60 -1.75
C SER A 695 -33.19 -11.54 -1.89
N ILE A 696 -32.57 -11.44 -3.08
CA ILE A 696 -31.46 -10.52 -3.37
C ILE A 696 -32.01 -9.14 -3.77
N PRO A 697 -31.74 -8.07 -2.99
CA PRO A 697 -32.26 -6.73 -3.27
C PRO A 697 -31.94 -6.27 -4.71
N GLN A 698 -32.90 -5.62 -5.38
CA GLN A 698 -32.72 -5.10 -6.75
C GLN A 698 -31.91 -3.80 -6.78
N THR A 699 -32.05 -2.97 -5.75
CA THR A 699 -31.38 -1.68 -5.63
C THR A 699 -30.50 -1.67 -4.39
N SER A 700 -29.19 -1.53 -4.58
CA SER A 700 -28.29 -1.09 -3.50
C SER A 700 -28.34 0.44 -3.46
N VAL A 701 -28.69 1.03 -2.32
CA VAL A 701 -28.54 2.47 -2.12
C VAL A 701 -27.04 2.78 -2.08
N ALA A 702 -26.56 3.67 -2.96
CA ALA A 702 -25.19 4.16 -2.87
C ALA A 702 -24.99 4.81 -1.49
N GLY A 703 -24.04 4.31 -0.71
CA GLY A 703 -23.69 4.88 0.59
C GLY A 703 -23.28 6.34 0.49
N GLU A 704 -23.45 7.08 1.59
CA GLU A 704 -22.92 8.44 1.67
C GLU A 704 -21.38 8.39 1.68
N VAL A 705 -20.74 9.09 0.74
CA VAL A 705 -19.28 9.14 0.65
C VAL A 705 -18.77 10.24 1.54
N THR A 706 -17.80 9.94 2.39
CA THR A 706 -17.00 10.95 3.07
C THR A 706 -15.61 11.03 2.47
N ILE A 707 -14.96 12.17 2.68
CA ILE A 707 -13.53 12.31 2.45
C ILE A 707 -12.87 11.77 3.71
N SER A 708 -12.16 10.64 3.59
CA SER A 708 -11.57 9.94 4.72
C SER A 708 -10.12 10.33 5.00
N GLY A 709 -9.48 11.02 4.06
CA GLY A 709 -8.16 11.59 4.23
C GLY A 709 -7.89 12.73 3.26
N PHE A 710 -7.01 13.62 3.65
CA PHE A 710 -6.52 14.70 2.81
C PHE A 710 -5.04 14.87 3.10
N ARG A 711 -4.22 14.87 2.06
CA ARG A 711 -2.78 15.06 2.17
C ARG A 711 -2.34 16.21 1.30
N VAL A 712 -1.47 17.04 1.85
CA VAL A 712 -0.75 18.07 1.10
C VAL A 712 0.68 17.56 0.97
N PHE A 713 1.09 17.25 -0.26
CA PHE A 713 2.23 16.36 -0.51
C PHE A 713 2.05 15.02 0.22
N GLU A 714 2.91 14.72 1.20
CA GLU A 714 2.85 13.50 2.02
C GLU A 714 2.32 13.76 3.45
N ASN A 715 2.04 15.01 3.80
CA ASN A 715 1.61 15.36 5.15
C ASN A 715 0.09 15.27 5.27
N PRO A 716 -0.46 14.44 6.17
CA PRO A 716 -1.89 14.35 6.40
C PRO A 716 -2.43 15.64 7.04
N VAL A 717 -3.61 16.08 6.59
CA VAL A 717 -4.35 17.22 7.12
C VAL A 717 -5.75 16.74 7.50
N PHE A 718 -6.15 16.95 8.75
CA PHE A 718 -7.48 16.59 9.22
C PHE A 718 -8.53 17.58 8.70
N VAL A 719 -9.36 17.13 7.75
CA VAL A 719 -10.40 17.96 7.11
C VAL A 719 -11.81 17.66 7.61
N ASP A 720 -11.99 16.63 8.44
CA ASP A 720 -13.29 16.12 8.90
C ASP A 720 -14.16 17.24 9.52
N SER A 721 -13.55 18.12 10.33
CA SER A 721 -14.24 19.26 10.97
C SER A 721 -14.59 20.40 10.00
N LEU A 722 -13.79 20.60 8.95
CA LEU A 722 -14.06 21.62 7.93
C LEU A 722 -15.23 21.21 7.05
N ILE A 723 -15.33 19.92 6.71
CA ILE A 723 -16.45 19.36 5.94
C ILE A 723 -17.74 19.47 6.75
N ALA A 724 -17.74 19.05 8.03
CA ALA A 724 -18.91 19.13 8.89
C ALA A 724 -19.44 20.57 9.09
N THR A 725 -18.54 21.56 9.11
CA THR A 725 -18.89 22.98 9.27
C THR A 725 -19.02 23.75 7.95
N ASN A 726 -18.88 23.07 6.80
CA ASN A 726 -18.88 23.64 5.45
C ASN A 726 -17.92 24.83 5.28
N ARG A 727 -16.78 24.80 5.98
CA ARG A 727 -15.72 25.81 5.93
C ARG A 727 -14.73 25.51 4.80
N GLU A 728 -14.12 26.57 4.27
CA GLU A 728 -13.13 26.48 3.20
C GLU A 728 -11.75 26.11 3.76
N LEU A 729 -11.10 25.11 3.18
CA LEU A 729 -9.70 24.79 3.46
C LEU A 729 -8.81 25.80 2.73
N VAL A 730 -8.02 26.56 3.48
CA VAL A 730 -7.16 27.60 2.91
C VAL A 730 -5.71 27.15 2.94
N LEU A 731 -5.12 27.00 1.76
CA LEU A 731 -3.75 26.58 1.53
C LEU A 731 -2.90 27.73 0.99
N THR A 732 -1.60 27.68 1.27
CA THR A 732 -0.61 28.61 0.70
C THR A 732 -0.26 28.24 -0.74
N HIS A 733 0.34 29.16 -1.50
CA HIS A 733 0.74 28.90 -2.89
C HIS A 733 1.74 27.74 -3.06
N SER A 734 2.50 27.40 -2.01
CA SER A 734 3.42 26.26 -1.97
C SER A 734 2.74 24.93 -1.70
N GLU A 735 1.51 24.95 -1.17
CA GLU A 735 0.72 23.79 -0.78
C GLU A 735 -0.28 23.43 -1.91
N ASN A 736 0.24 23.20 -3.11
CA ASN A 736 -0.55 23.06 -4.33
C ASN A 736 -0.63 21.64 -4.90
N SER A 737 -0.11 20.65 -4.18
CA SER A 737 -0.18 19.25 -4.54
C SER A 737 -1.01 18.51 -3.49
N LEU A 738 -2.17 18.00 -3.91
CA LEU A 738 -3.23 17.49 -3.05
C LEU A 738 -3.50 16.02 -3.37
N SER A 739 -3.65 15.20 -2.35
CA SER A 739 -4.21 13.85 -2.44
C SER A 739 -5.45 13.78 -1.56
N ILE A 740 -6.58 13.43 -2.16
CA ILE A 740 -7.89 13.39 -1.51
C ILE A 740 -8.39 11.97 -1.49
N ASP A 741 -8.47 11.41 -0.30
CA ASP A 741 -8.86 10.05 0.00
C ASP A 741 -10.35 10.04 0.36
N PHE A 742 -11.15 9.12 -0.20
CA PHE A 742 -12.59 9.05 0.06
C PHE A 742 -13.08 7.61 0.27
N ALA A 743 -14.17 7.45 1.02
CA ALA A 743 -14.78 6.17 1.36
C ALA A 743 -16.27 6.34 1.72
N ALA A 744 -17.09 5.32 1.45
CA ALA A 744 -18.52 5.31 1.84
C ALA A 744 -18.78 4.86 3.29
N LEU A 745 -17.75 4.43 4.02
CA LEU A 745 -17.85 3.88 5.39
C LEU A 745 -18.92 2.78 5.54
N GLN A 746 -19.02 1.95 4.50
CA GLN A 746 -19.82 0.73 4.47
C GLN A 746 -18.86 -0.45 4.50
N PHE A 747 -19.12 -1.38 5.43
CA PHE A 747 -18.27 -2.53 5.72
C PHE A 747 -18.94 -3.86 5.43
N GLY A 748 -20.20 -3.84 5.00
CA GLY A 748 -20.94 -5.01 4.58
C GLY A 748 -20.25 -5.82 3.47
N ALA A 749 -20.74 -7.05 3.31
CA ALA A 749 -20.43 -8.01 2.24
C ALA A 749 -20.74 -7.52 0.80
N ASP A 750 -21.05 -6.23 0.65
CA ASP A 750 -21.43 -5.65 -0.61
C ASP A 750 -20.17 -5.31 -1.40
N GLY A 751 -19.97 -5.96 -2.56
CA GLY A 751 -18.72 -5.90 -3.35
C GLY A 751 -18.16 -4.49 -3.63
N GLU A 752 -16.93 -4.42 -4.16
CA GLU A 752 -16.15 -3.16 -4.29
C GLU A 752 -16.99 -1.95 -4.73
N LEU A 753 -17.22 -1.04 -3.78
CA LEU A 753 -17.87 0.23 -4.03
C LEU A 753 -17.02 1.05 -4.99
N ARG A 754 -17.65 1.52 -6.06
CA ARG A 754 -17.03 2.41 -7.05
C ARG A 754 -17.38 3.85 -6.71
N TYR A 755 -16.54 4.79 -7.13
CA TYR A 755 -16.72 6.21 -6.84
C TYR A 755 -16.54 7.01 -8.11
N ALA A 756 -17.22 8.15 -8.19
CA ALA A 756 -16.94 9.19 -9.17
C ALA A 756 -16.55 10.47 -8.44
N TYR A 757 -15.53 11.17 -8.93
CA TYR A 757 -15.10 12.45 -8.39
C TYR A 757 -14.92 13.50 -9.50
N GLN A 758 -14.91 14.77 -9.11
CA GLN A 758 -14.65 15.91 -9.98
C GLN A 758 -14.08 17.08 -9.18
N LEU A 759 -13.00 17.69 -9.65
CA LEU A 759 -12.50 18.97 -9.17
C LEU A 759 -12.92 20.09 -10.12
N GLU A 760 -13.91 20.88 -9.71
CA GLU A 760 -14.39 21.99 -10.54
C GLU A 760 -13.30 23.03 -10.77
N GLY A 761 -13.14 23.43 -12.03
CA GLY A 761 -12.08 24.33 -12.49
C GLY A 761 -10.84 23.61 -13.03
N VAL A 762 -10.77 22.29 -12.89
CA VAL A 762 -9.69 21.44 -13.44
C VAL A 762 -10.26 20.34 -14.32
N ASP A 763 -11.20 19.55 -13.81
CA ASP A 763 -11.80 18.43 -14.53
C ASP A 763 -13.00 18.88 -15.38
N GLN A 764 -13.07 18.40 -16.64
CA GLN A 764 -14.18 18.71 -17.55
C GLN A 764 -15.46 17.94 -17.16
N ASP A 765 -15.33 16.65 -16.84
CA ASP A 765 -16.42 15.73 -16.50
C ASP A 765 -16.09 14.91 -15.24
N TRP A 766 -17.06 14.10 -14.78
CA TRP A 766 -16.86 13.16 -13.67
C TRP A 766 -15.86 12.06 -14.05
N ILE A 767 -14.87 11.85 -13.18
CA ILE A 767 -13.85 10.81 -13.31
C ILE A 767 -14.23 9.62 -12.43
N THR A 768 -14.21 8.41 -13.00
CA THR A 768 -14.41 7.18 -12.20
C THR A 768 -13.12 6.85 -11.46
N ALA A 769 -13.21 6.69 -10.14
CA ALA A 769 -12.06 6.40 -9.29
C ALA A 769 -11.50 5.00 -9.58
N GLY A 770 -10.16 4.91 -9.59
CA GLY A 770 -9.46 3.64 -9.62
C GLY A 770 -9.50 2.90 -8.27
N PRO A 771 -8.85 1.73 -8.17
CA PRO A 771 -8.87 0.91 -6.97
C PRO A 771 -8.33 1.66 -5.74
N GLU A 772 -7.39 2.60 -5.89
CA GLU A 772 -6.82 3.41 -4.79
C GLU A 772 -7.86 4.24 -4.01
N GLN A 773 -9.04 4.52 -4.58
CA GLN A 773 -10.09 5.37 -3.95
C GLN A 773 -9.52 6.72 -3.45
N ALA A 774 -8.67 7.31 -4.29
CA ALA A 774 -8.02 8.59 -4.05
C ALA A 774 -7.98 9.41 -5.35
N ALA A 775 -8.07 10.74 -5.21
CA ALA A 775 -7.90 11.72 -6.28
C ALA A 775 -6.62 12.53 -6.03
N ASN A 776 -5.71 12.51 -7.01
CA ASN A 776 -4.40 13.15 -6.89
C ASN A 776 -4.29 14.30 -7.90
N TYR A 777 -4.04 15.51 -7.39
CA TYR A 777 -3.82 16.70 -8.20
C TYR A 777 -2.45 17.31 -7.86
N SER A 778 -1.63 17.56 -8.88
CA SER A 778 -0.32 18.18 -8.73
C SER A 778 -0.32 19.58 -9.33
N GLN A 779 0.42 20.49 -8.69
CA GLN A 779 0.69 21.84 -9.19
C GLN A 779 -0.56 22.68 -9.51
N LEU A 780 -1.55 22.66 -8.61
CA LEU A 780 -2.76 23.48 -8.79
C LEU A 780 -2.44 24.99 -8.77
N PRO A 781 -2.97 25.77 -9.72
CA PRO A 781 -2.86 27.22 -9.68
C PRO A 781 -3.50 27.84 -8.42
N ALA A 782 -3.18 29.11 -8.15
CA ALA A 782 -3.90 29.86 -7.12
C ALA A 782 -5.36 30.08 -7.56
N GLY A 783 -6.32 29.79 -6.67
CA GLY A 783 -7.73 29.82 -7.04
C GLY A 783 -8.66 29.21 -5.99
N HIS A 784 -9.94 29.19 -6.32
CA HIS A 784 -10.99 28.52 -5.56
C HIS A 784 -11.44 27.27 -6.30
N TYR A 785 -11.44 26.15 -5.60
CA TYR A 785 -11.77 24.84 -6.12
C TYR A 785 -12.88 24.19 -5.30
N ARG A 786 -13.74 23.41 -5.96
CA ARG A 786 -14.76 22.58 -5.31
C ARG A 786 -14.53 21.14 -5.74
N PHE A 787 -14.01 20.33 -4.83
CA PHE A 787 -13.90 18.90 -5.02
C PHE A 787 -15.25 18.26 -4.70
N LYS A 788 -15.76 17.43 -5.61
CA LYS A 788 -17.01 16.71 -5.51
C LYS A 788 -16.73 15.22 -5.59
N VAL A 789 -17.38 14.43 -4.74
CA VAL A 789 -17.31 12.97 -4.79
C VAL A 789 -18.67 12.35 -4.50
N ARG A 790 -18.99 11.26 -5.19
CA ARG A 790 -20.20 10.46 -4.98
C ARG A 790 -19.91 8.98 -5.17
N ALA A 791 -20.65 8.13 -4.47
CA ALA A 791 -20.58 6.69 -4.65
C ALA A 791 -21.35 6.31 -5.92
N ILE A 792 -20.91 5.23 -6.54
CA ILE A 792 -21.62 4.54 -7.59
C ILE A 792 -22.11 3.24 -6.97
N ASN A 793 -23.41 3.01 -7.01
CA ASN A 793 -24.00 1.79 -6.47
C ASN A 793 -23.56 0.55 -7.28
N ARG A 794 -23.95 -0.63 -6.80
CA ARG A 794 -23.59 -1.91 -7.47
C ARG A 794 -24.12 -2.00 -8.92
N ASN A 795 -25.20 -1.29 -9.22
CA ASN A 795 -25.83 -1.28 -10.54
C ASN A 795 -25.17 -0.29 -11.52
N GLY A 796 -24.13 0.44 -11.09
CA GLY A 796 -23.48 1.47 -11.90
C GLY A 796 -24.17 2.83 -11.87
N GLU A 797 -25.21 3.00 -11.04
CA GLU A 797 -25.94 4.26 -10.90
C GLU A 797 -25.25 5.16 -9.87
N PRO A 798 -25.00 6.44 -10.19
CA PRO A 798 -24.43 7.37 -9.24
C PRO A 798 -25.43 7.68 -8.11
N GLY A 799 -24.93 7.77 -6.87
CA GLY A 799 -25.70 8.20 -5.72
C GLY A 799 -26.20 9.64 -5.86
N GLU A 800 -27.37 9.92 -5.27
CA GLU A 800 -27.98 11.27 -5.30
C GLU A 800 -27.18 12.28 -4.45
N LYS A 801 -26.57 11.83 -3.35
CA LYS A 801 -25.80 12.69 -2.44
C LYS A 801 -24.35 12.83 -2.92
N THR A 802 -23.91 14.08 -3.07
CA THR A 802 -22.54 14.45 -3.44
C THR A 802 -21.88 15.17 -2.28
N THR A 803 -20.70 14.70 -1.86
CA THR A 803 -19.89 15.34 -0.83
C THR A 803 -18.98 16.37 -1.47
N ILE A 804 -18.93 17.57 -0.88
CA ILE A 804 -18.23 18.73 -1.43
C ILE A 804 -17.19 19.24 -0.44
N LEU A 805 -15.93 19.36 -0.88
CA LEU A 805 -14.85 20.03 -0.17
C LEU A 805 -14.44 21.30 -0.92
N LYS A 806 -14.48 22.43 -0.22
CA LYS A 806 -14.06 23.73 -0.75
C LYS A 806 -12.58 23.96 -0.42
N VAL A 807 -11.75 24.13 -1.43
CA VAL A 807 -10.30 24.35 -1.29
C VAL A 807 -9.93 25.69 -1.91
N ARG A 808 -9.15 26.50 -1.21
CA ARG A 808 -8.63 27.78 -1.69
C ARG A 808 -7.12 27.83 -1.59
N ILE A 809 -6.46 27.99 -2.72
CA ILE A 809 -5.02 28.18 -2.79
C ILE A 809 -4.74 29.69 -2.93
N ARG A 810 -4.08 30.28 -1.94
CA ARG A 810 -3.75 31.71 -1.95
C ARG A 810 -2.70 32.03 -3.02
N PRO A 811 -2.80 33.18 -3.71
CA PRO A 811 -1.76 33.62 -4.62
C PRO A 811 -0.48 33.98 -3.84
N PRO A 812 0.71 33.82 -4.46
CA PRO A 812 1.96 34.28 -3.86
C PRO A 812 1.96 35.79 -3.68
N PHE A 813 2.72 36.29 -2.70
CA PHE A 813 2.68 37.71 -2.33
C PHE A 813 3.04 38.67 -3.48
N TRP A 814 3.92 38.25 -4.41
CA TRP A 814 4.32 39.08 -5.56
C TRP A 814 3.23 39.23 -6.64
N GLN A 815 2.18 38.40 -6.61
CA GLN A 815 1.01 38.52 -7.48
C GLN A 815 -0.14 39.31 -6.84
N THR A 816 0.06 39.88 -5.65
CA THR A 816 -0.97 40.67 -4.96
C THR A 816 -1.02 42.11 -5.46
N TRP A 817 -2.21 42.71 -5.49
CA TRP A 817 -2.42 44.06 -6.04
C TRP A 817 -1.61 45.13 -5.30
N TRP A 818 -1.43 45.02 -3.98
CA TRP A 818 -0.68 46.01 -3.21
C TRP A 818 0.81 45.95 -3.54
N PHE A 819 1.37 44.74 -3.74
CA PHE A 819 2.78 44.58 -4.12
C PHE A 819 3.01 45.13 -5.52
N ILE A 820 2.13 44.80 -6.47
CA ILE A 820 2.15 45.36 -7.83
C ILE A 820 2.00 46.88 -7.78
N SER A 821 1.15 47.42 -6.90
CA SER A 821 0.95 48.87 -6.71
C SER A 821 2.19 49.54 -6.12
N ILE A 822 2.89 48.90 -5.18
CA ILE A 822 4.16 49.39 -4.65
C ILE A 822 5.22 49.38 -5.74
N LEU A 823 5.30 48.32 -6.55
CA LEU A 823 6.28 48.21 -7.63
C LEU A 823 6.01 49.25 -8.73
N ALA A 824 4.73 49.49 -9.06
CA ALA A 824 4.31 50.57 -9.95
C ALA A 824 4.60 51.96 -9.35
N ALA A 825 4.35 52.17 -8.05
CA ALA A 825 4.67 53.41 -7.35
C ALA A 825 6.18 53.65 -7.30
N LEU A 826 6.99 52.62 -7.05
CA LEU A 826 8.45 52.69 -7.09
C LEU A 826 8.95 52.98 -8.51
N ALA A 827 8.32 52.41 -9.54
CA ALA A 827 8.64 52.72 -10.94
C ALA A 827 8.27 54.17 -11.30
N ILE A 828 7.12 54.67 -10.86
CA ILE A 828 6.70 56.07 -11.04
C ILE A 828 7.60 57.01 -10.24
N LEU A 829 7.96 56.65 -9.01
CA LEU A 829 8.84 57.41 -8.14
C LEU A 829 10.26 57.44 -8.73
N PHE A 830 10.75 56.32 -9.22
CA PHE A 830 12.02 56.23 -9.94
C PHE A 830 12.00 57.08 -11.21
N LEU A 831 10.94 57.01 -12.01
CA LEU A 831 10.75 57.84 -13.20
C LEU A 831 10.68 59.33 -12.83
N TYR A 832 9.97 59.68 -11.75
CA TYR A 832 9.89 61.04 -11.23
C TYR A 832 11.25 61.52 -10.73
N TYR A 833 11.98 60.72 -9.96
CA TYR A 833 13.34 61.02 -9.51
C TYR A 833 14.30 61.14 -10.67
N PHE A 834 14.17 60.30 -11.70
CA PHE A 834 14.98 60.36 -12.91
C PHE A 834 14.70 61.64 -13.70
N ILE A 835 13.44 62.02 -13.89
CA ILE A 835 13.04 63.27 -14.54
C ILE A 835 13.52 64.47 -13.71
N ARG A 836 13.33 64.45 -12.38
CA ARG A 836 13.79 65.50 -11.47
C ARG A 836 15.31 65.62 -11.44
N TRP A 837 16.01 64.50 -11.40
CA TRP A 837 17.47 64.45 -11.46
C TRP A 837 17.97 65.05 -12.76
N ARG A 838 17.31 64.76 -13.89
CA ARG A 838 17.59 65.39 -15.18
C ARG A 838 17.32 66.90 -15.16
N GLU A 839 16.21 67.34 -14.57
CA GLU A 839 15.83 68.75 -14.46
C GLU A 839 16.79 69.54 -13.56
N LEU A 840 17.19 68.96 -12.43
CA LEU A 840 18.14 69.52 -11.47
C LEU A 840 19.55 69.58 -12.05
N SER A 841 19.97 68.57 -12.80
CA SER A 841 21.27 68.55 -13.50
C SER A 841 21.40 69.66 -14.55
N ILE A 842 20.28 70.12 -15.10
CA ILE A 842 20.24 71.24 -16.05
C ILE A 842 20.28 72.59 -15.31
N ARG A 843 19.55 72.73 -14.19
CA ARG A 843 19.50 73.99 -13.41
C ARG A 843 20.79 74.27 -12.61
N THR A 844 21.48 73.24 -12.13
CA THR A 844 22.77 73.39 -11.42
C THR A 844 23.92 73.85 -12.33
N ALA A 845 23.79 73.66 -13.64
CA ALA A 845 24.74 74.16 -14.64
C ALA A 845 24.68 75.68 -14.83
N GLU A 846 23.53 76.32 -14.55
CA GLU A 846 23.33 77.75 -14.82
C GLU A 846 23.61 78.66 -13.62
N SER A 847 23.28 78.26 -12.38
CA SER A 847 23.36 79.17 -11.21
C SER A 847 24.69 79.14 -10.44
N GLY A 848 25.58 78.19 -10.70
CA GLY A 848 26.90 78.09 -10.04
C GLY A 848 27.98 79.03 -10.59
N LYS A 849 27.66 79.78 -11.65
CA LYS A 849 28.64 80.47 -12.49
C LYS A 849 29.15 81.83 -11.97
N THR A 850 28.63 82.40 -10.87
CA THR A 850 28.84 83.87 -10.67
C THR A 850 29.23 84.40 -9.29
N ARG A 851 29.20 83.69 -8.14
CA ARG A 851 29.55 84.41 -6.87
C ARG A 851 30.14 83.71 -5.65
N LEU A 852 30.40 82.40 -5.67
CA LEU A 852 31.36 81.75 -4.76
C LEU A 852 32.71 81.51 -5.48
N GLN A 853 33.03 82.36 -6.45
CA GLN A 853 34.20 82.23 -7.31
C GLN A 853 35.48 82.89 -6.78
N GLN A 854 35.44 83.63 -5.65
CA GLN A 854 36.59 84.46 -5.30
C GLN A 854 37.24 84.31 -3.91
N LEU A 855 36.57 83.85 -2.84
CA LEU A 855 37.21 83.95 -1.50
C LEU A 855 37.17 82.69 -0.61
N THR A 856 36.34 81.71 -0.91
CA THR A 856 36.40 80.37 -0.28
C THR A 856 37.16 79.35 -1.13
N ALA A 857 37.67 79.78 -2.29
CA ALA A 857 38.17 78.97 -3.39
C ALA A 857 39.66 78.58 -3.31
N GLU A 858 40.39 78.97 -2.28
CA GLU A 858 41.84 78.69 -2.21
C GLU A 858 42.18 77.62 -1.16
N THR A 859 41.59 77.67 0.04
CA THR A 859 41.95 76.75 1.14
C THR A 859 41.15 75.44 1.12
N TYR A 860 39.89 75.46 0.67
CA TYR A 860 39.16 74.21 0.38
C TYR A 860 39.67 73.51 -0.88
N LYS A 861 40.24 74.26 -1.83
CA LYS A 861 40.72 73.73 -3.11
C LYS A 861 41.84 72.72 -2.93
N THR A 862 42.80 72.95 -2.04
CA THR A 862 43.92 71.99 -1.85
C THR A 862 43.53 70.69 -1.15
N GLN A 863 42.52 70.70 -0.25
CA GLN A 863 42.01 69.48 0.41
C GLN A 863 40.99 68.75 -0.46
N PHE A 864 40.10 69.49 -1.14
CA PHE A 864 39.12 68.96 -2.06
C PHE A 864 39.76 68.36 -3.31
N GLU A 865 40.85 68.93 -3.85
CA GLU A 865 41.58 68.34 -4.98
C GLU A 865 42.15 66.95 -4.63
N THR A 866 42.76 66.76 -3.45
CA THR A 866 43.26 65.44 -3.02
C THR A 866 42.11 64.43 -2.79
N GLU A 867 40.98 64.83 -2.20
CA GLU A 867 39.81 63.96 -2.04
C GLU A 867 39.08 63.64 -3.36
N GLN A 868 38.97 64.60 -4.29
CA GLN A 868 38.37 64.38 -5.61
C GLN A 868 39.23 63.47 -6.48
N ILE A 869 40.56 63.54 -6.37
CA ILE A 869 41.47 62.62 -7.05
C ILE A 869 41.28 61.21 -6.48
N ASN A 870 41.33 61.04 -5.15
CA ASN A 870 41.14 59.73 -4.52
C ASN A 870 39.75 59.12 -4.78
N ASN A 871 38.67 59.92 -4.67
CA ASN A 871 37.31 59.45 -4.97
C ASN A 871 37.12 59.12 -6.46
N PHE A 872 37.75 59.87 -7.37
CA PHE A 872 37.71 59.54 -8.79
C PHE A 872 38.42 58.24 -9.10
N PHE A 873 39.65 58.03 -8.58
CA PHE A 873 40.36 56.77 -8.80
C PHE A 873 39.64 55.60 -8.12
N SER A 874 39.07 55.79 -6.93
CA SER A 874 38.20 54.78 -6.32
C SER A 874 37.01 54.44 -7.23
N THR A 875 36.29 55.45 -7.73
CA THR A 875 35.10 55.26 -8.58
C THR A 875 35.43 54.67 -9.95
N ALA A 876 36.52 55.12 -10.59
CA ALA A 876 36.99 54.60 -11.89
C ALA A 876 37.37 53.12 -11.78
N LEU A 877 37.93 52.71 -10.64
CA LEU A 877 38.34 51.33 -10.38
C LEU A 877 37.21 50.43 -9.85
N LEU A 878 36.06 50.96 -9.42
CA LEU A 878 34.98 50.17 -8.81
C LEU A 878 34.50 49.03 -9.72
N ASN A 879 34.28 49.33 -11.00
CA ASN A 879 33.64 48.41 -11.96
C ASN A 879 34.63 47.67 -12.88
N ILE A 880 35.94 47.85 -12.70
CA ILE A 880 36.95 47.16 -13.49
C ILE A 880 37.29 45.84 -12.80
N ASN A 881 37.13 44.74 -13.54
CA ASN A 881 37.26 43.37 -13.03
C ASN A 881 38.47 42.63 -13.62
N ASN A 882 39.33 43.34 -14.34
CA ASN A 882 40.54 42.83 -14.97
C ASN A 882 41.74 43.69 -14.53
N VAL A 883 42.86 43.04 -14.23
CA VAL A 883 44.06 43.70 -13.70
C VAL A 883 44.68 44.61 -14.75
N ASP A 884 44.78 44.19 -16.01
CA ASP A 884 45.39 45.01 -17.06
C ASP A 884 44.58 46.28 -17.32
N ASP A 885 43.24 46.18 -17.36
CA ASP A 885 42.35 47.34 -17.53
C ASP A 885 42.45 48.32 -16.35
N VAL A 886 42.66 47.82 -15.13
CA VAL A 886 42.92 48.67 -13.95
C VAL A 886 44.22 49.47 -14.15
N LEU A 887 45.28 48.83 -14.61
CA LEU A 887 46.59 49.46 -14.80
C LEU A 887 46.58 50.49 -15.94
N TRP A 888 45.94 50.16 -17.06
CA TRP A 888 45.79 51.05 -18.21
C TRP A 888 44.93 52.27 -17.91
N GLU A 889 43.81 52.07 -17.22
CA GLU A 889 42.93 53.16 -16.83
C GLU A 889 43.61 54.08 -15.80
N VAL A 890 44.45 53.52 -14.93
CA VAL A 890 45.26 54.31 -13.99
C VAL A 890 46.35 55.10 -14.72
N ALA A 891 47.16 54.47 -15.56
CA ALA A 891 48.25 55.14 -16.30
C ALA A 891 47.72 56.28 -17.19
N LYS A 892 46.61 56.05 -17.89
CA LYS A 892 45.93 57.04 -18.72
C LYS A 892 45.40 58.23 -17.91
N ASN A 893 44.75 57.96 -16.78
CA ASN A 893 44.17 59.01 -15.95
C ASN A 893 45.20 59.77 -15.11
N LEU A 894 46.34 59.15 -14.77
CA LEU A 894 47.47 59.83 -14.12
C LEU A 894 48.05 60.92 -15.03
N ILE A 895 48.23 60.63 -16.32
CA ILE A 895 48.69 61.63 -17.31
C ILE A 895 47.64 62.70 -17.56
N ALA A 896 46.40 62.30 -17.85
CA ALA A 896 45.34 63.24 -18.23
C ALA A 896 44.98 64.23 -17.12
N ARG A 897 45.26 63.92 -15.84
CA ARG A 897 44.77 64.69 -14.68
C ARG A 897 45.85 65.24 -13.76
N LEU A 898 47.03 64.63 -13.68
CA LEU A 898 48.18 65.15 -12.90
C LEU A 898 49.23 65.86 -13.76
N GLY A 899 49.00 65.98 -15.08
CA GLY A 899 49.89 66.71 -15.99
C GLY A 899 51.23 66.01 -16.24
N LEU A 900 51.27 64.69 -16.08
CA LEU A 900 52.45 63.87 -16.29
C LEU A 900 52.69 63.67 -17.79
N VAL A 901 53.95 63.51 -18.21
CA VAL A 901 54.30 63.43 -19.64
C VAL A 901 54.52 61.99 -20.08
N ASP A 902 55.11 61.18 -19.22
CA ASP A 902 55.30 59.75 -19.42
C ASP A 902 54.98 59.02 -18.12
N CYS A 903 54.25 57.91 -18.18
CA CYS A 903 53.86 57.13 -17.02
C CYS A 903 53.82 55.65 -17.38
N ILE A 904 54.64 54.85 -16.69
CA ILE A 904 54.78 53.42 -16.89
C ILE A 904 54.55 52.70 -15.56
N ILE A 905 53.77 51.62 -15.59
CA ILE A 905 53.48 50.79 -14.43
C ILE A 905 54.08 49.41 -14.63
N TYR A 906 54.90 49.01 -13.65
CA TYR A 906 55.59 47.73 -13.62
C TYR A 906 54.94 46.81 -12.58
N LEU A 907 54.65 45.55 -12.94
CA LEU A 907 54.26 44.51 -11.99
C LEU A 907 55.26 43.35 -12.01
N TRP A 908 55.25 42.53 -10.97
CA TRP A 908 56.01 41.28 -10.97
C TRP A 908 55.60 40.33 -12.11
N ASN A 909 56.58 39.59 -12.62
CA ASN A 909 56.31 38.36 -13.38
C ASN A 909 55.84 37.23 -12.46
N ASP A 910 55.26 36.18 -13.04
CA ASP A 910 54.66 35.06 -12.28
C ASP A 910 55.65 34.39 -11.32
N ASP A 911 56.96 34.38 -11.65
CA ASP A 911 58.03 33.81 -10.81
C ASP A 911 58.66 34.82 -9.82
N HIS A 912 58.20 36.07 -9.77
CA HIS A 912 58.71 37.14 -8.90
C HIS A 912 60.22 37.42 -8.98
N THR A 913 60.81 37.27 -10.16
CA THR A 913 62.25 37.47 -10.41
C THR A 913 62.57 38.80 -11.10
N LYS A 914 61.62 39.37 -11.84
CA LYS A 914 61.77 40.65 -12.56
C LYS A 914 60.44 41.43 -12.61
N LEU A 915 60.54 42.75 -12.66
CA LEU A 915 59.42 43.66 -12.87
C LEU A 915 59.24 43.90 -14.36
N ILE A 916 58.04 43.59 -14.87
CA ILE A 916 57.65 43.69 -16.26
C ILE A 916 56.70 44.87 -16.43
N GLN A 917 56.86 45.61 -17.53
CA GLN A 917 55.95 46.68 -17.94
C GLN A 917 54.59 46.10 -18.30
N LYS A 918 53.53 46.54 -17.62
CA LYS A 918 52.17 46.05 -17.84
C LYS A 918 51.22 47.08 -18.44
N ALA A 919 51.45 48.36 -18.13
CA ALA A 919 50.70 49.46 -18.74
C ALA A 919 51.58 50.70 -18.83
N GLY A 920 51.38 51.50 -19.88
CA GLY A 920 52.06 52.78 -20.03
C GLY A 920 51.26 53.70 -20.94
N TYR A 921 51.19 54.99 -20.63
CA TYR A 921 50.47 55.96 -21.43
C TYR A 921 51.41 57.16 -21.70
N GLY A 922 51.33 57.79 -22.87
CA GLY A 922 52.34 58.76 -23.33
C GLY A 922 52.84 58.44 -24.75
N PRO A 923 53.96 59.04 -25.22
CA PRO A 923 54.50 58.79 -26.57
C PRO A 923 54.80 57.31 -26.84
N LYS A 924 55.01 56.52 -25.77
CA LYS A 924 55.27 55.08 -25.80
C LYS A 924 54.02 54.20 -25.58
N GLY A 925 52.85 54.79 -25.35
CA GLY A 925 51.73 54.14 -24.65
C GLY A 925 50.61 53.55 -25.52
N SER A 926 50.93 52.93 -26.65
CA SER A 926 49.95 52.06 -27.35
C SER A 926 50.32 50.59 -27.14
N LEU A 927 49.32 49.72 -26.98
CA LEU A 927 49.51 48.28 -26.66
C LEU A 927 50.52 47.60 -27.61
N GLN A 928 50.51 47.99 -28.90
CA GLN A 928 51.41 47.51 -29.94
C GLN A 928 52.89 47.89 -29.75
N THR A 929 53.17 49.01 -29.07
CA THR A 929 54.54 49.53 -28.87
C THR A 929 55.22 48.91 -27.65
N LEU A 930 54.43 48.56 -26.63
CA LEU A 930 54.91 47.92 -25.40
C LEU A 930 55.29 46.45 -25.62
N GLU A 931 54.66 45.78 -26.61
CA GLU A 931 55.01 44.40 -26.97
C GLU A 931 56.31 44.32 -27.78
N GLU A 932 56.63 45.33 -28.60
CA GLU A 932 57.83 45.35 -29.47
C GLU A 932 59.13 45.76 -28.75
N HIS A 933 59.06 46.53 -27.65
CA HIS A 933 60.25 47.07 -26.93
C HIS A 933 60.13 46.90 -25.39
N HIS A 934 60.02 45.67 -24.88
CA HIS A 934 59.92 45.42 -23.44
C HIS A 934 61.30 45.41 -22.75
N PHE A 935 61.47 46.26 -21.72
CA PHE A 935 62.62 46.21 -20.81
C PHE A 935 62.19 45.68 -19.45
N ASP A 936 62.77 44.55 -19.05
CA ASP A 936 62.56 43.97 -17.73
C ASP A 936 63.50 44.60 -16.69
N VAL A 937 62.95 44.96 -15.53
CA VAL A 937 63.70 45.61 -14.46
C VAL A 937 63.94 44.63 -13.32
N VAL A 938 65.20 44.40 -12.99
CA VAL A 938 65.59 43.58 -11.82
C VAL A 938 65.74 44.49 -10.58
N PRO A 939 65.34 44.05 -9.38
CA PRO A 939 65.53 44.84 -8.16
C PRO A 939 66.98 45.32 -7.97
N GLY A 940 67.15 46.60 -7.62
CA GLY A 940 68.45 47.27 -7.45
C GLY A 940 69.04 47.92 -8.72
N GLN A 941 68.44 47.69 -9.90
CA GLN A 941 68.90 48.25 -11.17
C GLN A 941 68.07 49.47 -11.61
N GLY A 942 68.71 50.62 -11.81
CA GLY A 942 68.02 51.87 -12.16
C GLY A 942 67.13 52.41 -11.03
N ILE A 943 66.45 53.54 -11.27
CA ILE A 943 65.62 54.19 -10.24
C ILE A 943 64.42 53.31 -9.84
N VAL A 944 63.71 52.75 -10.82
CA VAL A 944 62.58 51.81 -10.60
C VAL A 944 63.02 50.58 -9.78
N GLY A 945 64.16 49.96 -10.11
CA GLY A 945 64.66 48.80 -9.39
C GLY A 945 65.09 49.10 -7.95
N ILE A 946 65.62 50.30 -7.69
CA ILE A 946 65.98 50.73 -6.33
C ILE A 946 64.73 51.01 -5.49
N VAL A 947 63.70 51.63 -6.08
CA VAL A 947 62.42 51.83 -5.39
C VAL A 947 61.73 50.49 -5.11
N ALA A 948 61.84 49.50 -6.01
CA ALA A 948 61.40 48.14 -5.78
C ALA A 948 62.16 47.46 -4.62
N GLN A 949 63.49 47.63 -4.55
CA GLN A 949 64.32 47.02 -3.51
C GLN A 949 64.12 47.70 -2.13
N THR A 950 64.00 49.02 -2.09
CA THR A 950 63.92 49.81 -0.85
C THR A 950 62.50 50.03 -0.35
N LYS A 951 61.49 49.86 -1.21
CA LYS A 951 60.06 50.11 -0.94
C LYS A 951 59.74 51.53 -0.46
N LYS A 952 60.60 52.51 -0.76
CA LYS A 952 60.39 53.93 -0.41
C LYS A 952 60.20 54.77 -1.67
N PRO A 953 59.22 55.67 -1.71
CA PRO A 953 58.99 56.50 -2.89
C PRO A 953 60.10 57.57 -3.00
N MET A 954 60.43 57.93 -4.24
CA MET A 954 61.54 58.85 -4.54
C MET A 954 61.11 59.92 -5.53
N ILE A 955 61.57 61.15 -5.29
CA ILE A 955 61.49 62.26 -6.24
C ILE A 955 62.92 62.58 -6.67
N ILE A 956 63.16 62.57 -7.97
CA ILE A 956 64.42 62.98 -8.59
C ILE A 956 64.17 64.33 -9.25
N PRO A 957 64.60 65.44 -8.63
CA PRO A 957 64.34 66.77 -9.16
C PRO A 957 65.14 67.08 -10.43
N ASP A 958 66.28 66.41 -10.63
CA ASP A 958 67.15 66.55 -11.80
C ASP A 958 67.83 65.22 -12.14
N THR A 959 67.35 64.55 -13.18
CA THR A 959 67.82 63.24 -13.66
C THR A 959 69.12 63.33 -14.46
N SER A 960 69.50 64.51 -14.94
CA SER A 960 70.73 64.70 -15.74
C SER A 960 72.03 64.54 -14.94
N VAL A 961 71.92 64.57 -13.61
CA VAL A 961 73.03 64.43 -12.66
C VAL A 961 72.89 63.17 -11.79
N ASP A 962 71.83 62.38 -11.96
CA ASP A 962 71.62 61.14 -11.21
C ASP A 962 72.18 59.95 -12.00
N SER A 963 73.24 59.34 -11.47
CA SER A 963 73.91 58.20 -12.13
C SER A 963 73.05 56.94 -12.23
N ARG A 964 71.89 56.91 -11.56
CA ARG A 964 70.95 55.77 -11.58
C ARG A 964 69.89 55.93 -12.67
N TYR A 965 69.73 57.13 -13.23
CA TYR A 965 68.82 57.37 -14.34
C TYR A 965 69.33 56.68 -15.60
N ARG A 966 68.45 55.94 -16.28
CA ARG A 966 68.78 55.23 -17.50
C ARG A 966 67.99 55.84 -18.64
N VAL A 967 68.71 56.38 -19.62
CA VAL A 967 68.10 57.00 -20.80
C VAL A 967 67.70 55.91 -21.76
N ASP A 968 66.40 55.82 -22.04
CA ASP A 968 65.86 54.84 -22.97
C ASP A 968 65.68 55.47 -24.36
N ASP A 969 65.03 56.65 -24.45
CA ASP A 969 64.82 57.37 -25.72
C ASP A 969 65.14 58.88 -25.63
N LEU A 970 64.28 59.66 -24.96
CA LEU A 970 64.43 61.10 -24.77
C LEU A 970 64.76 61.39 -23.32
N HIS A 971 65.86 62.12 -23.08
CA HIS A 971 66.29 62.44 -21.73
C HIS A 971 65.27 63.34 -21.03
N ARG A 972 64.56 62.81 -20.03
CA ARG A 972 63.69 63.60 -19.15
C ARG A 972 64.52 64.21 -18.04
N LEU A 973 64.03 65.32 -17.49
CA LEU A 973 64.78 66.18 -16.57
C LEU A 973 64.30 66.07 -15.12
N SER A 974 63.19 65.39 -14.85
CA SER A 974 62.81 64.97 -13.51
C SER A 974 61.96 63.70 -13.55
N GLU A 975 61.98 62.93 -12.47
CA GLU A 975 61.30 61.64 -12.34
C GLU A 975 60.71 61.46 -10.94
N ILE A 976 59.56 60.77 -10.85
CA ILE A 976 58.95 60.33 -9.59
C ILE A 976 58.62 58.85 -9.68
N CYS A 977 59.13 58.10 -8.71
CA CYS A 977 58.92 56.65 -8.62
C CYS A 977 58.26 56.30 -7.29
N VAL A 978 57.14 55.56 -7.35
CA VAL A 978 56.33 55.20 -6.18
C VAL A 978 56.04 53.69 -6.17
N PRO A 979 56.33 52.98 -5.06
CA PRO A 979 56.06 51.55 -4.97
C PRO A 979 54.57 51.27 -4.73
N ILE A 980 54.05 50.25 -5.40
CA ILE A 980 52.71 49.69 -5.17
C ILE A 980 52.86 48.59 -4.12
N ILE A 981 52.35 48.84 -2.91
CA ILE A 981 52.53 47.95 -1.76
C ILE A 981 51.17 47.54 -1.21
N TYR A 982 51.01 46.25 -0.91
CA TYR A 982 49.87 45.69 -0.20
C TYR A 982 50.37 44.76 0.91
N ASN A 983 49.95 44.98 2.16
CA ASN A 983 50.39 44.23 3.35
C ASN A 983 51.92 44.01 3.41
N ASP A 984 52.70 45.09 3.28
CA ASP A 984 54.17 45.10 3.27
C ASP A 984 54.85 44.32 2.11
N GLN A 985 54.08 43.75 1.19
CA GLN A 985 54.58 43.11 -0.03
C GLN A 985 54.53 44.06 -1.21
N LEU A 986 55.62 44.09 -1.99
CA LEU A 986 55.68 44.88 -3.22
C LEU A 986 54.90 44.16 -4.31
N VAL A 987 53.86 44.81 -4.84
CA VAL A 987 53.05 44.32 -5.96
C VAL A 987 53.62 44.83 -7.29
N GLY A 988 54.16 46.05 -7.31
CA GLY A 988 54.70 46.70 -8.49
C GLY A 988 55.28 48.09 -8.21
N VAL A 989 55.59 48.86 -9.25
CA VAL A 989 56.11 50.24 -9.15
C VAL A 989 55.45 51.11 -10.22
N ILE A 990 55.04 52.33 -9.83
CA ILE A 990 54.59 53.38 -10.76
C ILE A 990 55.77 54.32 -10.97
N ASP A 991 56.16 54.49 -12.22
CA ASP A 991 57.20 55.40 -12.65
C ASP A 991 56.61 56.48 -13.55
N SER A 992 57.05 57.72 -13.36
CA SER A 992 56.62 58.83 -14.18
C SER A 992 57.69 59.91 -14.33
N GLU A 993 57.82 60.41 -15.55
CA GLU A 993 58.87 61.34 -15.94
C GLU A 993 58.31 62.65 -16.51
N HIS A 994 59.08 63.74 -16.38
CA HIS A 994 58.74 65.06 -16.91
C HIS A 994 59.96 65.75 -17.57
N HIS A 995 59.69 66.60 -18.57
CA HIS A 995 60.75 67.29 -19.33
C HIS A 995 61.30 68.54 -18.63
N GLU A 996 60.77 68.93 -17.46
CA GLU A 996 61.22 70.09 -16.66
C GLU A 996 61.92 69.62 -15.38
N ARG A 997 62.96 70.36 -14.94
CA ARG A 997 63.61 70.12 -13.63
C ARG A 997 62.71 70.62 -12.50
N ASN A 998 62.77 69.96 -11.33
CA ASN A 998 61.99 70.28 -10.12
C ASN A 998 60.46 70.29 -10.31
N PHE A 999 59.94 69.61 -11.33
CA PHE A 999 58.50 69.55 -11.59
C PHE A 999 57.73 68.84 -10.46
N PHE A 1000 58.28 67.74 -9.96
CA PHE A 1000 57.65 66.94 -8.93
C PHE A 1000 57.81 67.55 -7.53
N ASN A 1001 56.68 67.76 -6.85
CA ASN A 1001 56.62 68.32 -5.50
C ASN A 1001 55.99 67.33 -4.49
N ARG A 1002 55.97 67.70 -3.21
CA ARG A 1002 55.42 66.84 -2.14
C ARG A 1002 53.92 66.52 -2.30
N ASN A 1003 53.14 67.37 -2.97
CA ASN A 1003 51.73 67.11 -3.22
C ASN A 1003 51.55 66.01 -4.28
N HIS A 1004 52.39 66.01 -5.34
CA HIS A 1004 52.41 64.94 -6.34
C HIS A 1004 52.76 63.59 -5.71
N LEU A 1005 53.76 63.56 -4.83
CA LEU A 1005 54.14 62.36 -4.08
C LEU A 1005 52.99 61.83 -3.21
N ARG A 1006 52.32 62.72 -2.46
CA ARG A 1006 51.22 62.34 -1.58
C ARG A 1006 50.03 61.76 -2.35
N ASN A 1007 49.67 62.37 -3.48
CA ASN A 1007 48.58 61.90 -4.32
C ASN A 1007 48.93 60.55 -4.98
N LEU A 1008 50.14 60.39 -5.52
CA LEU A 1008 50.58 59.15 -6.17
C LEU A 1008 50.69 57.97 -5.19
N VAL A 1009 51.19 58.17 -3.97
CA VAL A 1009 51.23 57.12 -2.93
C VAL A 1009 49.81 56.65 -2.59
N SER A 1010 48.88 57.59 -2.41
CA SER A 1010 47.48 57.27 -2.13
C SER A 1010 46.83 56.46 -3.26
N ILE A 1011 47.10 56.81 -4.52
CA ILE A 1011 46.62 56.09 -5.69
C ILE A 1011 47.27 54.69 -5.77
N ALA A 1012 48.57 54.58 -5.52
CA ALA A 1012 49.29 53.30 -5.52
C ALA A 1012 48.69 52.30 -4.50
N THR A 1013 48.30 52.77 -3.32
CA THR A 1013 47.62 51.92 -2.32
C THR A 1013 46.24 51.44 -2.79
N LEU A 1014 45.45 52.32 -3.41
CA LEU A 1014 44.12 51.96 -3.96
C LEU A 1014 44.25 50.91 -5.08
N VAL A 1015 45.22 51.09 -5.96
CA VAL A 1015 45.52 50.14 -7.04
C VAL A 1015 45.95 48.79 -6.48
N ALA A 1016 46.85 48.77 -5.49
CA ALA A 1016 47.31 47.54 -4.85
C ALA A 1016 46.14 46.73 -4.23
N SER A 1017 45.24 47.41 -3.53
CA SER A 1017 44.05 46.79 -2.92
C SER A 1017 43.08 46.24 -3.96
N LYS A 1018 42.86 46.96 -5.07
CA LYS A 1018 41.94 46.51 -6.12
C LYS A 1018 42.49 45.30 -6.87
N ILE A 1019 43.78 45.30 -7.22
CA ILE A 1019 44.43 44.16 -7.89
C ILE A 1019 44.29 42.89 -7.04
N LYS A 1020 44.60 42.97 -5.74
CA LYS A 1020 44.48 41.81 -4.84
C LYS A 1020 43.04 41.36 -4.62
N SER A 1021 42.08 42.29 -4.61
CA SER A 1021 40.66 41.96 -4.56
C SER A 1021 40.21 41.20 -5.80
N ILE A 1022 40.63 41.62 -7.01
CA ILE A 1022 40.28 40.97 -8.27
C ILE A 1022 40.87 39.55 -8.31
N GLU A 1023 42.15 39.37 -7.96
CA GLU A 1023 42.80 38.05 -7.90
C GLU A 1023 42.08 37.10 -6.92
N ALA A 1024 41.71 37.60 -5.73
CA ALA A 1024 41.01 36.82 -4.72
C ALA A 1024 39.60 36.40 -5.19
N GLU A 1025 38.87 37.32 -5.84
CA GLU A 1025 37.53 37.07 -6.35
C GLU A 1025 37.54 36.07 -7.52
N GLN A 1026 38.51 36.18 -8.44
CA GLN A 1026 38.71 35.21 -9.51
C GLN A 1026 39.04 33.82 -8.97
N ARG A 1027 39.92 33.72 -7.97
CA ARG A 1027 40.27 32.45 -7.32
C ARG A 1027 39.08 31.81 -6.63
N LEU A 1028 38.30 32.59 -5.89
CA LEU A 1028 37.09 32.13 -5.21
C LEU A 1028 36.00 31.69 -6.19
N ARG A 1029 35.83 32.42 -7.29
CA ARG A 1029 34.84 32.11 -8.33
C ARG A 1029 35.20 30.82 -9.05
N LYS A 1030 36.49 30.58 -9.34
CA LYS A 1030 37.00 29.33 -9.90
C LYS A 1030 36.75 28.16 -8.95
N GLN A 1031 37.09 28.29 -7.66
CA GLN A 1031 36.85 27.25 -6.66
C GLN A 1031 35.35 26.94 -6.45
N LYS A 1032 34.49 27.96 -6.43
CA LYS A 1032 33.04 27.76 -6.33
C LYS A 1032 32.44 27.09 -7.56
N ALA A 1033 32.91 27.45 -8.76
CA ALA A 1033 32.46 26.81 -10.00
C ALA A 1033 32.90 25.35 -10.06
N GLU A 1034 34.16 25.05 -9.72
CA GLU A 1034 34.68 23.68 -9.64
C GLU A 1034 33.90 22.84 -8.62
N LEU A 1035 33.64 23.38 -7.42
CA LEU A 1035 32.89 22.68 -6.39
C LEU A 1035 31.42 22.44 -6.78
N ALA A 1036 30.78 23.43 -7.43
CA ALA A 1036 29.40 23.29 -7.90
C ALA A 1036 29.28 22.26 -9.04
N ASP A 1037 30.22 22.25 -9.97
CA ASP A 1037 30.28 21.28 -11.06
C ASP A 1037 30.55 19.86 -10.51
N ILE A 1038 31.49 19.71 -9.57
CA ILE A 1038 31.73 18.43 -8.88
C ILE A 1038 30.48 17.95 -8.14
N ASN A 1039 29.78 18.82 -7.41
CA ASN A 1039 28.56 18.44 -6.69
C ASN A 1039 27.41 18.08 -7.63
N GLN A 1040 27.25 18.80 -8.74
CA GLN A 1040 26.25 18.49 -9.75
C GLN A 1040 26.56 17.17 -10.44
N GLN A 1041 27.80 16.94 -10.85
CA GLN A 1041 28.25 15.66 -11.42
C GLN A 1041 28.06 14.52 -10.42
N LEU A 1042 28.32 14.74 -9.13
CA LEU A 1042 28.16 13.72 -8.10
C LEU A 1042 26.68 13.36 -7.88
N ALA A 1043 25.78 14.35 -7.89
CA ALA A 1043 24.34 14.14 -7.81
C ALA A 1043 23.76 13.47 -9.06
N GLU A 1044 24.21 13.87 -10.26
CA GLU A 1044 23.82 13.26 -11.53
C GLU A 1044 24.31 11.81 -11.63
N VAL A 1045 25.54 11.53 -11.20
CA VAL A 1045 26.10 10.18 -11.13
C VAL A 1045 25.36 9.32 -10.09
N GLN A 1046 24.99 9.87 -8.93
CA GLN A 1046 24.19 9.15 -7.92
C GLN A 1046 22.79 8.79 -8.45
N LEU A 1047 22.10 9.74 -9.10
CA LEU A 1047 20.79 9.52 -9.71
C LEU A 1047 20.85 8.56 -10.90
N ALA A 1048 21.90 8.65 -11.73
CA ALA A 1048 22.14 7.72 -12.83
C ALA A 1048 22.48 6.31 -12.33
N ALA A 1049 23.25 6.19 -11.24
CA ALA A 1049 23.56 4.91 -10.59
C ALA A 1049 22.29 4.24 -10.04
N LEU A 1050 21.43 4.99 -9.34
CA LEU A 1050 20.14 4.49 -8.84
C LEU A 1050 19.22 4.02 -9.98
N ARG A 1051 19.16 4.76 -11.10
CA ARG A 1051 18.37 4.38 -12.28
C ARG A 1051 18.95 3.18 -13.03
N SER A 1052 20.27 3.02 -13.05
CA SER A 1052 20.97 1.94 -13.74
C SER A 1052 21.02 0.62 -12.96
N GLN A 1053 20.72 0.62 -11.65
CA GLN A 1053 20.84 -0.55 -10.78
C GLN A 1053 19.63 -1.49 -10.80
N MET A 1054 18.48 -1.07 -11.31
CA MET A 1054 17.35 -1.97 -11.58
C MET A 1054 17.37 -2.35 -13.05
N ASN A 1055 18.12 -3.39 -13.43
CA ASN A 1055 18.19 -3.84 -14.81
C ASN A 1055 16.79 -4.26 -15.30
N PRO A 1056 16.15 -3.49 -16.21
CA PRO A 1056 14.79 -3.79 -16.66
C PRO A 1056 14.70 -5.17 -17.33
N HIS A 1057 15.81 -5.63 -17.93
CA HIS A 1057 15.93 -6.95 -18.55
C HIS A 1057 15.90 -8.07 -17.52
N PHE A 1058 16.52 -7.91 -16.34
CA PHE A 1058 16.46 -8.90 -15.27
C PHE A 1058 15.03 -9.05 -14.73
N ILE A 1059 14.35 -7.93 -14.46
CA ILE A 1059 12.95 -7.92 -14.01
C ILE A 1059 12.04 -8.58 -15.05
N PHE A 1060 12.21 -8.22 -16.33
CA PHE A 1060 11.43 -8.81 -17.42
C PHE A 1060 11.66 -10.32 -17.56
N ASN A 1061 12.90 -10.78 -17.43
CA ASN A 1061 13.23 -12.21 -17.49
C ASN A 1061 12.66 -12.98 -16.29
N ALA A 1062 12.74 -12.42 -15.09
CA ALA A 1062 12.15 -13.02 -13.90
C ALA A 1062 10.63 -13.20 -14.06
N LEU A 1063 9.93 -12.17 -14.55
CA LEU A 1063 8.49 -12.23 -14.84
C LEU A 1063 8.15 -13.26 -15.92
N ASN A 1064 8.96 -13.37 -16.97
CA ASN A 1064 8.79 -14.39 -18.00
C ASN A 1064 9.05 -15.81 -17.48
N SER A 1065 10.03 -15.99 -16.59
CA SER A 1065 10.29 -17.28 -15.93
C SER A 1065 9.13 -17.70 -15.04
N ILE A 1066 8.57 -16.78 -14.25
CA ILE A 1066 7.35 -17.02 -13.46
C ILE A 1066 6.20 -17.40 -14.40
N LYS A 1067 5.99 -16.63 -15.48
CA LYS A 1067 4.99 -16.93 -16.51
C LYS A 1067 5.20 -18.32 -17.12
N LYS A 1068 6.45 -18.72 -17.39
CA LYS A 1068 6.80 -20.03 -17.94
C LYS A 1068 6.46 -21.16 -16.96
N PHE A 1069 6.79 -21.02 -15.68
CA PHE A 1069 6.41 -22.02 -14.66
C PHE A 1069 4.89 -22.13 -14.49
N VAL A 1070 4.17 -21.01 -14.55
CA VAL A 1070 2.70 -20.99 -14.52
C VAL A 1070 2.10 -21.67 -15.75
N ILE A 1071 2.63 -21.41 -16.96
CA ILE A 1071 2.19 -22.06 -18.20
C ILE A 1071 2.53 -23.56 -18.21
N ALA A 1072 3.68 -23.94 -17.66
CA ALA A 1072 4.12 -25.34 -17.55
C ALA A 1072 3.41 -26.11 -16.43
N ASN A 1073 2.52 -25.47 -15.67
CA ASN A 1073 1.80 -26.04 -14.54
C ASN A 1073 2.74 -26.56 -13.42
N GLU A 1074 3.81 -25.82 -13.13
CA GLU A 1074 4.77 -26.08 -12.05
C GLU A 1074 4.62 -25.03 -10.92
N PRO A 1075 3.52 -25.03 -10.15
CA PRO A 1075 3.21 -23.97 -9.19
C PRO A 1075 4.24 -23.85 -8.06
N VAL A 1076 4.85 -24.97 -7.63
CA VAL A 1076 5.87 -24.98 -6.58
C VAL A 1076 7.14 -24.26 -7.00
N ASN A 1077 7.56 -24.42 -8.27
CA ASN A 1077 8.72 -23.72 -8.81
C ASN A 1077 8.41 -22.23 -9.03
N ALA A 1078 7.19 -21.89 -9.48
CA ALA A 1078 6.74 -20.51 -9.61
C ALA A 1078 6.74 -19.77 -8.26
N GLU A 1079 6.22 -20.41 -7.21
CA GLU A 1079 6.18 -19.85 -5.85
C GLU A 1079 7.60 -19.70 -5.26
N LYS A 1080 8.45 -20.72 -5.40
CA LYS A 1080 9.85 -20.67 -4.96
C LYS A 1080 10.63 -19.56 -5.68
N TYR A 1081 10.41 -19.39 -6.98
CA TYR A 1081 11.03 -18.33 -7.78
C TYR A 1081 10.55 -16.95 -7.34
N LEU A 1082 9.23 -16.76 -7.17
CA LEU A 1082 8.62 -15.50 -6.74
C LEU A 1082 9.08 -15.09 -5.32
N GLY A 1083 9.16 -16.04 -4.40
CA GLY A 1083 9.62 -15.80 -3.03
C GLY A 1083 11.11 -15.46 -2.95
N LYS A 1084 11.97 -16.05 -3.80
CA LYS A 1084 13.38 -15.66 -3.90
C LYS A 1084 13.56 -14.32 -4.61
N PHE A 1085 12.80 -14.06 -5.67
CA PHE A 1085 12.82 -12.79 -6.40
C PHE A 1085 12.41 -11.61 -5.52
N SER A 1086 11.34 -11.76 -4.73
CA SER A 1086 10.88 -10.71 -3.81
C SER A 1086 11.91 -10.38 -2.74
N ARG A 1087 12.61 -11.41 -2.20
CA ARG A 1087 13.71 -11.22 -1.25
C ARG A 1087 14.90 -10.50 -1.88
N LEU A 1088 15.28 -10.88 -3.10
CA LEU A 1088 16.36 -10.22 -3.84
C LEU A 1088 16.05 -8.72 -4.06
N ILE A 1089 14.85 -8.37 -4.52
CA ILE A 1089 14.47 -6.97 -4.76
C ILE A 1089 14.50 -6.15 -3.46
N ARG A 1090 13.97 -6.70 -2.36
CA ARG A 1090 14.01 -6.02 -1.06
C ARG A 1090 15.46 -5.80 -0.60
N SER A 1091 16.31 -6.82 -0.70
CA SER A 1091 17.73 -6.70 -0.33
C SER A 1091 18.50 -5.69 -1.21
N ILE A 1092 18.19 -5.61 -2.51
CA ILE A 1092 18.79 -4.59 -3.41
C ILE A 1092 18.37 -3.18 -2.98
N LEU A 1093 17.08 -2.97 -2.69
CA LEU A 1093 16.57 -1.68 -2.25
C LEU A 1093 17.15 -1.26 -0.90
N ASP A 1094 17.20 -2.17 0.07
CA ASP A 1094 17.76 -1.91 1.41
C ASP A 1094 19.27 -1.61 1.33
N ASN A 1095 20.04 -2.39 0.57
CA ASN A 1095 21.48 -2.19 0.43
C ASN A 1095 21.82 -0.92 -0.37
N SER A 1096 20.95 -0.49 -1.29
CA SER A 1096 21.16 0.73 -2.11
C SER A 1096 21.11 2.04 -1.32
N GLN A 1097 20.48 2.04 -0.14
CA GLN A 1097 20.38 3.21 0.74
C GLN A 1097 21.66 3.42 1.58
N THR A 1098 22.60 2.47 1.56
CA THR A 1098 23.82 2.49 2.36
C THR A 1098 25.08 2.48 1.48
N SER A 1099 26.10 3.27 1.85
CA SER A 1099 27.37 3.36 1.10
C SER A 1099 28.27 2.13 1.31
N LEU A 1100 28.21 1.51 2.50
CA LEU A 1100 28.97 0.32 2.89
C LEU A 1100 28.02 -0.74 3.46
N VAL A 1101 28.25 -2.00 3.11
CA VAL A 1101 27.53 -3.18 3.60
C VAL A 1101 28.50 -4.22 4.14
N ARG A 1102 28.05 -5.07 5.06
CA ARG A 1102 28.85 -6.20 5.54
C ARG A 1102 29.08 -7.20 4.42
N LEU A 1103 30.26 -7.81 4.37
CA LEU A 1103 30.60 -8.84 3.39
C LEU A 1103 29.59 -10.01 3.42
N GLU A 1104 29.13 -10.41 4.62
CA GLU A 1104 28.06 -11.40 4.78
C GLU A 1104 26.79 -11.06 3.98
N LYS A 1105 26.35 -9.79 3.99
CA LYS A 1105 25.15 -9.35 3.28
C LYS A 1105 25.34 -9.38 1.76
N GLU A 1106 26.53 -9.03 1.28
CA GLU A 1106 26.85 -9.11 -0.16
C GLU A 1106 26.89 -10.58 -0.62
N LEU A 1107 27.49 -11.50 0.18
CA LEU A 1107 27.51 -12.93 -0.13
C LEU A 1107 26.10 -13.53 -0.20
N GLN A 1108 25.21 -13.17 0.74
CA GLN A 1108 23.81 -13.58 0.71
C GLN A 1108 23.08 -13.07 -0.54
N LEU A 1109 23.35 -11.82 -0.95
CA LEU A 1109 22.76 -11.21 -2.14
C LEU A 1109 23.22 -11.92 -3.43
N LEU A 1110 24.52 -12.15 -3.57
CA LEU A 1110 25.12 -12.85 -4.71
C LEU A 1110 24.61 -14.30 -4.81
N GLY A 1111 24.49 -14.99 -3.68
CA GLY A 1111 23.91 -16.32 -3.61
C GLY A 1111 22.46 -16.34 -4.11
N LEU A 1112 21.61 -15.45 -3.60
CA LEU A 1112 20.21 -15.35 -4.02
C LEU A 1112 20.06 -15.05 -5.52
N TYR A 1113 20.92 -14.19 -6.08
CA TYR A 1113 20.93 -13.89 -7.50
C TYR A 1113 21.28 -15.13 -8.34
N LEU A 1114 22.39 -15.83 -8.03
CA LEU A 1114 22.83 -17.01 -8.77
C LEU A 1114 21.86 -18.19 -8.64
N GLU A 1115 21.19 -18.35 -7.50
CA GLU A 1115 20.13 -19.34 -7.32
C GLU A 1115 18.91 -19.08 -8.21
N LEU A 1116 18.50 -17.82 -8.39
CA LEU A 1116 17.40 -17.44 -9.29
C LEU A 1116 17.76 -17.70 -10.76
N GLU A 1117 19.01 -17.45 -11.13
CA GLU A 1117 19.53 -17.74 -12.46
C GLU A 1117 19.64 -19.25 -12.71
N GLN A 1118 20.06 -20.02 -11.71
CA GLN A 1118 20.09 -21.49 -11.78
C GLN A 1118 18.68 -22.08 -11.90
N LEU A 1119 17.70 -21.57 -11.15
CA LEU A 1119 16.30 -21.97 -11.32
C LEU A 1119 15.75 -21.65 -12.72
N ARG A 1120 16.24 -20.58 -13.36
CA ARG A 1120 15.84 -20.20 -14.72
C ARG A 1120 16.44 -21.11 -15.79
N PHE A 1121 17.71 -21.48 -15.66
CA PHE A 1121 18.46 -22.25 -16.67
C PHE A 1121 18.58 -23.75 -16.37
N GLY A 1122 18.15 -24.21 -15.19
CA GLY A 1122 18.28 -25.58 -14.73
C GLY A 1122 19.74 -26.02 -14.57
N ASP A 1123 20.01 -27.30 -14.81
CA ASP A 1123 21.35 -27.92 -14.68
C ASP A 1123 22.38 -27.38 -15.68
N ARG A 1124 21.97 -26.51 -16.60
CA ARG A 1124 22.87 -25.86 -17.56
C ARG A 1124 23.71 -24.74 -16.93
N LEU A 1125 23.42 -24.33 -15.70
CA LEU A 1125 24.19 -23.33 -14.96
C LEU A 1125 24.68 -23.92 -13.64
N THR A 1126 25.99 -23.87 -13.44
CA THR A 1126 26.64 -24.18 -12.16
C THR A 1126 27.39 -22.95 -11.66
N TYR A 1127 27.49 -22.79 -10.34
CA TYR A 1127 28.25 -21.70 -9.76
C TYR A 1127 28.95 -22.14 -8.48
N LEU A 1128 30.01 -21.42 -8.12
CA LEU A 1128 30.79 -21.67 -6.92
C LEU A 1128 31.16 -20.32 -6.28
N ILE A 1129 30.92 -20.18 -4.97
CA ILE A 1129 31.38 -19.04 -4.17
C ILE A 1129 32.33 -19.58 -3.10
N GLU A 1130 33.60 -19.20 -3.15
CA GLU A 1130 34.63 -19.55 -2.17
C GLU A 1130 35.07 -18.32 -1.39
N VAL A 1131 35.20 -18.46 -0.07
CA VAL A 1131 35.65 -17.40 0.83
C VAL A 1131 36.82 -17.96 1.64
N ASP A 1132 37.93 -17.23 1.68
CA ASP A 1132 39.09 -17.58 2.51
C ASP A 1132 38.69 -17.67 3.99
N GLU A 1133 39.11 -18.74 4.69
CA GLU A 1133 38.77 -18.98 6.10
C GLU A 1133 39.32 -17.87 7.03
N SER A 1134 40.30 -17.10 6.57
CA SER A 1134 40.87 -15.96 7.30
C SER A 1134 40.01 -14.69 7.26
N LEU A 1135 38.93 -14.65 6.46
CA LEU A 1135 38.01 -13.51 6.36
C LEU A 1135 36.92 -13.55 7.46
N ASP A 1136 36.89 -12.55 8.34
CA ASP A 1136 35.72 -12.32 9.19
C ASP A 1136 34.61 -11.59 8.41
N VAL A 1137 33.77 -12.39 7.73
CA VAL A 1137 32.65 -11.92 6.91
C VAL A 1137 31.63 -11.05 7.67
N SER A 1138 31.61 -11.13 9.00
CA SER A 1138 30.68 -10.39 9.86
C SER A 1138 31.18 -8.99 10.23
N ALA A 1139 32.50 -8.79 10.22
CA ALA A 1139 33.17 -7.55 10.58
C ALA A 1139 33.56 -6.69 9.35
N ILE A 1140 33.90 -7.33 8.23
CA ILE A 1140 34.39 -6.64 7.03
C ILE A 1140 33.26 -5.87 6.35
N MET A 1141 33.49 -4.57 6.11
CA MET A 1141 32.58 -3.68 5.40
C MET A 1141 33.12 -3.40 4.00
N ILE A 1142 32.30 -3.64 2.98
CA ILE A 1142 32.62 -3.38 1.58
C ILE A 1142 31.60 -2.42 0.96
N PRO A 1143 31.94 -1.69 -0.10
CA PRO A 1143 30.99 -0.86 -0.80
C PRO A 1143 29.83 -1.69 -1.35
N SER A 1144 28.60 -1.18 -1.17
CA SER A 1144 27.41 -1.90 -1.63
C SER A 1144 27.43 -2.14 -3.13
N MET A 1145 27.04 -3.36 -3.54
CA MET A 1145 26.77 -3.74 -4.93
C MET A 1145 28.00 -3.62 -5.85
N ILE A 1146 29.21 -3.86 -5.33
CA ILE A 1146 30.45 -3.69 -6.10
C ILE A 1146 30.81 -4.92 -6.93
N VAL A 1147 30.44 -6.12 -6.45
CA VAL A 1147 30.73 -7.40 -7.10
C VAL A 1147 29.65 -7.75 -8.12
N GLN A 1148 28.40 -7.46 -7.79
CA GLN A 1148 27.22 -7.85 -8.56
C GLN A 1148 27.25 -7.48 -10.05
N PRO A 1149 27.62 -6.25 -10.49
CA PRO A 1149 27.62 -5.89 -11.92
C PRO A 1149 28.55 -6.77 -12.77
N PHE A 1150 29.62 -7.30 -12.19
CA PHE A 1150 30.57 -8.16 -12.90
C PHE A 1150 30.05 -9.60 -13.02
N VAL A 1151 29.34 -10.09 -11.99
CA VAL A 1151 28.63 -11.37 -12.03
C VAL A 1151 27.48 -11.32 -13.05
N GLU A 1152 26.73 -10.22 -13.12
CA GLU A 1152 25.69 -10.02 -14.12
C GLU A 1152 26.25 -10.03 -15.55
N ASN A 1153 27.40 -9.37 -15.78
CA ASN A 1153 28.05 -9.34 -17.09
C ASN A 1153 28.59 -10.72 -17.50
N ALA A 1154 29.20 -11.47 -16.58
CA ALA A 1154 29.62 -12.86 -16.80
C ALA A 1154 28.44 -13.74 -17.26
N MET A 1155 27.28 -13.57 -16.61
CA MET A 1155 26.05 -14.28 -16.97
C MET A 1155 25.48 -13.85 -18.33
N LEU A 1156 25.30 -12.54 -18.54
CA LEU A 1156 24.60 -11.99 -19.71
C LEU A 1156 25.41 -12.07 -21.01
N HIS A 1157 26.71 -11.78 -20.95
CA HIS A 1157 27.56 -11.63 -22.13
C HIS A 1157 28.51 -12.81 -22.36
N GLY A 1158 28.77 -13.62 -21.33
CA GLY A 1158 29.59 -14.82 -21.39
C GLY A 1158 28.77 -16.09 -21.62
N ILE A 1159 27.84 -16.39 -20.71
CA ILE A 1159 27.20 -17.72 -20.61
C ILE A 1159 25.92 -17.86 -21.45
N MET A 1160 25.08 -16.83 -21.56
CA MET A 1160 23.77 -16.93 -22.26
C MET A 1160 23.88 -17.34 -23.74
N HIS A 1161 25.03 -17.15 -24.39
CA HIS A 1161 25.23 -17.45 -25.81
C HIS A 1161 25.87 -18.84 -26.06
N ARG A 1162 26.11 -19.64 -25.02
CA ARG A 1162 26.61 -21.02 -25.17
C ARG A 1162 25.45 -22.02 -25.19
N GLU A 1163 25.51 -22.98 -26.12
CA GLU A 1163 24.57 -24.10 -26.18
C GLU A 1163 24.86 -25.20 -25.13
N HIS A 1164 26.09 -25.25 -24.59
CA HIS A 1164 26.57 -26.25 -23.62
C HIS A 1164 26.94 -25.53 -22.31
N GLY A 1165 26.56 -26.10 -21.16
CA GLY A 1165 26.40 -25.42 -19.86
C GLY A 1165 27.49 -24.44 -19.39
N GLY A 1166 27.08 -23.45 -18.61
CA GLY A 1166 27.91 -22.38 -18.06
C GLY A 1166 28.29 -22.57 -16.60
N HIS A 1167 29.45 -22.01 -16.24
CA HIS A 1167 30.02 -22.02 -14.91
C HIS A 1167 30.54 -20.64 -14.53
N VAL A 1168 30.21 -20.19 -13.31
CA VAL A 1168 30.76 -18.96 -12.71
C VAL A 1168 31.35 -19.28 -11.34
N ALA A 1169 32.64 -18.96 -11.16
CA ALA A 1169 33.33 -19.08 -9.88
C ALA A 1169 33.64 -17.69 -9.32
N ILE A 1170 33.33 -17.46 -8.04
CA ILE A 1170 33.62 -16.22 -7.31
C ILE A 1170 34.47 -16.58 -6.10
N LYS A 1171 35.66 -15.98 -5.96
CA LYS A 1171 36.58 -16.22 -4.84
C LYS A 1171 36.88 -14.92 -4.11
N PHE A 1172 36.81 -14.94 -2.79
CA PHE A 1172 37.22 -13.83 -1.91
C PHE A 1172 38.49 -14.23 -1.17
N ILE A 1173 39.57 -13.46 -1.35
CA ILE A 1173 40.93 -13.76 -0.86
C ILE A 1173 41.42 -12.58 0.00
N GLN A 1174 41.93 -12.86 1.20
CA GLN A 1174 42.44 -11.84 2.12
C GLN A 1174 43.92 -11.50 1.85
N HIS A 1175 44.25 -10.22 1.86
CA HIS A 1175 45.62 -9.70 1.97
C HIS A 1175 45.75 -8.81 3.22
N PRO A 1176 46.96 -8.40 3.65
CA PRO A 1176 47.13 -7.66 4.91
C PRO A 1176 46.34 -6.34 4.99
N ASP A 1177 46.30 -5.56 3.90
CA ASP A 1177 45.70 -4.22 3.87
C ASP A 1177 44.52 -4.09 2.88
N TRP A 1178 44.13 -5.19 2.24
CA TRP A 1178 43.08 -5.20 1.21
C TRP A 1178 42.56 -6.63 0.95
N MET A 1179 41.44 -6.76 0.23
CA MET A 1179 40.81 -8.01 -0.14
C MET A 1179 40.69 -8.10 -1.66
N GLU A 1180 41.00 -9.27 -2.22
CA GLU A 1180 40.85 -9.56 -3.65
C GLU A 1180 39.56 -10.36 -3.89
N VAL A 1181 38.76 -9.92 -4.87
CA VAL A 1181 37.60 -10.67 -5.37
C VAL A 1181 37.86 -11.09 -6.80
N VAL A 1182 37.89 -12.40 -7.03
CA VAL A 1182 38.13 -13.00 -8.35
C VAL A 1182 36.83 -13.61 -8.87
N ILE A 1183 36.37 -13.15 -10.03
CA ILE A 1183 35.18 -13.67 -10.73
C ILE A 1183 35.65 -14.29 -12.04
N GLU A 1184 35.41 -15.58 -12.23
CA GLU A 1184 35.83 -16.32 -13.41
C GLU A 1184 34.62 -17.01 -14.06
N ASP A 1185 34.42 -16.77 -15.35
CA ASP A 1185 33.38 -17.43 -16.14
C ASP A 1185 33.98 -18.22 -17.30
N ASN A 1186 33.32 -19.31 -17.68
CA ASN A 1186 33.68 -20.14 -18.83
C ASN A 1186 32.90 -19.76 -20.12
N GLY A 1187 32.51 -18.49 -20.26
CA GLY A 1187 31.71 -17.97 -21.36
C GLY A 1187 32.47 -17.82 -22.69
N VAL A 1188 31.85 -17.17 -23.67
CA VAL A 1188 32.43 -16.97 -25.01
C VAL A 1188 33.58 -15.94 -25.09
N GLY A 1189 33.89 -15.24 -23.99
CA GLY A 1189 34.88 -14.15 -23.94
C GLY A 1189 34.42 -12.85 -24.60
N ARG A 1190 35.09 -11.72 -24.29
CA ARG A 1190 34.62 -10.38 -24.71
C ARG A 1190 34.69 -10.14 -26.23
N LYS A 1191 35.71 -10.67 -26.91
CA LYS A 1191 35.92 -10.47 -28.36
C LYS A 1191 34.77 -11.06 -29.19
N LYS A 1192 34.40 -12.32 -28.92
CA LYS A 1192 33.25 -13.01 -29.55
C LYS A 1192 31.90 -12.41 -29.13
N SER A 1193 31.78 -11.95 -27.89
CA SER A 1193 30.58 -11.25 -27.40
C SER A 1193 30.33 -9.92 -28.12
N MET A 1194 31.38 -9.17 -28.49
CA MET A 1194 31.24 -7.96 -29.31
C MET A 1194 30.86 -8.26 -30.76
N GLU A 1195 31.32 -9.36 -31.34
CA GLU A 1195 30.91 -9.80 -32.69
C GLU A 1195 29.41 -10.13 -32.74
N TYR A 1196 28.84 -10.75 -31.70
CA TYR A 1196 27.39 -10.98 -31.60
C TYR A 1196 26.56 -9.68 -31.49
N LYS A 1197 27.13 -8.62 -30.90
CA LYS A 1197 26.45 -7.32 -30.74
C LYS A 1197 26.46 -6.46 -32.01
N ALA A 1198 27.38 -6.69 -32.96
CA ALA A 1198 27.51 -5.88 -34.17
C ALA A 1198 26.30 -5.97 -35.14
N GLY A 1199 25.42 -6.97 -34.96
CA GLY A 1199 24.27 -7.20 -35.84
C GLY A 1199 22.99 -6.42 -35.50
N ASN A 1200 22.82 -5.91 -34.27
CA ASN A 1200 21.61 -5.16 -33.84
C ASN A 1200 21.81 -4.58 -32.41
N ALA A 1201 22.33 -3.35 -32.29
CA ALA A 1201 22.06 -2.37 -31.20
C ALA A 1201 23.21 -1.33 -31.10
N GLU A 1202 22.87 -0.10 -30.67
CA GLU A 1202 23.83 0.95 -30.32
C GLU A 1202 24.86 0.49 -29.27
N PRO A 1203 26.10 1.04 -29.27
CA PRO A 1203 27.15 0.65 -28.36
C PRO A 1203 26.82 1.07 -26.92
N HIS A 1204 26.25 0.16 -26.13
CA HIS A 1204 25.95 0.38 -24.72
C HIS A 1204 27.25 0.46 -23.90
N LYS A 1205 27.62 1.66 -23.44
CA LYS A 1205 28.70 1.87 -22.46
C LYS A 1205 28.22 1.38 -21.09
N SER A 1206 28.95 0.46 -20.45
CA SER A 1206 28.55 -0.11 -19.16
C SER A 1206 28.79 0.89 -18.02
N ILE A 1207 27.78 1.70 -17.71
CA ILE A 1207 27.79 2.70 -16.64
C ILE A 1207 28.13 2.05 -15.28
N GLY A 1208 27.72 0.79 -15.06
CA GLY A 1208 27.99 0.05 -13.83
C GLY A 1208 29.48 -0.19 -13.55
N ILE A 1209 30.29 -0.43 -14.58
CA ILE A 1209 31.74 -0.62 -14.43
C ILE A 1209 32.43 0.72 -14.09
N GLU A 1210 32.02 1.81 -14.74
CA GLU A 1210 32.59 3.14 -14.49
C GLU A 1210 32.29 3.64 -13.07
N VAL A 1211 31.09 3.34 -12.55
CA VAL A 1211 30.69 3.63 -11.16
C VAL A 1211 31.50 2.80 -10.17
N ALA A 1212 31.72 1.51 -10.43
CA ALA A 1212 32.53 0.64 -9.56
C ALA A 1212 33.99 1.12 -9.46
N VAL A 1213 34.59 1.52 -10.59
CA VAL A 1213 35.95 2.08 -10.63
C VAL A 1213 36.05 3.38 -9.83
N LYS A 1214 35.08 4.30 -9.99
CA LYS A 1214 35.06 5.57 -9.24
C LYS A 1214 34.86 5.36 -7.73
N ARG A 1215 34.05 4.37 -7.32
CA ARG A 1215 33.84 4.01 -5.91
C ARG A 1215 35.11 3.41 -5.26
N LEU A 1216 35.84 2.55 -5.98
CA LEU A 1216 37.11 2.00 -5.50
C LEU A 1216 38.17 3.09 -5.34
N ALA A 1217 38.24 4.03 -6.29
CA ALA A 1217 39.17 5.16 -6.22
C ALA A 1217 38.94 6.05 -4.99
N ALA A 1218 37.69 6.19 -4.53
CA ALA A 1218 37.34 6.97 -3.35
C ALA A 1218 37.73 6.31 -2.01
N LEU A 1219 38.10 5.03 -2.01
CA LEU A 1219 38.47 4.25 -0.82
C LEU A 1219 39.98 4.14 -0.61
N LYS A 1220 40.79 4.86 -1.39
CA LYS A 1220 42.24 4.92 -1.21
C LYS A 1220 42.58 5.62 0.11
N ILE A 1221 43.08 4.86 1.08
CA ILE A 1221 43.55 5.38 2.37
C ILE A 1221 45.06 5.73 2.28
N ASN A 1222 45.86 4.93 1.57
CA ASN A 1222 47.30 5.16 1.30
C ASN A 1222 47.61 5.05 -0.20
N GLU A 1223 48.65 5.74 -0.70
CA GLU A 1223 49.03 5.68 -2.12
C GLU A 1223 49.45 4.27 -2.59
N ASP A 1224 49.99 3.44 -1.67
CA ASP A 1224 50.55 2.11 -1.93
C ASP A 1224 49.52 0.96 -1.89
N THR A 1225 48.27 1.19 -1.46
CA THR A 1225 47.25 0.12 -1.40
C THR A 1225 46.62 -0.11 -2.78
N PRO A 1226 46.62 -1.35 -3.32
CA PRO A 1226 45.99 -1.66 -4.59
C PRO A 1226 44.48 -1.42 -4.54
N SER A 1227 43.97 -0.54 -5.40
CA SER A 1227 42.53 -0.27 -5.54
C SER A 1227 42.21 -0.13 -7.02
N GLY A 1228 41.42 -1.07 -7.56
CA GLY A 1228 41.12 -1.11 -8.99
C GLY A 1228 40.52 -2.43 -9.46
N ILE A 1229 40.14 -2.47 -10.74
CA ILE A 1229 39.53 -3.64 -11.40
C ILE A 1229 40.40 -4.03 -12.59
N ARG A 1230 40.76 -5.31 -12.68
CA ARG A 1230 41.51 -5.89 -13.81
C ARG A 1230 40.68 -6.98 -14.47
N ILE A 1231 40.43 -6.84 -15.78
CA ILE A 1231 39.66 -7.79 -16.59
C ILE A 1231 40.61 -8.50 -17.55
N ILE A 1232 40.65 -9.82 -17.52
CA ILE A 1232 41.53 -10.70 -18.29
C ILE A 1232 40.64 -11.61 -19.15
N ASP A 1233 40.86 -11.65 -20.47
CA ASP A 1233 40.21 -12.63 -21.34
C ASP A 1233 41.00 -13.95 -21.31
N LEU A 1234 40.31 -15.07 -21.09
CA LEU A 1234 40.91 -16.40 -21.15
C LEU A 1234 40.81 -16.90 -22.60
N VAL A 1235 41.93 -17.37 -23.16
CA VAL A 1235 42.03 -17.90 -24.52
C VAL A 1235 42.69 -19.28 -24.53
N ASP A 1236 42.34 -20.13 -25.48
CA ASP A 1236 43.01 -21.41 -25.71
C ASP A 1236 44.33 -21.25 -26.50
N GLU A 1237 45.06 -22.36 -26.72
CA GLU A 1237 46.32 -22.38 -27.48
C GLU A 1237 46.16 -21.97 -28.95
N GLN A 1238 44.92 -21.90 -29.46
CA GLN A 1238 44.57 -21.46 -30.82
C GLN A 1238 44.05 -20.00 -30.88
N GLY A 1239 43.92 -19.32 -29.73
CA GLY A 1239 43.45 -17.94 -29.62
C GLY A 1239 41.93 -17.75 -29.56
N GLU A 1240 41.17 -18.83 -29.35
CA GLU A 1240 39.71 -18.80 -29.17
C GLU A 1240 39.33 -18.54 -27.71
N GLY A 1241 38.25 -17.78 -27.48
CA GLY A 1241 37.84 -17.34 -26.14
C GLY A 1241 37.28 -18.47 -25.26
N LEU A 1242 37.94 -18.74 -24.13
CA LEU A 1242 37.55 -19.72 -23.11
C LEU A 1242 36.75 -19.11 -21.94
N GLY A 1243 36.70 -17.77 -21.82
CA GLY A 1243 36.02 -17.13 -20.70
C GLY A 1243 36.54 -15.73 -20.37
N THR A 1244 36.05 -15.15 -19.29
CA THR A 1244 36.56 -13.89 -18.73
C THR A 1244 36.88 -14.06 -17.24
N LYS A 1245 38.00 -13.46 -16.81
CA LYS A 1245 38.42 -13.39 -15.41
C LYS A 1245 38.51 -11.94 -14.97
N VAL A 1246 37.71 -11.55 -13.98
CA VAL A 1246 37.70 -10.23 -13.37
C VAL A 1246 38.33 -10.31 -11.98
N ILE A 1247 39.24 -9.40 -11.69
CA ILE A 1247 39.91 -9.28 -10.40
C ILE A 1247 39.61 -7.89 -9.85
N ILE A 1248 39.03 -7.82 -8.66
CA ILE A 1248 38.65 -6.57 -7.97
C ILE A 1248 39.48 -6.47 -6.70
N SER A 1249 40.29 -5.41 -6.59
CA SER A 1249 41.08 -5.12 -5.39
C SER A 1249 40.33 -4.08 -4.53
N ILE A 1250 39.92 -4.48 -3.32
CA ILE A 1250 39.12 -3.67 -2.40
C ILE A 1250 39.97 -3.38 -1.15
N PRO A 1251 40.32 -2.11 -0.84
CA PRO A 1251 40.95 -1.76 0.42
C PRO A 1251 40.01 -2.09 1.60
N VAL A 1252 40.53 -2.73 2.65
CA VAL A 1252 39.76 -3.10 3.85
C VAL A 1252 40.38 -2.37 5.05
N ALA A 1253 39.56 -1.76 5.89
CA ALA A 1253 39.98 -1.00 7.08
C ALA A 1253 39.84 -1.82 8.36
#